data_AF-A0A7S3G6S2-F1
#
_entry.id   AF-A0A7S3G6S2-F1
#
_cell.length_a   1.000
_cell.length_b   1.000
_cell.length_c   1.000
_cell.angle_alpha   90.00
_cell.angle_beta   90.00
_cell.angle_gamma   90.00
#
_symmetry.space_group_name_H-M   'P 1'
#
loop_
_entity.id
_entity.type
_entity.pdbx_description
1 polymer ?
#
loop_
_entity_poly.entity_id
_entity_poly.type
_entity_poly.pdbx_seq_one_letter_code
_entity_poly.pdbx_strand_id
1 'polypeptide(L)'
;MVPETQRQPDYDQDEAPKATPFLSEHRHREFPHGAVTSYDCRREEKTDWRTKDKMKTVGVALVTCLNIGVNPPGQVASTPCARLECWLDPKQGGEPAKTLEAIGRRLQGQYERWQPRAKYKLGLDPHPEEVKRLAINMRKLAKEDRVLFHYNGHGVPKPTPNGEIWVFNKQYTQYLPLSLYDLQCWLGTPTIYVFDCPATGVVVDCFVQFAEDREKEGDRYSQSSDISFKHLHKDSIILGACDGSGSLPVNPDFPADLFTSCITTPIKMALRWFSNKSYLAKVSPELIDEICSGDGRFGKSSDRKTPLGELNWIFTAITDTIAWNMLPRDMFQRLFRQDLMVASLFRNFLLAERIMRSADCRPVSHPRLPPGSHRHPLWEAWDFAAETCLVQIQSLEDDHEALIQGSGGHVAGMDVHQELRKRDKLDGFRPSTFFSEQLTAFEVWLDFGSEERGAPEQLPIVLQVLLSQSHRLRALKLLARFVAMGRWATDLALSVGIFPYVLKLLQSPTVELKPVLIEIWSRILYLDESCKGDLLKDNCQNIFVEYISNENGKVYGRVCAAFVTALLLNDSSQMKSICIENKTFDSLSTGISSGVVQLVLWSLLALAKLKPDSEHIMSFRKPFFETVTPHLGSSHPDIRASAMYCISEWFCNKWVYGPSFAEVTVALCKGAEDASPLVRYEAFIGVHRLCMCENVQRELARLDTNGVVDYDVIRTDDSASVVHMMASSVPQGTSSFGSLTFSPTAREVLSPDGTLPQGRRVPGNERTQQEQKPEPNHDLSSSSAGVDSSILNGLSSLWHALQVLATDPVPDISKRSVEIASSLVLKPSSSGERNVQSVREESPARRRQSPGLRDRVDSGSRSSPRLSLRRKKNSSRDPSPTPEPSRSRPSRDEKQHQERNQVRGVRSGGSGPRSVNENDQQGSDAVKSELFSWFVDEFVREQDKGVSNASPYSKSMAFSMDSAVHGRPKSQKEEKKKENKKMSREDEKLKIVDPVVLLQSESGGVPTALCFSVNEPYLFVAKGANDLSVWDYSIGSEVNMFRNGNPERSCVSSLEILNIGNMDDWLLCASSNDGVVRCWRDVTKSNVRVTTSFHALPEVSALAVHPAHSALPFKSIFVHSKGQLICGGAAPIIRVWDLVREQSVQTLPTMTSSIITALSADVSADLSGDQEVGSLVVAGTSCGMINVYDLRVGSIAVSSMGGGGGENFAPIFSSQGHSRAVVDLRLVRHGIMVSGSQDGEAKVWDVRKCQVIRTINTEAPIHGMGEY
;
A
#
# COMPACT_ATOMS: atom_id res chain seq x y z
N MET A 1 34.43 23.79 -18.02
CA MET A 1 34.69 22.39 -17.64
C MET A 1 33.57 21.55 -18.25
N VAL A 2 33.92 20.45 -18.91
CA VAL A 2 33.04 19.62 -19.75
C VAL A 2 31.80 19.14 -18.95
N PRO A 3 30.59 19.08 -19.53
CA PRO A 3 29.41 18.64 -18.79
C PRO A 3 29.43 17.11 -18.62
N GLU A 4 29.46 16.65 -17.38
CA GLU A 4 29.21 15.25 -17.03
C GLU A 4 27.77 14.89 -17.40
N THR A 5 27.68 14.04 -18.41
CA THR A 5 26.50 13.30 -18.84
C THR A 5 25.87 12.54 -17.69
N GLN A 6 24.53 12.57 -17.68
CA GLN A 6 23.65 11.75 -16.85
C GLN A 6 24.16 10.30 -16.76
N ARG A 7 24.76 9.92 -15.63
CA ARG A 7 24.90 8.51 -15.27
C ARG A 7 23.54 7.99 -14.84
N GLN A 8 22.85 7.32 -15.77
CA GLN A 8 21.98 6.21 -15.41
C GLN A 8 22.82 5.19 -14.60
N PRO A 9 22.22 4.39 -13.71
CA PRO A 9 22.94 3.26 -13.14
C PRO A 9 23.23 2.29 -14.29
N ASP A 10 24.41 2.42 -14.90
CA ASP A 10 25.01 1.34 -15.67
C ASP A 10 25.13 0.16 -14.71
N TYR A 11 24.34 -0.87 -14.95
CA TYR A 11 24.61 -2.19 -14.40
C TYR A 11 25.96 -2.60 -14.98
N ASP A 12 27.01 -2.50 -14.17
CA ASP A 12 28.33 -3.04 -14.49
C ASP A 12 28.15 -4.50 -14.93
N GLN A 13 28.40 -4.73 -16.22
CA GLN A 13 28.62 -6.03 -16.80
C GLN A 13 30.02 -6.46 -16.36
N ASP A 14 30.09 -7.48 -15.48
CA ASP A 14 31.19 -8.45 -15.28
C ASP A 14 31.31 -8.96 -13.83
N GLU A 15 30.19 -9.17 -13.13
CA GLU A 15 30.11 -10.23 -12.12
C GLU A 15 29.02 -11.22 -12.54
N ALA A 16 29.36 -12.52 -12.64
CA ALA A 16 28.38 -13.57 -12.87
C ALA A 16 27.25 -13.46 -11.83
N PRO A 17 25.96 -13.47 -12.23
CA PRO A 17 24.85 -13.23 -11.32
C PRO A 17 24.89 -14.23 -10.17
N LYS A 18 25.03 -13.70 -8.94
CA LYS A 18 24.93 -14.48 -7.70
C LYS A 18 23.56 -15.19 -7.69
N ALA A 19 23.55 -16.51 -7.52
CA ALA A 19 22.29 -17.28 -7.50
C ALA A 19 21.37 -16.78 -6.37
N THR A 20 20.20 -16.25 -6.75
CA THR A 20 19.18 -15.77 -5.80
C THR A 20 18.64 -16.94 -4.97
N PRO A 21 18.50 -16.81 -3.64
CA PRO A 21 17.96 -17.88 -2.80
C PRO A 21 16.50 -18.17 -3.16
N PHE A 22 16.15 -19.46 -3.26
CA PHE A 22 14.79 -19.93 -3.56
C PHE A 22 13.85 -19.68 -2.38
N LEU A 23 12.58 -19.36 -2.66
CA LEU A 23 11.51 -19.15 -1.66
C LEU A 23 11.87 -18.11 -0.59
N SER A 24 12.59 -17.06 -0.98
CA SER A 24 13.08 -15.99 -0.10
C SER A 24 12.31 -14.68 -0.27
N GLU A 25 11.36 -14.64 -1.21
CA GLU A 25 10.52 -13.51 -1.53
C GLU A 25 9.59 -13.11 -0.37
N HIS A 26 9.11 -11.87 -0.37
CA HIS A 26 8.29 -11.32 0.72
C HIS A 26 7.03 -12.14 1.02
N ARG A 27 6.41 -12.74 -0.01
CA ARG A 27 5.25 -13.65 0.14
C ARG A 27 5.54 -14.86 1.03
N HIS A 28 6.80 -15.27 1.18
CA HIS A 28 7.23 -16.40 2.00
C HIS A 28 7.71 -16.01 3.41
N ARG A 29 7.93 -14.70 3.65
CA ARG A 29 8.45 -14.19 4.93
C ARG A 29 7.39 -13.53 5.79
N GLU A 30 6.44 -12.84 5.15
CA GLU A 30 5.53 -11.90 5.82
C GLU A 30 4.05 -12.13 5.51
N PHE A 31 3.69 -12.89 4.45
CA PHE A 31 2.28 -13.10 4.12
C PHE A 31 1.60 -13.97 5.19
N PRO A 32 0.56 -13.46 5.89
CA PRO A 32 -0.11 -14.22 6.92
C PRO A 32 -1.00 -15.28 6.25
N HIS A 33 -0.59 -16.55 6.28
CA HIS A 33 -1.51 -17.65 6.03
C HIS A 33 -2.50 -17.74 7.20
N GLY A 34 -3.55 -16.89 7.18
CA GLY A 34 -4.69 -16.95 8.08
C GLY A 34 -4.49 -16.44 9.52
N ALA A 35 -3.31 -15.97 9.89
CA ALA A 35 -3.14 -15.17 11.10
C ALA A 35 -3.74 -13.77 10.88
N VAL A 36 -4.89 -13.51 11.51
CA VAL A 36 -5.45 -12.16 11.72
C VAL A 36 -4.51 -11.39 12.66
N THR A 37 -3.28 -11.12 12.25
CA THR A 37 -2.56 -9.95 12.71
C THR A 37 -2.89 -8.92 11.66
N SER A 38 -3.91 -8.11 11.93
CA SER A 38 -4.11 -6.86 11.21
C SER A 38 -2.82 -6.06 11.37
N TYR A 39 -1.86 -6.23 10.44
CA TYR A 39 -0.89 -5.20 10.13
C TYR A 39 -1.65 -4.10 9.41
N ASP A 40 -2.59 -3.51 10.15
CA ASP A 40 -3.26 -2.28 9.81
C ASP A 40 -2.19 -1.21 10.07
N CYS A 41 -1.14 -1.21 9.25
CA CYS A 41 -0.14 -0.16 9.24
C CYS A 41 -0.85 1.19 9.02
N ARG A 42 -2.05 1.18 8.42
CA ARG A 42 -2.95 2.33 8.28
C ARG A 42 -3.50 2.91 9.60
N ARG A 43 -3.29 2.26 10.75
CA ARG A 43 -3.73 2.72 12.09
C ARG A 43 -2.64 3.41 12.92
N GLU A 44 -1.63 4.00 12.31
CA GLU A 44 -0.96 5.12 12.96
C GLU A 44 -1.93 6.32 12.98
N GLU A 45 -1.92 7.11 14.05
CA GLU A 45 -2.83 8.25 14.21
C GLU A 45 -2.77 9.14 12.96
N LYS A 46 -3.91 9.23 12.23
CA LYS A 46 -4.04 10.14 11.09
C LYS A 46 -3.75 11.57 11.57
N THR A 47 -2.61 12.10 11.17
CA THR A 47 -2.30 13.53 11.25
C THR A 47 -3.24 14.28 10.32
N ASP A 48 -4.09 15.14 10.89
CA ASP A 48 -5.08 15.90 10.14
C ASP A 48 -4.40 17.12 9.47
N TRP A 49 -3.71 16.87 8.36
CA TRP A 49 -3.02 17.90 7.56
C TRP A 49 -4.00 18.82 6.81
N ARG A 50 -5.28 18.44 6.71
CA ARG A 50 -6.30 19.24 6.02
C ARG A 50 -6.68 20.45 6.87
N THR A 51 -6.57 21.63 6.29
CA THR A 51 -7.09 22.85 6.92
C THR A 51 -8.62 22.77 7.01
N LYS A 52 -9.17 22.49 8.21
CA LYS A 52 -10.61 22.30 8.45
C LYS A 52 -11.46 23.51 8.06
N ASP A 53 -11.02 24.71 8.45
CA ASP A 53 -11.75 25.96 8.22
C ASP A 53 -10.86 26.99 7.52
N LYS A 54 -11.08 27.21 6.22
CA LYS A 54 -10.47 28.33 5.50
C LYS A 54 -11.10 29.63 5.97
N MET A 55 -10.33 30.43 6.70
CA MET A 55 -10.76 31.75 7.18
C MET A 55 -10.28 32.86 6.26
N LYS A 56 -11.00 33.98 6.26
CA LYS A 56 -10.60 35.18 5.51
C LYS A 56 -10.72 36.42 6.37
N THR A 57 -9.75 37.32 6.26
CA THR A 57 -9.87 38.68 6.77
C THR A 57 -10.69 39.51 5.80
N VAL A 58 -11.92 39.86 6.17
CA VAL A 58 -12.88 40.56 5.31
C VAL A 58 -13.05 42.04 5.65
N GLY A 59 -12.70 42.43 6.89
CA GLY A 59 -12.82 43.79 7.37
C GLY A 59 -11.54 44.28 8.05
N VAL A 60 -11.09 45.50 7.72
CA VAL A 60 -9.91 46.14 8.29
C VAL A 60 -10.25 47.53 8.85
N ALA A 61 -10.01 47.71 10.14
CA ALA A 61 -10.14 48.94 10.90
C ALA A 61 -8.76 49.54 11.14
N LEU A 62 -8.49 50.74 10.63
CA LEU A 62 -7.22 51.45 10.80
C LEU A 62 -7.45 52.68 11.67
N VAL A 63 -7.03 52.60 12.93
CA VAL A 63 -7.12 53.68 13.92
C VAL A 63 -5.74 54.31 14.10
N THR A 64 -5.60 55.58 13.74
CA THR A 64 -4.32 56.31 13.84
C THR A 64 -4.48 57.51 14.75
N CYS A 65 -3.74 57.54 15.85
CA CYS A 65 -3.75 58.59 16.86
C CYS A 65 -2.39 59.29 16.86
N LEU A 66 -2.22 60.34 16.03
CA LEU A 66 -0.94 60.99 15.76
C LEU A 66 -0.87 62.45 16.23
N ASN A 67 -1.97 63.20 16.23
CA ASN A 67 -2.02 64.64 16.59
C ASN A 67 -0.81 65.44 16.07
N ILE A 68 -0.68 65.48 14.73
CA ILE A 68 0.52 65.95 14.03
C ILE A 68 0.92 67.36 14.50
N GLY A 69 2.15 67.48 15.00
CA GLY A 69 2.72 68.74 15.50
C GLY A 69 2.71 68.91 17.02
N VAL A 70 2.05 68.01 17.76
CA VAL A 70 2.00 68.03 19.22
C VAL A 70 2.57 66.73 19.78
N ASN A 71 3.64 66.81 20.57
CA ASN A 71 4.22 65.63 21.22
C ASN A 71 3.42 65.25 22.47
N PRO A 72 3.16 63.94 22.72
CA PRO A 72 2.48 63.50 23.91
C PRO A 72 3.35 63.68 25.18
N PRO A 73 2.71 63.81 26.36
CA PRO A 73 3.43 63.97 27.62
C PRO A 73 4.28 62.73 27.94
N GLY A 74 5.52 62.96 28.35
CA GLY A 74 6.46 61.89 28.75
C GLY A 74 7.35 61.33 27.63
N GLN A 75 7.25 61.84 26.40
CA GLN A 75 8.20 61.56 25.31
C GLN A 75 9.03 62.81 24.99
N VAL A 76 10.32 62.80 25.31
CA VAL A 76 11.25 63.88 24.93
C VAL A 76 11.79 63.54 23.53
N ALA A 77 11.35 64.27 22.51
CA ALA A 77 11.86 64.08 21.15
C ALA A 77 13.32 64.56 21.06
N SER A 78 14.26 63.66 20.77
CA SER A 78 15.62 64.04 20.39
C SER A 78 15.61 64.80 19.06
N THR A 79 16.57 65.71 18.84
CA THR A 79 16.77 66.32 17.51
C THR A 79 18.18 65.97 17.06
N PRO A 80 18.38 65.16 16.00
CA PRO A 80 17.38 64.56 15.11
C PRO A 80 16.60 63.36 15.74
N CYS A 81 15.42 63.06 15.19
CA CYS A 81 14.59 61.90 15.54
C CYS A 81 13.97 61.27 14.29
N ALA A 82 13.54 60.01 14.40
CA ALA A 82 12.66 59.34 13.44
C ALA A 82 11.37 60.16 13.24
N ARG A 83 11.00 60.42 11.98
CA ARG A 83 9.84 61.30 11.65
C ARG A 83 8.88 60.72 10.63
N LEU A 84 9.34 59.84 9.74
CA LEU A 84 8.51 59.35 8.65
C LEU A 84 7.39 58.47 9.21
N GLU A 85 6.15 58.76 8.81
CA GLU A 85 4.95 57.97 9.12
C GLU A 85 4.37 57.48 7.80
N CYS A 86 4.28 56.17 7.62
CA CYS A 86 3.85 55.53 6.38
C CYS A 86 4.64 56.06 5.15
N TRP A 87 5.94 56.30 5.34
CA TRP A 87 6.86 56.88 4.37
C TRP A 87 6.53 58.32 3.93
N LEU A 88 5.73 59.07 4.69
CA LEU A 88 5.51 60.52 4.53
C LEU A 88 6.20 61.27 5.66
N ASP A 89 6.80 62.42 5.37
CA ASP A 89 7.28 63.34 6.40
C ASP A 89 6.11 64.23 6.87
N PRO A 90 5.68 64.12 8.15
CA PRO A 90 4.58 64.92 8.67
C PRO A 90 4.86 66.43 8.67
N LYS A 91 6.12 66.86 8.61
CA LYS A 91 6.51 68.28 8.56
C LYS A 91 6.53 68.88 7.16
N GLN A 92 6.62 68.04 6.12
CA GLN A 92 6.61 68.49 4.72
C GLN A 92 5.18 68.62 4.17
N GLY A 93 4.22 67.89 4.76
CA GLY A 93 2.80 68.05 4.45
C GLY A 93 2.24 69.28 5.17
N GLY A 94 1.84 70.31 4.42
CA GLY A 94 1.44 71.61 4.97
C GLY A 94 0.44 71.55 6.13
N GLU A 95 -0.85 71.40 5.85
CA GLU A 95 -1.92 71.42 6.88
C GLU A 95 -2.00 70.07 7.63
N PRO A 96 -1.91 70.04 8.98
CA PRO A 96 -1.87 68.80 9.76
C PRO A 96 -2.99 67.80 9.45
N ALA A 97 -4.22 68.28 9.23
CA ALA A 97 -5.36 67.43 8.89
C ALA A 97 -5.21 66.73 7.52
N LYS A 98 -4.67 67.43 6.52
CA LYS A 98 -4.41 66.86 5.18
C LYS A 98 -3.28 65.85 5.22
N THR A 99 -2.25 66.12 6.01
CA THR A 99 -1.13 65.21 6.22
C THR A 99 -1.61 63.92 6.91
N LEU A 100 -2.45 64.03 7.94
CA LEU A 100 -3.04 62.87 8.61
C LEU A 100 -3.91 62.04 7.67
N GLU A 101 -4.73 62.68 6.82
CA GLU A 101 -5.52 61.98 5.81
C GLU A 101 -4.63 61.27 4.77
N ALA A 102 -3.53 61.91 4.34
CA ALA A 102 -2.58 61.31 3.42
C ALA A 102 -1.87 60.08 4.03
N ILE A 103 -1.49 60.15 5.30
CA ILE A 103 -0.91 59.01 6.05
C ILE A 103 -1.94 57.87 6.12
N GLY A 104 -3.18 58.15 6.52
CA GLY A 104 -4.25 57.15 6.59
C GLY A 104 -4.54 56.46 5.26
N ARG A 105 -4.62 57.23 4.15
CA ARG A 105 -4.79 56.66 2.81
C ARG A 105 -3.60 55.81 2.37
N ARG A 106 -2.37 56.21 2.70
CA ARG A 106 -1.16 55.41 2.41
C ARG A 106 -1.17 54.10 3.19
N LEU A 107 -1.46 54.14 4.49
CA LEU A 107 -1.56 52.93 5.32
C LEU A 107 -2.60 51.96 4.77
N GLN A 108 -3.77 52.46 4.38
CA GLN A 108 -4.79 51.66 3.69
C GLN A 108 -4.23 51.02 2.41
N GLY A 109 -3.59 51.81 1.54
CA GLY A 109 -3.00 51.30 0.31
C GLY A 109 -1.89 50.26 0.54
N GLN A 110 -1.17 50.32 1.66
CA GLN A 110 -0.19 49.31 2.02
C GLN A 110 -0.86 47.97 2.42
N TYR A 111 -1.94 48.00 3.22
CA TYR A 111 -2.68 46.78 3.55
C TYR A 111 -3.46 46.19 2.37
N GLU A 112 -3.99 47.05 1.48
CA GLU A 112 -4.70 46.63 0.26
C GLU A 112 -3.83 45.75 -0.66
N ARG A 113 -2.50 45.92 -0.62
CA ARG A 113 -1.57 45.04 -1.35
C ARG A 113 -1.62 43.59 -0.87
N TRP A 114 -1.85 43.36 0.43
CA TRP A 114 -1.93 42.03 1.03
C TRP A 114 -3.32 41.42 0.92
N GLN A 115 -4.36 42.24 1.08
CA GLN A 115 -5.76 41.81 0.94
C GLN A 115 -6.59 42.86 0.20
N PRO A 116 -6.64 42.83 -1.14
CA PRO A 116 -7.34 43.85 -1.92
C PRO A 116 -8.87 43.73 -1.83
N ARG A 117 -9.40 42.58 -1.39
CA ARG A 117 -10.85 42.33 -1.36
C ARG A 117 -11.52 42.67 -0.03
N ALA A 118 -10.74 43.04 1.01
CA ALA A 118 -11.28 43.44 2.30
C ALA A 118 -11.91 44.85 2.24
N LYS A 119 -12.79 45.13 3.20
CA LYS A 119 -13.35 46.48 3.39
C LYS A 119 -12.51 47.24 4.41
N TYR A 120 -12.04 48.41 4.02
CA TYR A 120 -11.19 49.28 4.84
C TYR A 120 -11.98 50.45 5.41
N LYS A 121 -11.73 50.77 6.68
CA LYS A 121 -12.30 51.92 7.39
C LYS A 121 -11.19 52.63 8.18
N LEU A 122 -11.08 53.95 7.96
CA LEU A 122 -10.12 54.81 8.65
C LEU A 122 -10.79 55.49 9.87
N GLY A 123 -10.10 55.50 11.00
CA GLY A 123 -10.38 56.33 12.17
C GLY A 123 -9.16 57.21 12.45
N LEU A 124 -9.20 58.45 11.98
CA LEU A 124 -8.09 59.40 12.09
C LEU A 124 -8.32 60.29 13.32
N ASP A 125 -7.42 60.24 14.30
CA ASP A 125 -7.52 60.88 15.61
C ASP A 125 -8.94 60.77 16.24
N PRO A 126 -9.52 59.55 16.37
CA PRO A 126 -10.94 59.40 16.66
C PRO A 126 -11.31 59.62 18.13
N HIS A 127 -12.61 59.86 18.36
CA HIS A 127 -13.24 59.79 19.68
C HIS A 127 -13.55 58.33 20.09
N PRO A 128 -13.57 57.96 21.40
CA PRO A 128 -13.92 56.60 21.85
C PRO A 128 -15.21 56.03 21.20
N GLU A 129 -16.29 56.81 21.17
CA GLU A 129 -17.56 56.45 20.53
C GLU A 129 -17.46 56.19 19.03
N GLU A 130 -16.52 56.85 18.34
CA GLU A 130 -16.26 56.59 16.92
C GLU A 130 -15.53 55.26 16.74
N VAL A 131 -14.55 54.95 17.60
CA VAL A 131 -13.88 53.64 17.65
C VAL A 131 -14.90 52.54 17.94
N LYS A 132 -15.81 52.75 18.90
CA LYS A 132 -16.91 51.83 19.21
C LYS A 132 -17.81 51.56 18.00
N ARG A 133 -18.26 52.62 17.34
CA ARG A 133 -19.13 52.50 16.15
C ARG A 133 -18.40 51.78 15.02
N LEU A 134 -17.13 52.09 14.81
CA LEU A 134 -16.27 51.47 13.80
C LEU A 134 -16.10 49.98 14.10
N ALA A 135 -15.68 49.61 15.31
CA ALA A 135 -15.51 48.22 15.73
C ALA A 135 -16.78 47.37 15.55
N ILE A 136 -17.93 47.85 16.06
CA ILE A 136 -19.22 47.13 15.96
C ILE A 136 -19.63 46.97 14.49
N ASN A 137 -19.44 48.00 13.66
CA ASN A 137 -19.77 47.93 12.24
C ASN A 137 -18.89 46.92 11.50
N MET A 138 -17.59 46.84 11.85
CA MET A 138 -16.67 45.88 11.25
C MET A 138 -17.00 44.43 11.62
N ARG A 139 -17.33 44.16 12.88
CA ARG A 139 -17.82 42.82 13.28
C ARG A 139 -19.13 42.46 12.60
N LYS A 140 -20.10 43.37 12.54
CA LYS A 140 -21.37 43.14 11.81
C LYS A 140 -21.16 42.80 10.33
N LEU A 141 -20.18 43.46 9.69
CA LEU A 141 -19.81 43.18 8.31
C LEU A 141 -19.15 41.80 8.16
N ALA A 142 -18.26 41.44 9.09
CA ALA A 142 -17.48 40.21 9.01
C ALA A 142 -18.25 38.94 9.40
N LYS A 143 -19.30 39.04 10.23
CA LYS A 143 -20.00 37.88 10.78
C LYS A 143 -19.00 36.94 11.48
N GLU A 144 -18.81 35.74 10.96
CA GLU A 144 -17.89 34.69 11.43
C GLU A 144 -16.46 34.82 10.84
N ASP A 145 -16.26 35.68 9.83
CA ASP A 145 -14.94 35.92 9.23
C ASP A 145 -14.08 36.85 10.11
N ARG A 146 -12.79 36.95 9.78
CA ARG A 146 -11.81 37.68 10.58
C ARG A 146 -11.87 39.19 10.35
N VAL A 147 -11.76 39.95 11.44
CA VAL A 147 -11.54 41.42 11.42
C VAL A 147 -10.09 41.73 11.77
N LEU A 148 -9.48 42.70 11.09
CA LEU A 148 -8.18 43.28 11.48
C LEU A 148 -8.42 44.64 12.13
N PHE A 149 -7.83 44.86 13.30
CA PHE A 149 -7.80 46.14 13.99
C PHE A 149 -6.36 46.61 14.15
N HIS A 150 -6.00 47.68 13.44
CA HIS A 150 -4.70 48.33 13.55
C HIS A 150 -4.85 49.60 14.38
N TYR A 151 -3.99 49.76 15.38
CA TYR A 151 -3.91 50.95 16.22
C TYR A 151 -2.49 51.49 16.21
N ASN A 152 -2.32 52.71 15.71
CA ASN A 152 -1.09 53.49 15.83
C ASN A 152 -1.28 54.58 16.90
N GLY A 153 -0.48 54.55 17.95
CA GLY A 153 -0.60 55.40 19.13
C GLY A 153 0.58 56.35 19.37
N HIS A 154 1.24 56.85 18.32
CA HIS A 154 2.43 57.70 18.50
C HIS A 154 2.16 59.11 19.04
N GLY A 155 0.96 59.66 18.79
CA GLY A 155 0.55 61.00 19.23
C GLY A 155 -0.09 61.06 20.61
N VAL A 156 -0.13 59.94 21.33
CA VAL A 156 -0.81 59.79 22.62
C VAL A 156 0.12 59.20 23.69
N PRO A 157 -0.23 59.29 24.99
CA PRO A 157 0.57 58.69 26.06
C PRO A 157 0.69 57.17 25.93
N LYS A 158 1.65 56.59 26.67
CA LYS A 158 1.83 55.14 26.72
C LYS A 158 0.58 54.45 27.32
N PRO A 159 0.21 53.23 26.86
CA PRO A 159 -0.86 52.44 27.46
C PRO A 159 -0.69 52.26 28.97
N THR A 160 -1.80 52.15 29.70
CA THR A 160 -1.77 51.99 31.17
C THR A 160 -1.61 50.52 31.58
N PRO A 161 -1.02 50.24 32.76
CA PRO A 161 -1.00 48.88 33.34
C PRO A 161 -2.40 48.28 33.60
N ASN A 162 -3.44 49.10 33.56
CA ASN A 162 -4.83 48.67 33.73
C ASN A 162 -5.46 48.17 32.40
N GLY A 163 -4.69 48.14 31.31
CA GLY A 163 -5.18 47.70 30.01
C GLY A 163 -6.03 48.76 29.29
N GLU A 164 -5.58 50.02 29.32
CA GLU A 164 -6.23 51.12 28.59
C GLU A 164 -5.28 51.68 27.52
N ILE A 165 -5.82 51.92 26.33
CA ILE A 165 -5.16 52.66 25.24
C ILE A 165 -5.75 54.07 25.15
N TRP A 166 -5.04 55.02 24.54
CA TRP A 166 -5.45 56.42 24.55
C TRP A 166 -6.00 56.86 23.19
N VAL A 167 -7.04 57.67 23.21
CA VAL A 167 -7.65 58.33 22.04
C VAL A 167 -7.97 59.79 22.38
N PHE A 168 -8.57 60.55 21.46
CA PHE A 168 -8.80 61.99 21.67
C PHE A 168 -10.24 62.31 22.05
N ASN A 169 -10.43 63.45 22.72
CA ASN A 169 -11.75 64.09 22.75
C ASN A 169 -12.01 64.86 21.44
N LYS A 170 -13.27 65.27 21.18
CA LYS A 170 -13.66 65.94 19.92
C LYS A 170 -12.93 67.27 19.67
N GLN A 171 -12.40 67.90 20.71
CA GLN A 171 -11.70 69.17 20.65
C GLN A 171 -10.17 69.03 20.65
N TYR A 172 -9.62 67.81 20.69
CA TYR A 172 -8.18 67.51 20.77
C TYR A 172 -7.45 68.19 21.93
N THR A 173 -8.15 68.46 23.04
CA THR A 173 -7.59 69.10 24.26
C THR A 173 -7.21 68.10 25.34
N GLN A 174 -7.79 66.89 25.31
CA GLN A 174 -7.59 65.86 26.32
C GLN A 174 -7.44 64.48 25.68
N TYR A 175 -6.59 63.65 26.30
CA TYR A 175 -6.50 62.23 26.01
C TYR A 175 -7.55 61.47 26.83
N LEU A 176 -8.34 60.62 26.17
CA LEU A 176 -9.38 59.79 26.79
C LEU A 176 -8.92 58.33 26.83
N PRO A 177 -9.04 57.64 27.98
CA PRO A 177 -8.72 56.22 28.07
C PRO A 177 -9.81 55.38 27.39
N LEU A 178 -9.38 54.36 26.66
CA LEU A 178 -10.21 53.36 26.01
C LEU A 178 -9.82 51.98 26.53
N SER A 179 -10.73 51.31 27.22
CA SER A 179 -10.49 49.99 27.80
C SER A 179 -10.34 48.91 26.74
N LEU A 180 -9.29 48.08 26.84
CA LEU A 180 -9.11 46.90 26.00
C LEU A 180 -10.24 45.88 26.22
N TYR A 181 -10.82 45.85 27.43
CA TYR A 181 -11.97 45.00 27.75
C TYR A 181 -13.20 45.38 26.90
N ASP A 182 -13.45 46.67 26.70
CA ASP A 182 -14.57 47.10 25.85
C ASP A 182 -14.27 46.85 24.36
N LEU A 183 -13.02 47.08 23.95
CA LEU A 183 -12.59 46.86 22.57
C LEU A 183 -12.77 45.40 22.12
N GLN A 184 -12.38 44.43 22.96
CA GLN A 184 -12.61 43.00 22.67
C GLN A 184 -14.11 42.67 22.55
N CYS A 185 -14.99 43.35 23.30
CA CYS A 185 -16.43 43.14 23.24
C CYS A 185 -17.01 43.62 21.91
N TRP A 186 -16.52 44.76 21.42
CA TRP A 186 -17.04 45.36 20.19
C TRP A 186 -16.59 44.60 18.95
N LEU A 187 -15.35 44.10 18.96
CA LEU A 187 -14.75 43.38 17.83
C LEU A 187 -15.01 41.89 17.84
N GLY A 188 -15.26 41.26 18.99
CA GLY A 188 -15.54 39.82 19.09
C GLY A 188 -14.45 38.91 18.50
N THR A 189 -14.79 37.63 18.29
CA THR A 189 -13.97 36.65 17.55
C THR A 189 -14.55 36.35 16.18
N PRO A 190 -13.72 35.96 15.20
CA PRO A 190 -12.25 35.96 15.22
C PRO A 190 -11.65 37.33 14.83
N THR A 191 -10.62 37.81 15.53
CA THR A 191 -10.00 39.13 15.28
C THR A 191 -8.46 39.07 15.36
N ILE A 192 -7.78 39.85 14.52
CA ILE A 192 -6.34 40.12 14.60
C ILE A 192 -6.11 41.59 14.97
N TYR A 193 -5.23 41.83 15.94
CA TYR A 193 -4.89 43.14 16.47
C TYR A 193 -3.44 43.48 16.16
N VAL A 194 -3.20 44.72 15.73
CA VAL A 194 -1.87 45.26 15.48
C VAL A 194 -1.74 46.56 16.27
N PHE A 195 -0.81 46.59 17.22
CA PHE A 195 -0.58 47.74 18.09
C PHE A 195 0.82 48.31 17.85
N ASP A 196 0.86 49.48 17.20
CA ASP A 196 2.08 50.27 17.02
C ASP A 196 2.10 51.43 18.02
N CYS A 197 2.59 51.14 19.22
CA CYS A 197 2.72 52.09 20.31
C CYS A 197 3.78 51.62 21.32
N PRO A 198 4.32 52.51 22.18
CA PRO A 198 5.22 52.10 23.25
C PRO A 198 4.53 51.20 24.30
N ALA A 199 5.30 50.43 25.07
CA ALA A 199 4.82 49.52 26.11
C ALA A 199 3.74 48.50 25.66
N THR A 200 3.80 48.01 24.42
CA THR A 200 2.77 47.10 23.87
C THR A 200 2.69 45.76 24.60
N GLY A 201 3.76 45.30 25.23
CA GLY A 201 3.74 44.06 26.03
C GLY A 201 2.67 44.11 27.13
N VAL A 202 2.47 45.28 27.76
CA VAL A 202 1.40 45.48 28.75
C VAL A 202 0.03 45.30 28.12
N VAL A 203 -0.17 45.83 26.91
CA VAL A 203 -1.42 45.69 26.15
C VAL A 203 -1.72 44.22 25.88
N VAL A 204 -0.72 43.45 25.43
CA VAL A 204 -0.88 42.01 25.14
C VAL A 204 -1.22 41.24 26.41
N ASP A 205 -0.48 41.46 27.50
CA ASP A 205 -0.67 40.74 28.77
C ASP A 205 -2.07 41.02 29.36
N CYS A 206 -2.49 42.29 29.42
CA CYS A 206 -3.83 42.67 29.87
C CYS A 206 -4.92 42.09 28.95
N PHE A 207 -4.72 42.11 27.63
CA PHE A 207 -5.71 41.58 26.68
C PHE A 207 -5.91 40.07 26.88
N VAL A 208 -4.83 39.31 27.02
CA VAL A 208 -4.86 37.88 27.28
C VAL A 208 -5.58 37.59 28.61
N GLN A 209 -5.23 38.31 29.67
CA GLN A 209 -5.89 38.18 30.98
C GLN A 209 -7.40 38.44 30.88
N PHE A 210 -7.82 39.54 30.25
CA PHE A 210 -9.23 39.88 30.08
C PHE A 210 -10.01 38.85 29.23
N ALA A 211 -9.35 38.22 28.26
CA ALA A 211 -9.95 37.16 27.45
C ALA A 211 -10.13 35.86 28.25
N GLU A 212 -9.12 35.45 29.04
CA GLU A 212 -9.20 34.26 29.89
C GLU A 212 -10.26 34.40 30.99
N ASP A 213 -10.33 35.56 31.63
CA ASP A 213 -11.32 35.82 32.69
C ASP A 213 -12.74 35.76 32.12
N ARG A 214 -12.95 36.25 30.89
CA ARG A 214 -14.23 36.14 30.19
C ARG A 214 -14.63 34.73 29.81
N GLU A 215 -13.69 33.90 29.35
CA GLU A 215 -13.99 32.50 29.06
C GLU A 215 -14.47 31.79 30.32
N LYS A 216 -13.81 32.04 31.47
CA LYS A 216 -14.20 31.49 32.78
C LYS A 216 -15.56 31.99 33.27
N GLU A 217 -15.93 33.24 32.96
CA GLU A 217 -17.23 33.82 33.31
C GLU A 217 -18.36 33.35 32.37
N GLY A 218 -18.10 33.23 31.06
CA GLY A 218 -19.06 32.81 30.04
C GLY A 218 -19.54 31.36 30.21
N ASP A 219 -18.67 30.49 30.70
CA ASP A 219 -19.02 29.10 31.06
C ASP A 219 -20.04 29.01 32.21
N ARG A 220 -20.20 30.08 33.02
CA ARG A 220 -21.15 30.11 34.16
C ARG A 220 -22.56 30.59 33.79
N TYR A 221 -22.74 31.29 32.66
CA TYR A 221 -23.98 32.02 32.33
C TYR A 221 -24.63 31.66 30.98
N SER A 222 -24.17 30.61 30.29
CA SER A 222 -24.61 30.28 28.92
C SER A 222 -26.06 29.76 28.82
N GLN A 223 -27.06 30.65 28.81
CA GLN A 223 -28.41 30.39 28.28
C GLN A 223 -29.06 31.54 27.47
N SER A 224 -28.44 32.70 27.20
CA SER A 224 -29.21 33.81 26.56
C SER A 224 -28.46 34.91 25.78
N SER A 225 -27.47 34.62 24.92
CA SER A 225 -26.95 35.64 23.99
C SER A 225 -26.37 35.11 22.67
N ASP A 226 -26.72 35.76 21.55
CA ASP A 226 -26.37 35.44 20.14
C ASP A 226 -24.90 35.67 19.74
N ILE A 227 -24.00 36.02 20.66
CA ILE A 227 -22.56 36.21 20.40
C ILE A 227 -21.80 35.10 21.13
N SER A 228 -21.23 34.16 20.37
CA SER A 228 -20.42 33.06 20.94
C SER A 228 -19.07 33.59 21.39
N PHE A 229 -18.89 33.75 22.72
CA PHE A 229 -17.60 34.09 23.34
C PHE A 229 -16.70 32.86 23.57
N LYS A 230 -17.09 31.68 23.06
CA LYS A 230 -16.28 30.46 23.15
C LYS A 230 -14.98 30.68 22.36
N HIS A 231 -13.84 30.43 23.00
CA HIS A 231 -12.49 30.48 22.40
C HIS A 231 -11.92 31.88 22.10
N LEU A 232 -12.40 32.96 22.74
CA LEU A 232 -11.84 34.31 22.62
C LEU A 232 -10.33 34.40 22.83
N HIS A 233 -9.80 33.74 23.86
CA HIS A 233 -8.37 33.69 24.15
C HIS A 233 -7.63 32.87 23.08
N LYS A 234 -8.23 31.77 22.65
CA LYS A 234 -7.63 30.89 21.65
C LYS A 234 -7.64 31.49 20.26
N ASP A 235 -8.64 32.24 19.82
CA ASP A 235 -8.84 32.67 18.42
C ASP A 235 -8.36 34.10 18.10
N SER A 236 -8.05 34.88 19.14
CA SER A 236 -7.46 36.23 19.01
C SER A 236 -5.99 36.15 18.64
N ILE A 237 -5.58 36.96 17.68
CA ILE A 237 -4.19 37.10 17.25
C ILE A 237 -3.75 38.54 17.55
N ILE A 238 -2.59 38.74 18.18
CA ILE A 238 -2.12 40.08 18.54
C ILE A 238 -0.66 40.24 18.11
N LEU A 239 -0.33 41.37 17.49
CA LEU A 239 1.02 41.77 17.14
C LEU A 239 1.30 43.13 17.78
N GLY A 240 2.39 43.24 18.53
CA GLY A 240 2.78 44.45 19.24
C GLY A 240 4.20 44.89 18.92
N ALA A 241 4.41 46.20 18.86
CA ALA A 241 5.68 46.80 18.46
C ALA A 241 6.82 46.59 19.47
N CYS A 242 6.53 46.57 20.78
CA CYS A 242 7.55 46.48 21.81
C CYS A 242 7.12 45.69 23.05
N ASP A 243 8.08 45.30 23.90
CA ASP A 243 7.81 44.66 25.18
C ASP A 243 7.20 45.64 26.21
N GLY A 244 6.83 45.15 27.39
CA GLY A 244 6.12 45.97 28.40
C GLY A 244 6.92 47.14 28.96
N SER A 245 8.25 47.12 28.83
CA SER A 245 9.16 48.19 29.28
C SER A 245 9.72 49.05 28.14
N GLY A 246 9.58 48.57 26.90
CA GLY A 246 10.23 49.13 25.73
C GLY A 246 9.65 50.48 25.28
N SER A 247 10.54 51.32 24.76
CA SER A 247 10.18 52.49 23.94
C SER A 247 10.39 52.17 22.46
N LEU A 248 9.69 52.90 21.60
CA LEU A 248 9.92 52.81 20.16
C LEU A 248 11.28 53.44 19.79
N PRO A 249 11.95 52.96 18.71
CA PRO A 249 13.21 53.54 18.25
C PRO A 249 13.08 54.99 17.80
N VAL A 250 14.05 55.82 18.19
CA VAL A 250 14.09 57.26 17.85
C VAL A 250 15.17 57.62 16.83
N ASN A 251 15.94 56.63 16.34
CA ASN A 251 17.02 56.87 15.37
C ASN A 251 16.44 57.47 14.06
N PRO A 252 16.93 58.64 13.59
CA PRO A 252 16.46 59.29 12.37
C PRO A 252 16.59 58.47 11.08
N ASP A 253 17.45 57.45 11.06
CA ASP A 253 17.60 56.55 9.91
C ASP A 253 16.37 55.66 9.68
N PHE A 254 15.53 55.50 10.71
CA PHE A 254 14.30 54.73 10.66
C PHE A 254 13.06 55.63 10.55
N PRO A 255 11.97 55.12 9.95
CA PRO A 255 10.67 55.75 10.09
C PRO A 255 10.20 55.69 11.55
N ALA A 256 9.34 56.64 11.95
CA ALA A 256 8.71 56.65 13.27
C ALA A 256 7.81 55.42 13.44
N ASP A 257 7.12 55.01 12.37
CA ASP A 257 6.34 53.77 12.28
C ASP A 257 7.17 52.57 11.82
N LEU A 258 8.31 52.32 12.47
CA LEU A 258 9.20 51.21 12.13
C LEU A 258 8.48 49.86 12.15
N PHE A 259 7.65 49.60 13.16
CA PHE A 259 6.92 48.34 13.26
C PHE A 259 5.90 48.19 12.13
N THR A 260 5.03 49.20 11.93
CA THR A 260 4.08 49.23 10.83
C THR A 260 4.78 49.09 9.47
N SER A 261 5.85 49.85 9.24
CA SER A 261 6.65 49.79 8.02
C SER A 261 7.24 48.40 7.76
N CYS A 262 7.66 47.67 8.79
CA CYS A 262 8.12 46.28 8.65
C CYS A 262 6.99 45.34 8.23
N ILE A 263 5.81 45.44 8.85
CA ILE A 263 4.71 44.51 8.61
C ILE A 263 3.90 44.81 7.34
N THR A 264 3.88 46.06 6.87
CA THR A 264 3.11 46.47 5.69
C THR A 264 3.98 46.66 4.44
N THR A 265 5.25 47.03 4.58
CA THR A 265 6.20 47.31 3.49
C THR A 265 7.58 46.65 3.72
N PRO A 266 7.63 45.30 3.85
CA PRO A 266 8.80 44.58 4.33
C PRO A 266 10.03 44.75 3.44
N ILE A 267 9.89 44.63 2.11
CA ILE A 267 11.04 44.72 1.18
C ILE A 267 11.68 46.11 1.23
N LYS A 268 10.86 47.17 1.23
CA LYS A 268 11.34 48.55 1.31
C LYS A 268 12.12 48.79 2.60
N MET A 269 11.58 48.33 3.73
CA MET A 269 12.25 48.48 5.02
C MET A 269 13.51 47.63 5.12
N ALA A 270 13.47 46.38 4.62
CA ALA A 270 14.63 45.49 4.60
C ALA A 270 15.79 46.07 3.79
N LEU A 271 15.53 46.59 2.58
CA LEU A 271 16.56 47.21 1.73
C LEU A 271 17.12 48.50 2.34
N ARG A 272 16.27 49.38 2.90
CA ARG A 272 16.74 50.60 3.59
C ARG A 272 17.61 50.27 4.81
N TRP A 273 17.19 49.30 5.63
CA TRP A 273 17.98 48.86 6.78
C TRP A 273 19.29 48.19 6.37
N PHE A 274 19.26 47.38 5.30
CA PHE A 274 20.44 46.68 4.79
C PHE A 274 21.46 47.62 4.14
N SER A 275 21.01 48.62 3.36
CA SER A 275 21.89 49.62 2.72
C SER A 275 22.76 50.36 3.74
N ASN A 276 22.20 50.68 4.91
CA ASN A 276 22.96 51.32 6.01
C ASN A 276 24.00 50.40 6.67
N LYS A 277 23.91 49.08 6.46
CA LYS A 277 24.81 48.08 7.02
C LYS A 277 25.85 47.55 6.04
N SER A 278 25.50 47.46 4.75
CA SER A 278 26.41 46.94 3.72
C SER A 278 27.50 47.95 3.38
N TYR A 279 28.72 47.45 3.23
CA TYR A 279 29.85 48.25 2.73
C TYR A 279 29.87 48.33 1.19
N LEU A 280 29.24 47.37 0.51
CA LEU A 280 29.27 47.19 -0.94
C LEU A 280 28.05 47.81 -1.63
N ALA A 281 26.86 47.64 -1.05
CA ALA A 281 25.59 48.09 -1.61
C ALA A 281 25.15 49.45 -1.03
N LYS A 282 25.97 50.49 -1.21
CA LYS A 282 25.64 51.86 -0.77
C LYS A 282 24.71 52.53 -1.77
N VAL A 283 23.44 52.13 -1.72
CA VAL A 283 22.39 52.65 -2.60
C VAL A 283 21.67 53.82 -1.95
N SER A 284 21.40 54.88 -2.72
CA SER A 284 20.68 56.05 -2.22
C SER A 284 19.24 55.69 -1.80
N PRO A 285 18.69 56.32 -0.75
CA PRO A 285 17.30 56.09 -0.33
C PRO A 285 16.28 56.34 -1.45
N GLU A 286 16.58 57.26 -2.38
CA GLU A 286 15.74 57.58 -3.53
C GLU A 286 15.67 56.42 -4.53
N LEU A 287 16.81 55.75 -4.80
CA LEU A 287 16.82 54.59 -5.69
C LEU A 287 16.07 53.41 -5.06
N ILE A 288 16.18 53.21 -3.75
CA ILE A 288 15.38 52.18 -3.04
C ILE A 288 13.88 52.48 -3.15
N ASP A 289 13.50 53.75 -3.03
CA ASP A 289 12.12 54.19 -3.20
C ASP A 289 11.63 53.98 -4.65
N GLU A 290 12.48 54.19 -5.65
CA GLU A 290 12.20 53.88 -7.06
C GLU A 290 12.03 52.38 -7.30
N ILE A 291 12.95 51.54 -6.80
CA ILE A 291 12.88 50.07 -6.87
C ILE A 291 11.57 49.57 -6.26
N CYS A 292 11.19 50.10 -5.08
CA CYS A 292 10.01 49.67 -4.33
C CYS A 292 8.70 50.36 -4.75
N SER A 293 8.74 51.31 -5.69
CA SER A 293 7.56 52.05 -6.15
C SER A 293 6.52 51.13 -6.81
N GLY A 294 6.99 50.03 -7.42
CA GLY A 294 6.15 49.01 -8.07
C GLY A 294 5.62 49.42 -9.45
N ASP A 295 5.82 50.67 -9.85
CA ASP A 295 5.44 51.24 -11.15
C ASP A 295 6.70 51.82 -11.80
N GLY A 296 7.33 51.05 -12.71
CA GLY A 296 8.57 51.46 -13.37
C GLY A 296 9.39 50.31 -13.93
N ARG A 297 10.66 50.59 -14.26
CA ARG A 297 11.62 49.66 -14.88
C ARG A 297 12.00 48.43 -14.05
N PHE A 298 11.90 48.52 -12.72
CA PHE A 298 12.22 47.44 -11.76
C PHE A 298 11.08 46.43 -11.53
N GLY A 299 9.91 46.67 -12.16
CA GLY A 299 8.78 45.74 -12.18
C GLY A 299 7.89 45.74 -10.94
N LYS A 300 6.90 44.85 -10.96
CA LYS A 300 5.89 44.69 -9.90
C LYS A 300 6.28 43.58 -8.94
N SER A 301 5.89 43.69 -7.67
CA SER A 301 6.14 42.66 -6.64
C SER A 301 5.52 41.28 -6.96
N SER A 302 4.54 41.23 -7.87
CA SER A 302 3.94 39.99 -8.37
C SER A 302 4.72 39.34 -9.52
N ASP A 303 5.55 40.10 -10.24
CA ASP A 303 6.29 39.62 -11.40
C ASP A 303 7.68 39.14 -11.01
N ARG A 304 7.79 37.83 -10.83
CA ARG A 304 8.99 37.13 -10.37
C ARG A 304 10.19 37.17 -11.32
N LYS A 305 10.01 37.67 -12.55
CA LYS A 305 11.10 37.86 -13.50
C LYS A 305 11.79 39.22 -13.33
N THR A 306 11.20 40.10 -12.53
CA THR A 306 11.70 41.46 -12.29
C THR A 306 12.46 41.51 -10.97
N PRO A 307 13.44 42.42 -10.78
CA PRO A 307 14.25 42.48 -9.57
C PRO A 307 13.41 42.58 -8.28
N LEU A 308 12.37 43.44 -8.28
CA LEU A 308 11.50 43.61 -7.12
C LEU A 308 10.68 42.35 -6.84
N GLY A 309 10.09 41.74 -7.88
CA GLY A 309 9.28 40.55 -7.71
C GLY A 309 10.09 39.30 -7.35
N GLU A 310 11.34 39.21 -7.82
CA GLU A 310 12.28 38.15 -7.42
C GLU A 310 12.66 38.30 -5.94
N LEU A 311 13.06 39.50 -5.49
CA LEU A 311 13.36 39.75 -4.07
C LEU A 311 12.16 39.46 -3.17
N ASN A 312 10.96 39.89 -3.56
CA ASN A 312 9.74 39.60 -2.81
C ASN A 312 9.46 38.08 -2.71
N TRP A 313 9.77 37.34 -3.77
CA TRP A 313 9.60 35.89 -3.80
C TRP A 313 10.63 35.16 -2.94
N ILE A 314 11.91 35.57 -2.98
CA ILE A 314 12.97 35.06 -2.10
C ILE A 314 12.63 35.35 -0.64
N PHE A 315 12.22 36.59 -0.32
CA PHE A 315 11.79 36.98 1.02
C PHE A 315 10.65 36.10 1.54
N THR A 316 9.64 35.85 0.70
CA THR A 316 8.53 34.96 1.03
C THR A 316 9.03 33.55 1.30
N ALA A 317 9.94 33.01 0.48
CA ALA A 317 10.48 31.67 0.67
C ALA A 317 11.28 31.53 1.97
N ILE A 318 12.12 32.51 2.29
CA ILE A 318 12.95 32.51 3.50
C ILE A 318 12.07 32.61 4.75
N THR A 319 11.14 33.57 4.81
CA THR A 319 10.29 33.78 5.99
C THR A 319 9.34 32.60 6.25
N ASP A 320 8.77 32.00 5.21
CA ASP A 320 7.93 30.80 5.33
C ASP A 320 8.75 29.59 5.80
N THR A 321 10.03 29.52 5.42
CA THR A 321 10.96 28.45 5.84
C THR A 321 11.42 28.60 7.28
N ILE A 322 11.78 29.82 7.70
CA ILE A 322 12.09 30.13 9.10
C ILE A 322 10.91 29.75 10.00
N ALA A 323 9.69 30.13 9.60
CA ALA A 323 8.48 29.78 10.34
C ALA A 323 8.27 28.26 10.44
N TRP A 324 8.46 27.52 9.36
CA TRP A 324 8.30 26.07 9.36
C TRP A 324 9.29 25.36 10.30
N ASN A 325 10.55 25.78 10.32
CA ASN A 325 11.57 25.15 11.16
C ASN A 325 11.44 25.49 12.65
N MET A 326 10.81 26.63 12.95
CA MET A 326 10.69 27.12 14.33
C MET A 326 9.38 26.77 15.00
N LEU A 327 8.27 26.76 14.26
CA LEU A 327 6.93 26.65 14.84
C LEU A 327 6.44 25.19 14.88
N PRO A 328 5.70 24.79 15.94
CA PRO A 328 4.94 23.55 15.91
C PRO A 328 3.96 23.53 14.72
N ARG A 329 3.72 22.33 14.16
CA ARG A 329 2.93 22.15 12.92
C ARG A 329 1.56 22.82 12.98
N ASP A 330 0.83 22.66 14.08
CA ASP A 330 -0.52 23.25 14.25
C ASP A 330 -0.49 24.79 14.23
N MET A 331 0.51 25.38 14.88
CA MET A 331 0.67 26.82 14.91
C MET A 331 1.10 27.36 13.55
N PHE A 332 1.96 26.64 12.83
CA PHE A 332 2.31 26.97 11.45
C PHE A 332 1.10 26.93 10.52
N GLN A 333 0.27 25.87 10.58
CA GLN A 333 -0.96 25.79 9.78
C GLN A 333 -1.87 26.99 10.05
N ARG A 334 -2.09 27.29 11.33
CA ARG A 334 -2.97 28.37 11.75
C ARG A 334 -2.48 29.74 11.29
N LEU A 335 -1.19 30.05 11.45
CA LEU A 335 -0.66 31.39 11.19
C LEU A 335 -0.24 31.60 9.73
N PHE A 336 0.28 30.58 9.04
CA PHE A 336 0.89 30.70 7.71
C PHE A 336 0.10 30.05 6.57
N ARG A 337 -0.98 29.28 6.86
CA ARG A 337 -1.79 28.58 5.84
C ARG A 337 -3.28 28.90 5.87
N GLN A 338 -3.86 29.25 7.02
CA GLN A 338 -5.30 29.43 7.16
C GLN A 338 -5.86 30.69 6.49
N ASP A 339 -5.20 31.84 6.65
CA ASP A 339 -5.61 33.15 6.11
C ASP A 339 -4.41 33.87 5.46
N LEU A 340 -4.59 34.34 4.22
CA LEU A 340 -3.55 35.02 3.45
C LEU A 340 -3.06 36.32 4.11
N MET A 341 -3.95 37.07 4.76
CA MET A 341 -3.57 38.33 5.44
C MET A 341 -2.69 38.03 6.66
N VAL A 342 -3.15 37.11 7.51
CA VAL A 342 -2.42 36.69 8.72
C VAL A 342 -1.05 36.11 8.35
N ALA A 343 -0.99 35.25 7.34
CA ALA A 343 0.26 34.68 6.86
C ALA A 343 1.24 35.74 6.37
N SER A 344 0.76 36.78 5.67
CA SER A 344 1.60 37.89 5.22
C SER A 344 2.10 38.70 6.42
N LEU A 345 1.25 39.00 7.40
CA LEU A 345 1.64 39.74 8.58
C LEU A 345 2.66 39.00 9.44
N PHE A 346 2.52 37.69 9.64
CA PHE A 346 3.51 36.91 10.40
C PHE A 346 4.84 36.73 9.67
N ARG A 347 4.85 36.56 8.33
CA ARG A 347 6.11 36.60 7.56
C ARG A 347 6.83 37.91 7.76
N ASN A 348 6.09 39.02 7.68
CA ASN A 348 6.66 40.34 7.82
C ASN A 348 7.01 40.67 9.29
N PHE A 349 6.32 40.05 10.26
CA PHE A 349 6.64 40.14 11.69
C PHE A 349 7.99 39.49 12.02
N LEU A 350 8.40 38.42 11.33
CA LEU A 350 9.75 37.86 11.47
C LEU A 350 10.83 38.87 11.07
N LEU A 351 10.57 39.67 10.04
CA LEU A 351 11.46 40.79 9.66
C LEU A 351 11.44 41.89 10.73
N ALA A 352 10.26 42.23 11.27
CA ALA A 352 10.15 43.19 12.36
C ALA A 352 10.95 42.73 13.58
N GLU A 353 10.88 41.45 13.95
CA GLU A 353 11.68 40.87 15.04
C GLU A 353 13.18 41.03 14.78
N ARG A 354 13.63 40.88 13.54
CA ARG A 354 15.04 41.06 13.17
C ARG A 354 15.49 42.53 13.21
N ILE A 355 14.75 43.42 12.57
CA ILE A 355 15.12 44.83 12.42
C ILE A 355 14.99 45.57 13.76
N MET A 356 13.86 45.42 14.44
CA MET A 356 13.59 46.17 15.68
C MET A 356 14.55 45.79 16.80
N ARG A 357 14.98 44.52 16.88
CA ARG A 357 16.00 44.08 17.84
C ARG A 357 17.36 44.72 17.62
N SER A 358 17.67 45.14 16.39
CA SER A 358 18.89 45.92 16.11
C SER A 358 18.80 47.38 16.55
N ALA A 359 17.59 47.85 16.85
CA ALA A 359 17.29 49.18 17.40
C ALA A 359 16.82 49.09 18.87
N ASP A 360 17.27 48.05 19.60
CA ASP A 360 16.95 47.77 21.01
C ASP A 360 15.45 47.68 21.33
N CYS A 361 14.62 47.34 20.35
CA CYS A 361 13.19 47.15 20.52
C CYS A 361 12.77 45.70 20.25
N ARG A 362 11.87 45.14 21.06
CA ARG A 362 11.49 43.73 21.00
C ARG A 362 9.99 43.59 20.71
N PRO A 363 9.60 43.29 19.47
CA PRO A 363 8.18 43.09 19.16
C PRO A 363 7.65 41.82 19.83
N VAL A 364 6.36 41.82 20.13
CA VAL A 364 5.65 40.75 20.85
C VAL A 364 4.48 40.24 20.02
N SER A 365 4.13 38.97 20.17
CA SER A 365 2.99 38.37 19.49
C SER A 365 2.18 37.45 20.40
N HIS A 366 0.90 37.31 20.12
CA HIS A 366 0.02 36.27 20.65
C HIS A 366 -0.66 35.55 19.47
N PRO A 367 -0.46 34.23 19.27
CA PRO A 367 0.45 33.36 20.00
C PRO A 367 1.91 33.80 19.92
N ARG A 368 2.69 33.52 20.98
CA ARG A 368 4.09 33.91 21.07
C ARG A 368 4.97 33.06 20.15
N LEU A 369 5.78 33.72 19.32
CA LEU A 369 6.78 33.03 18.51
C LEU A 369 7.95 32.53 19.38
N PRO A 370 8.55 31.37 19.07
CA PRO A 370 9.74 30.86 19.75
C PRO A 370 10.92 31.85 19.63
N PRO A 371 11.75 31.99 20.67
CA PRO A 371 12.88 32.90 20.64
C PRO A 371 13.93 32.44 19.62
N GLY A 372 14.58 33.40 18.95
CA GLY A 372 15.72 33.13 18.08
C GLY A 372 15.47 33.31 16.58
N SER A 373 14.25 33.68 16.18
CA SER A 373 13.89 33.84 14.75
C SER A 373 14.76 34.89 14.05
N HIS A 374 15.18 35.92 14.78
CA HIS A 374 16.02 37.03 14.30
C HIS A 374 17.47 36.62 14.00
N ARG A 375 17.93 35.47 14.49
CA ARG A 375 19.30 34.94 14.31
C ARG A 375 19.33 33.67 13.46
N HIS A 376 18.21 33.32 12.83
CA HIS A 376 18.14 32.13 12.00
C HIS A 376 19.11 32.23 10.79
N PRO A 377 19.89 31.17 10.45
CA PRO A 377 20.91 31.23 9.40
C PRO A 377 20.39 31.67 8.01
N LEU A 378 19.15 31.31 7.65
CA LEU A 378 18.53 31.75 6.38
C LEU A 378 18.45 33.29 6.20
N TRP A 379 18.58 34.07 7.27
CA TRP A 379 18.70 35.51 7.14
C TRP A 379 20.02 35.95 6.46
N GLU A 380 21.08 35.15 6.58
CA GLU A 380 22.33 35.39 5.85
C GLU A 380 22.15 35.14 4.35
N ALA A 381 21.34 34.14 3.97
CA ALA A 381 20.95 33.91 2.58
C ALA A 381 20.11 35.06 2.02
N TRP A 382 19.22 35.66 2.83
CA TRP A 382 18.51 36.89 2.47
C TRP A 382 19.47 38.06 2.24
N ASP A 383 20.39 38.28 3.17
CA ASP A 383 21.37 39.37 3.09
C ASP A 383 22.23 39.25 1.82
N PHE A 384 22.71 38.05 1.51
CA PHE A 384 23.47 37.77 0.30
C PHE A 384 22.66 38.02 -0.99
N ALA A 385 21.39 37.57 -1.02
CA ALA A 385 20.50 37.81 -2.16
C ALA A 385 20.18 39.29 -2.35
N ALA A 386 19.94 40.02 -1.26
CA ALA A 386 19.69 41.46 -1.28
C ALA A 386 20.93 42.24 -1.74
N GLU A 387 22.12 41.92 -1.23
CA GLU A 387 23.37 42.56 -1.62
C GLU A 387 23.68 42.35 -3.10
N THR A 388 23.59 41.11 -3.57
CA THR A 388 23.84 40.76 -4.98
C THR A 388 22.89 41.53 -5.92
N CYS A 389 21.61 41.61 -5.56
CA CYS A 389 20.62 42.34 -6.34
C CYS A 389 20.91 43.84 -6.38
N LEU A 390 21.24 44.46 -5.23
CA LEU A 390 21.53 45.89 -5.15
C LEU A 390 22.82 46.26 -5.89
N VAL A 391 23.89 45.48 -5.75
CA VAL A 391 25.16 45.69 -6.48
C VAL A 391 24.94 45.56 -7.99
N GLN A 392 24.15 44.58 -8.42
CA GLN A 392 23.82 44.42 -9.83
C GLN A 392 23.01 45.60 -10.37
N ILE A 393 22.00 46.08 -9.63
CA ILE A 393 21.22 47.26 -10.03
C ILE A 393 22.14 48.47 -10.15
N GLN A 394 23.02 48.71 -9.17
CA GLN A 394 23.95 49.83 -9.19
C GLN A 394 24.90 49.76 -10.40
N SER A 395 25.47 48.59 -10.71
CA SER A 395 26.32 48.41 -11.90
C SER A 395 25.58 48.71 -13.20
N LEU A 396 24.31 48.30 -13.31
CA LEU A 396 23.51 48.57 -14.51
C LEU A 396 23.15 50.06 -14.64
N GLU A 397 22.95 50.77 -13.52
CA GLU A 397 22.78 52.23 -13.53
C GLU A 397 24.07 52.94 -13.97
N ASP A 398 25.22 52.54 -13.43
CA ASP A 398 26.53 53.11 -13.76
C ASP A 398 26.86 52.92 -15.26
N ASP A 399 26.62 51.72 -15.79
CA ASP A 399 26.79 51.41 -17.21
C ASP A 399 25.84 52.25 -18.10
N HIS A 400 24.58 52.41 -17.67
CA HIS A 400 23.61 53.23 -18.39
C HIS A 400 23.98 54.72 -18.38
N GLU A 401 24.47 55.25 -17.25
CA GLU A 401 24.98 56.62 -17.17
C GLU A 401 26.24 56.82 -18.02
N ALA A 402 27.15 55.85 -18.07
CA ALA A 402 28.34 55.90 -18.93
C ALA A 402 27.97 55.90 -20.43
N LEU A 403 26.98 55.11 -20.84
CA LEU A 403 26.47 55.09 -22.23
C LEU A 403 25.82 56.42 -22.63
N ILE A 404 25.09 57.05 -21.71
CA ILE A 404 24.45 58.36 -21.93
C ILE A 404 25.52 59.48 -22.02
N GLN A 405 26.56 59.41 -21.20
CA GLN A 405 27.66 60.39 -21.24
C GLN A 405 28.56 60.21 -22.48
N GLY A 406 28.74 58.97 -22.96
CA GLY A 406 29.54 58.65 -24.17
C GLY A 406 28.87 58.96 -25.51
N SER A 407 27.55 59.20 -25.53
CA SER A 407 26.78 59.43 -26.76
C SER A 407 26.69 60.89 -27.22
N GLY A 408 27.46 61.80 -26.61
CA GLY A 408 27.58 63.20 -27.06
C GLY A 408 26.29 63.97 -26.87
N GLY A 409 26.01 64.38 -25.63
CA GLY A 409 24.87 65.23 -25.33
C GLY A 409 24.95 66.56 -26.08
N HIS A 410 23.99 66.84 -26.97
CA HIS A 410 23.39 68.15 -27.28
C HIS A 410 22.21 67.91 -28.24
N VAL A 411 21.01 67.67 -27.71
CA VAL A 411 19.77 67.98 -28.43
C VAL A 411 18.95 68.90 -27.55
N ALA A 412 18.63 70.07 -28.10
CA ALA A 412 18.08 71.21 -27.41
C ALA A 412 16.74 70.90 -26.70
N GLY A 413 16.71 71.13 -25.38
CA GLY A 413 15.49 71.48 -24.65
C GLY A 413 14.47 70.38 -24.36
N MET A 414 14.73 69.12 -24.69
CA MET A 414 13.93 67.98 -24.21
C MET A 414 14.74 67.15 -23.22
N ASP A 415 14.13 66.80 -22.09
CA ASP A 415 14.74 65.98 -21.04
C ASP A 415 14.78 64.50 -21.48
N VAL A 416 15.60 64.22 -22.51
CA VAL A 416 15.80 62.90 -23.13
C VAL A 416 16.22 61.85 -22.07
N HIS A 417 16.90 62.30 -21.01
CA HIS A 417 17.27 61.50 -19.84
C HIS A 417 16.06 60.89 -19.11
N GLN A 418 14.93 61.60 -19.05
CA GLN A 418 13.76 61.16 -18.30
C GLN A 418 12.81 60.26 -19.12
N GLU A 419 12.79 60.42 -20.44
CA GLU A 419 12.01 59.57 -21.37
C GLU A 419 12.73 58.25 -21.69
N LEU A 420 14.07 58.23 -21.78
CA LEU A 420 14.85 56.99 -21.97
C LEU A 420 14.82 56.10 -20.72
N ARG A 421 15.00 56.67 -19.51
CA ARG A 421 14.89 55.94 -18.23
C ARG A 421 13.51 55.30 -17.99
N LYS A 422 12.44 55.80 -18.64
CA LYS A 422 11.08 55.26 -18.54
C LYS A 422 10.78 54.13 -19.52
N ARG A 423 11.56 53.98 -20.61
CA ARG A 423 11.25 53.05 -21.71
C ARG A 423 12.02 51.73 -21.68
N ASP A 424 13.21 51.68 -21.07
CA ASP A 424 13.99 50.44 -21.00
C ASP A 424 13.68 49.64 -19.73
N LYS A 425 13.16 48.42 -19.91
CA LYS A 425 13.29 47.37 -18.90
C LYS A 425 14.79 47.14 -18.70
N LEU A 426 15.23 46.75 -17.50
CA LEU A 426 16.64 46.42 -17.24
C LEU A 426 17.09 45.20 -18.07
N ASP A 427 17.42 45.43 -19.34
CA ASP A 427 18.01 44.45 -20.24
C ASP A 427 19.40 44.10 -19.70
N GLY A 428 19.59 42.83 -19.34
CA GLY A 428 20.81 42.34 -18.72
C GLY A 428 20.71 42.02 -17.22
N PHE A 429 19.56 42.25 -16.57
CA PHE A 429 19.32 41.73 -15.22
C PHE A 429 19.37 40.19 -15.22
N ARG A 430 20.10 39.62 -14.27
CA ARG A 430 20.35 38.18 -14.14
C ARG A 430 19.63 37.68 -12.90
N PRO A 431 18.76 36.67 -13.03
CA PRO A 431 18.07 36.09 -11.88
C PRO A 431 19.05 35.54 -10.84
N SER A 432 18.66 35.62 -9.57
CA SER A 432 19.42 35.08 -8.44
C SER A 432 19.56 33.55 -8.52
N THR A 433 20.71 33.04 -8.06
CA THR A 433 20.98 31.60 -7.94
C THR A 433 20.33 30.95 -6.72
N PHE A 434 19.73 31.74 -5.81
CA PHE A 434 19.14 31.29 -4.54
C PHE A 434 18.34 30.00 -4.65
N PHE A 435 17.34 29.94 -5.55
CA PHE A 435 16.50 28.75 -5.66
C PHE A 435 17.26 27.51 -6.18
N SER A 436 18.26 27.70 -7.04
CA SER A 436 19.07 26.58 -7.54
C SER A 436 19.98 26.02 -6.45
N GLU A 437 20.57 26.90 -5.63
CA GLU A 437 21.39 26.53 -4.48
C GLU A 437 20.57 25.80 -3.43
N GLN A 438 19.36 26.30 -3.13
CA GLN A 438 18.48 25.65 -2.14
C GLN A 438 17.94 24.30 -2.61
N LEU A 439 17.65 24.13 -3.91
CA LEU A 439 17.32 22.80 -4.45
C LEU A 439 18.52 21.85 -4.37
N THR A 440 19.74 22.34 -4.53
CA THR A 440 20.96 21.54 -4.40
C THR A 440 21.20 21.13 -2.95
N ALA A 441 20.97 22.03 -1.99
CA ALA A 441 21.01 21.70 -0.56
C ALA A 441 19.95 20.65 -0.19
N PHE A 442 18.73 20.74 -0.75
CA PHE A 442 17.69 19.74 -0.56
C PHE A 442 18.09 18.38 -1.17
N GLU A 443 18.72 18.38 -2.34
CA GLU A 443 19.25 17.18 -2.99
C GLU A 443 20.32 16.49 -2.14
N VAL A 444 21.27 17.26 -1.59
CA VAL A 444 22.26 16.74 -0.63
C VAL A 444 21.57 16.19 0.61
N TRP A 445 20.55 16.86 1.12
CA TRP A 445 19.77 16.34 2.25
C TRP A 445 19.11 14.99 1.90
N LEU A 446 18.60 14.80 0.68
CA LEU A 446 18.00 13.51 0.27
C LEU A 446 19.02 12.35 0.21
N ASP A 447 20.30 12.64 -0.06
CA ASP A 447 21.33 11.61 -0.16
C ASP A 447 21.79 11.07 1.22
N PHE A 448 21.66 11.90 2.28
CA PHE A 448 22.16 11.62 3.63
C PHE A 448 21.11 11.74 4.75
N GLY A 449 19.91 12.20 4.44
CA GLY A 449 18.82 12.45 5.37
C GLY A 449 18.08 11.17 5.75
N SER A 450 17.45 11.18 6.91
CA SER A 450 16.57 10.12 7.40
C SER A 450 15.52 10.72 8.33
N GLU A 451 14.48 9.96 8.65
CA GLU A 451 13.44 10.38 9.61
C GLU A 451 14.05 10.82 10.96
N GLU A 452 15.07 10.10 11.44
CA GLU A 452 15.77 10.39 12.70
C GLU A 452 16.54 11.72 12.70
N ARG A 453 16.96 12.20 11.52
CA ARG A 453 17.72 13.46 11.37
C ARG A 453 16.82 14.70 11.30
N GLY A 454 15.51 14.53 11.38
CA GLY A 454 14.53 15.62 11.35
C GLY A 454 14.17 16.07 9.93
N ALA A 455 13.16 16.93 9.81
CA ALA A 455 12.64 17.36 8.52
C ALA A 455 13.65 18.24 7.74
N PRO A 456 13.71 18.13 6.41
CA PRO A 456 14.53 19.02 5.59
C PRO A 456 14.07 20.46 5.69
N GLU A 457 14.99 21.34 6.06
CA GLU A 457 14.76 22.77 6.14
C GLU A 457 14.26 23.36 4.82
N GLN A 458 14.74 22.87 3.67
CA GLN A 458 14.40 23.44 2.36
C GLN A 458 12.99 23.08 1.85
N LEU A 459 12.22 22.25 2.57
CA LEU A 459 10.93 21.74 2.10
C LEU A 459 9.91 22.86 1.73
N PRO A 460 9.74 23.94 2.52
CA PRO A 460 8.89 25.07 2.12
C PRO A 460 9.45 25.85 0.92
N ILE A 461 10.77 25.89 0.73
CA ILE A 461 11.40 26.49 -0.45
C ILE A 461 11.04 25.69 -1.70
N VAL A 462 11.08 24.35 -1.64
CA VAL A 462 10.66 23.47 -2.74
C VAL A 462 9.23 23.81 -3.19
N LEU A 463 8.30 24.02 -2.24
CA LEU A 463 6.93 24.46 -2.53
C LEU A 463 6.90 25.80 -3.27
N GLN A 464 7.71 26.78 -2.86
CA GLN A 464 7.80 28.05 -3.57
C GLN A 464 8.35 27.88 -4.99
N VAL A 465 9.31 26.97 -5.19
CA VAL A 465 9.91 26.69 -6.50
C VAL A 465 8.94 25.99 -7.46
N LEU A 466 7.96 25.22 -6.97
CA LEU A 466 6.92 24.62 -7.83
C LEU A 466 6.13 25.66 -8.64
N LEU A 467 6.04 26.88 -8.11
CA LEU A 467 5.41 28.01 -8.77
C LEU A 467 6.28 28.64 -9.87
N SER A 468 7.60 28.36 -9.88
CA SER A 468 8.48 28.67 -11.00
C SER A 468 8.09 27.86 -12.24
N GLN A 469 8.44 28.33 -13.43
CA GLN A 469 8.42 27.50 -14.65
C GLN A 469 9.78 26.85 -14.92
N SER A 470 10.89 27.58 -14.71
CA SER A 470 12.24 27.13 -15.05
C SER A 470 12.73 25.96 -14.19
N HIS A 471 12.46 26.01 -12.89
CA HIS A 471 12.97 25.04 -11.91
C HIS A 471 11.94 23.96 -11.52
N ARG A 472 10.72 24.03 -12.11
CA ARG A 472 9.59 23.19 -11.69
C ARG A 472 9.87 21.71 -11.81
N LEU A 473 10.40 21.27 -12.96
CA LEU A 473 10.65 19.86 -13.20
C LEU A 473 11.72 19.31 -12.24
N ARG A 474 12.78 20.08 -11.96
CA ARG A 474 13.81 19.70 -10.97
C ARG A 474 13.20 19.60 -9.57
N ALA A 475 12.43 20.59 -9.14
CA ALA A 475 11.77 20.58 -7.85
C ALA A 475 10.79 19.40 -7.69
N LEU A 476 10.00 19.08 -8.72
CA LEU A 476 9.11 17.92 -8.70
C LEU A 476 9.88 16.60 -8.60
N LYS A 477 11.01 16.45 -9.31
CA LYS A 477 11.84 15.24 -9.23
C LYS A 477 12.40 15.04 -7.82
N LEU A 478 12.88 16.11 -7.19
CA LEU A 478 13.37 16.06 -5.81
C LEU A 478 12.23 15.81 -4.82
N LEU A 479 11.05 16.40 -5.04
CA LEU A 479 9.86 16.13 -4.23
C LEU A 479 9.41 14.67 -4.35
N ALA A 480 9.44 14.08 -5.55
CA ALA A 480 9.14 12.67 -5.78
C ALA A 480 10.12 11.77 -5.00
N ARG A 481 11.42 12.06 -5.07
CA ARG A 481 12.45 11.38 -4.26
C ARG A 481 12.18 11.50 -2.76
N PHE A 482 11.75 12.68 -2.28
CA PHE A 482 11.43 12.90 -0.87
C PHE A 482 10.23 12.09 -0.40
N VAL A 483 9.09 12.17 -1.10
CA VAL A 483 7.89 11.42 -0.71
C VAL A 483 8.08 9.90 -0.83
N ALA A 484 9.02 9.47 -1.67
CA ALA A 484 9.42 8.08 -1.80
C ALA A 484 10.27 7.55 -0.63
N MET A 485 10.72 8.41 0.31
CA MET A 485 11.42 7.97 1.53
C MET A 485 10.48 7.34 2.57
N GLY A 486 9.16 7.48 2.40
CA GLY A 486 8.16 6.82 3.22
C GLY A 486 6.98 7.73 3.60
N ARG A 487 6.12 7.19 4.47
CA ARG A 487 4.89 7.85 4.93
C ARG A 487 5.16 9.16 5.67
N TRP A 488 6.13 9.19 6.57
CA TRP A 488 6.51 10.38 7.34
C TRP A 488 6.88 11.57 6.44
N ALA A 489 7.59 11.32 5.33
CA ALA A 489 7.98 12.35 4.37
C ALA A 489 6.78 12.86 3.56
N THR A 490 5.86 11.97 3.19
CA THR A 490 4.62 12.34 2.51
C THR A 490 3.72 13.19 3.43
N ASP A 491 3.59 12.82 4.70
CA ASP A 491 2.85 13.58 5.72
C ASP A 491 3.46 14.98 5.94
N LEU A 492 4.79 15.06 6.05
CA LEU A 492 5.50 16.34 6.16
C LEU A 492 5.24 17.23 4.94
N ALA A 493 5.30 16.67 3.74
CA ALA A 493 5.07 17.45 2.52
C ALA A 493 3.63 17.99 2.48
N LEU A 494 2.63 17.16 2.82
CA LEU A 494 1.23 17.58 2.91
C LEU A 494 1.03 18.65 3.98
N SER A 495 1.67 18.49 5.13
CA SER A 495 1.69 19.48 6.22
C SER A 495 2.29 20.81 5.75
N VAL A 496 3.38 20.84 4.98
CA VAL A 496 3.91 22.10 4.41
C VAL A 496 2.91 22.78 3.47
N GLY A 497 1.99 22.01 2.88
CA GLY A 497 0.91 22.50 2.02
C GLY A 497 1.15 22.26 0.53
N ILE A 498 1.83 21.16 0.13
CA ILE A 498 2.10 20.86 -1.29
C ILE A 498 0.83 20.55 -2.10
N PHE A 499 -0.21 20.03 -1.44
CA PHE A 499 -1.39 19.44 -2.08
C PHE A 499 -2.05 20.33 -3.16
N PRO A 500 -2.45 21.59 -2.88
CA PRO A 500 -3.10 22.43 -3.89
C PRO A 500 -2.21 22.71 -5.12
N TYR A 501 -0.88 22.70 -4.95
CA TYR A 501 0.06 22.92 -6.05
C TYR A 501 0.16 21.70 -6.96
N VAL A 502 0.31 20.51 -6.36
CA VAL A 502 0.41 19.24 -7.10
C VAL A 502 -0.90 18.92 -7.82
N LEU A 503 -2.05 19.20 -7.20
CA LEU A 503 -3.37 19.08 -7.84
C LEU A 503 -3.52 20.01 -9.06
N LYS A 504 -3.16 21.29 -8.91
CA LYS A 504 -3.22 22.24 -10.02
C LYS A 504 -2.22 21.91 -11.14
N LEU A 505 -1.04 21.41 -10.80
CA LEU A 505 -0.04 20.99 -11.77
C LEU A 505 -0.46 19.71 -12.53
N LEU A 506 -1.23 18.83 -11.89
CA LEU A 506 -1.79 17.66 -12.56
C LEU A 506 -2.72 18.06 -13.72
N GLN A 507 -3.47 19.15 -13.59
CA GLN A 507 -4.32 19.70 -14.66
C GLN A 507 -3.53 20.38 -15.80
N SER A 508 -2.22 20.58 -15.64
CA SER A 508 -1.39 21.22 -16.66
C SER A 508 -1.30 20.35 -17.92
N PRO A 509 -1.33 20.93 -19.13
CA PRO A 509 -1.14 20.19 -20.38
C PRO A 509 0.32 19.74 -20.61
N THR A 510 1.28 20.16 -19.77
CA THR A 510 2.69 19.82 -19.95
C THR A 510 2.96 18.33 -19.68
N VAL A 511 3.22 17.57 -20.75
CA VAL A 511 3.42 16.11 -20.72
C VAL A 511 4.63 15.70 -19.87
N GLU A 512 5.72 16.48 -19.88
CA GLU A 512 6.95 16.18 -19.14
C GLU A 512 6.78 16.11 -17.62
N LEU A 513 5.75 16.77 -17.07
CA LEU A 513 5.48 16.78 -15.63
C LEU A 513 4.73 15.52 -15.18
N LYS A 514 3.95 14.90 -16.08
CA LYS A 514 3.02 13.82 -15.75
C LYS A 514 3.69 12.61 -15.08
N PRO A 515 4.83 12.08 -15.56
CA PRO A 515 5.43 10.90 -14.94
C PRO A 515 5.78 11.13 -13.46
N VAL A 516 6.34 12.30 -13.15
CA VAL A 516 6.77 12.66 -11.79
C VAL A 516 5.57 13.00 -10.90
N LEU A 517 4.54 13.66 -11.46
CA LEU A 517 3.31 13.95 -10.73
C LEU A 517 2.55 12.67 -10.36
N ILE A 518 2.50 11.68 -11.26
CA ILE A 518 1.87 10.38 -11.00
C ILE A 518 2.59 9.64 -9.86
N GLU A 519 3.92 9.71 -9.82
CA GLU A 519 4.72 9.18 -8.72
C GLU A 519 4.45 9.88 -7.38
N ILE A 520 4.31 11.21 -7.37
CA ILE A 520 3.93 11.93 -6.14
C ILE A 520 2.50 11.54 -5.70
N TRP A 521 1.56 11.42 -6.65
CA TRP A 521 0.17 11.07 -6.37
C TRP A 521 0.00 9.64 -5.87
N SER A 522 0.86 8.69 -6.29
CA SER A 522 0.85 7.33 -5.74
C SER A 522 1.10 7.33 -4.23
N ARG A 523 2.03 8.16 -3.76
CA ARG A 523 2.33 8.30 -2.33
C ARG A 523 1.26 9.06 -1.55
N ILE A 524 0.73 10.15 -2.11
CA ILE A 524 -0.35 10.92 -1.46
C ILE A 524 -1.61 10.07 -1.27
N LEU A 525 -2.05 9.35 -2.31
CA LEU A 525 -3.27 8.52 -2.22
C LEU A 525 -3.09 7.30 -1.31
N TYR A 526 -1.88 6.76 -1.23
CA TYR A 526 -1.57 5.70 -0.27
C TYR A 526 -1.69 6.17 1.18
N LEU A 527 -1.26 7.40 1.47
CA LEU A 527 -1.33 7.98 2.81
C LEU A 527 -2.77 8.41 3.18
N ASP A 528 -3.47 9.11 2.28
CA ASP A 528 -4.79 9.67 2.57
C ASP A 528 -5.80 9.49 1.41
N GLU A 529 -6.66 8.49 1.57
CA GLU A 529 -7.75 8.16 0.63
C GLU A 529 -8.79 9.28 0.48
N SER A 530 -8.89 10.25 1.40
CA SER A 530 -9.85 11.35 1.27
C SER A 530 -9.60 12.21 0.02
N CYS A 531 -8.38 12.20 -0.52
CA CYS A 531 -8.00 12.92 -1.73
C CYS A 531 -8.73 12.45 -3.00
N LYS A 532 -9.34 11.25 -2.98
CA LYS A 532 -10.17 10.74 -4.09
C LYS A 532 -11.27 11.73 -4.49
N GLY A 533 -11.91 12.37 -3.52
CA GLY A 533 -12.98 13.34 -3.76
C GLY A 533 -12.50 14.62 -4.45
N ASP A 534 -11.26 15.03 -4.21
CA ASP A 534 -10.68 16.23 -4.82
C ASP A 534 -10.23 15.97 -6.27
N LEU A 535 -9.65 14.80 -6.54
CA LEU A 535 -9.34 14.36 -7.91
C LEU A 535 -10.59 14.22 -8.78
N LEU A 536 -11.70 13.77 -8.19
CA LEU A 536 -12.96 13.58 -8.90
C LEU A 536 -13.62 14.91 -9.30
N LYS A 537 -13.59 15.91 -8.40
CA LYS A 537 -14.14 17.25 -8.69
C LYS A 537 -13.50 17.90 -9.91
N ASP A 538 -12.20 17.64 -10.09
CA ASP A 538 -11.39 18.24 -11.16
C ASP A 538 -11.19 17.30 -12.37
N ASN A 539 -11.92 16.18 -12.45
CA ASN A 539 -11.83 15.17 -13.52
C ASN A 539 -10.41 14.66 -13.81
N CYS A 540 -9.55 14.61 -12.78
CA CYS A 540 -8.13 14.26 -12.94
C CYS A 540 -7.88 12.75 -13.09
N GLN A 541 -8.88 11.91 -12.81
CA GLN A 541 -8.78 10.44 -12.89
C GLN A 541 -8.38 9.93 -14.29
N ASN A 542 -8.83 10.62 -15.35
CA ASN A 542 -8.57 10.23 -16.74
C ASN A 542 -7.08 10.29 -17.08
N ILE A 543 -6.34 11.22 -16.45
CA ILE A 543 -4.90 11.37 -16.67
C ILE A 543 -4.15 10.09 -16.27
N PHE A 544 -4.54 9.44 -15.19
CA PHE A 544 -3.91 8.20 -14.76
C PHE A 544 -4.27 7.05 -15.71
N VAL A 545 -5.55 6.92 -16.06
CA VAL A 545 -6.04 5.86 -16.96
C VAL A 545 -5.38 5.95 -18.34
N GLU A 546 -5.33 7.12 -18.94
CA GLU A 546 -4.67 7.35 -20.24
C GLU A 546 -3.16 7.10 -20.18
N TYR A 547 -2.53 7.37 -19.03
CA TYR A 547 -1.10 7.12 -18.88
C TYR A 547 -0.76 5.62 -18.83
N ILE A 548 -1.69 4.75 -18.41
CA ILE A 548 -1.48 3.29 -18.38
C ILE A 548 -1.26 2.74 -19.80
N SER A 549 -1.98 3.25 -20.80
CA SER A 549 -1.87 2.80 -22.20
C SER A 549 -0.82 3.56 -23.01
N ASN A 550 -0.13 4.55 -22.43
CA ASN A 550 0.90 5.32 -23.11
C ASN A 550 2.20 4.52 -23.28
N GLU A 551 2.41 3.95 -24.47
CA GLU A 551 3.61 3.17 -24.82
C GLU A 551 4.92 3.97 -24.74
N ASN A 552 4.88 5.26 -25.02
CA ASN A 552 6.03 6.16 -24.93
C ASN A 552 6.32 6.61 -23.47
N GLY A 553 5.44 6.26 -22.53
CA GLY A 553 5.59 6.59 -21.12
C GLY A 553 6.69 5.77 -20.44
N LYS A 554 7.25 6.31 -19.34
CA LYS A 554 8.19 5.55 -18.51
C LYS A 554 7.47 4.37 -17.88
N VAL A 555 8.06 3.17 -17.94
CA VAL A 555 7.48 1.92 -17.39
C VAL A 555 7.03 2.11 -15.94
N TYR A 556 7.90 2.64 -15.08
CA TYR A 556 7.56 2.88 -13.67
C TYR A 556 6.39 3.86 -13.49
N GLY A 557 6.31 4.91 -14.31
CA GLY A 557 5.17 5.84 -14.28
C GLY A 557 3.85 5.16 -14.66
N ARG A 558 3.87 4.21 -15.61
CA ARG A 558 2.69 3.41 -15.98
C ARG A 558 2.25 2.49 -14.84
N VAL A 559 3.22 1.88 -14.14
CA VAL A 559 2.96 1.08 -12.92
C VAL A 559 2.32 1.94 -11.83
N CYS A 560 2.89 3.12 -11.53
CA CYS A 560 2.30 4.05 -10.56
C CYS A 560 0.89 4.51 -10.99
N ALA A 561 0.66 4.72 -12.29
CA ALA A 561 -0.66 5.06 -12.80
C ALA A 561 -1.68 3.93 -12.56
N ALA A 562 -1.31 2.69 -12.87
CA ALA A 562 -2.16 1.52 -12.61
C ALA A 562 -2.45 1.34 -11.10
N PHE A 563 -1.43 1.52 -10.26
CA PHE A 563 -1.57 1.51 -8.80
C PHE A 563 -2.53 2.61 -8.30
N VAL A 564 -2.35 3.85 -8.75
CA VAL A 564 -3.23 4.98 -8.41
C VAL A 564 -4.66 4.68 -8.86
N THR A 565 -4.87 4.19 -10.08
CA THR A 565 -6.19 3.80 -10.58
C THR A 565 -6.82 2.70 -9.70
N ALA A 566 -6.04 1.71 -9.25
CA ALA A 566 -6.54 0.67 -8.35
C ALA A 566 -7.00 1.27 -6.99
N LEU A 567 -6.24 2.21 -6.43
CA LEU A 567 -6.62 2.91 -5.20
C LEU A 567 -7.88 3.78 -5.37
N LEU A 568 -7.99 4.50 -6.49
CA LEU A 568 -9.15 5.34 -6.82
C LEU A 568 -10.44 4.51 -6.91
N LEU A 569 -10.36 3.32 -7.51
CA LEU A 569 -11.50 2.40 -7.68
C LEU A 569 -11.87 1.67 -6.38
N ASN A 570 -10.95 1.57 -5.42
CA ASN A 570 -11.22 0.90 -4.15
C ASN A 570 -12.28 1.66 -3.33
N ASP A 571 -13.35 0.96 -2.96
CA ASP A 571 -14.46 1.44 -2.11
C ASP A 571 -15.16 2.73 -2.57
N SER A 572 -15.14 3.06 -3.88
CA SER A 572 -15.83 4.22 -4.46
C SER A 572 -16.74 3.85 -5.63
N SER A 573 -18.06 3.79 -5.42
CA SER A 573 -19.03 3.49 -6.50
C SER A 573 -19.08 4.58 -7.57
N GLN A 574 -18.99 5.85 -7.17
CA GLN A 574 -19.02 6.97 -8.10
C GLN A 574 -17.82 6.95 -9.07
N MET A 575 -16.62 6.62 -8.57
CA MET A 575 -15.42 6.51 -9.40
C MET A 575 -15.55 5.38 -10.44
N LYS A 576 -16.13 4.24 -10.04
CA LYS A 576 -16.33 3.09 -10.93
C LYS A 576 -17.22 3.45 -12.12
N SER A 577 -18.37 4.09 -11.88
CA SER A 577 -19.28 4.50 -12.95
C SER A 577 -18.59 5.39 -13.98
N ILE A 578 -17.84 6.39 -13.53
CA ILE A 578 -17.10 7.32 -14.42
C ILE A 578 -15.99 6.61 -15.19
N CYS A 579 -15.22 5.73 -14.54
CA CYS A 579 -14.18 4.96 -15.22
C CYS A 579 -14.74 3.99 -16.27
N ILE A 580 -15.91 3.38 -16.01
CA ILE A 580 -16.59 2.52 -16.98
C ILE A 580 -17.01 3.32 -18.22
N GLU A 581 -17.60 4.50 -18.03
CA GLU A 581 -17.98 5.40 -19.13
C GLU A 581 -16.76 5.83 -19.97
N ASN A 582 -15.61 6.04 -19.35
CA ASN A 582 -14.37 6.48 -20.00
C ASN A 582 -13.53 5.36 -20.62
N LYS A 583 -14.11 4.17 -20.88
CA LYS A 583 -13.42 3.03 -21.51
C LYS A 583 -12.14 2.59 -20.77
N THR A 584 -12.13 2.68 -19.44
CA THR A 584 -10.97 2.30 -18.62
C THR A 584 -10.56 0.83 -18.82
N PHE A 585 -11.51 -0.05 -19.16
CA PHE A 585 -11.25 -1.45 -19.47
C PHE A 585 -10.18 -1.64 -20.57
N ASP A 586 -10.23 -0.86 -21.64
CA ASP A 586 -9.30 -1.00 -22.78
C ASP A 586 -7.87 -0.61 -22.37
N SER A 587 -7.74 0.46 -21.57
CA SER A 587 -6.45 0.92 -21.06
C SER A 587 -5.85 -0.08 -20.07
N LEU A 588 -6.67 -0.66 -19.19
CA LEU A 588 -6.23 -1.72 -18.27
C LEU A 588 -5.86 -3.00 -19.02
N SER A 589 -6.61 -3.39 -20.04
CA SER A 589 -6.30 -4.55 -20.88
C SER A 589 -4.96 -4.39 -21.61
N THR A 590 -4.66 -3.17 -22.07
CA THR A 590 -3.34 -2.83 -22.63
C THR A 590 -2.23 -2.96 -21.60
N GLY A 591 -2.48 -2.56 -20.34
CA GLY A 591 -1.54 -2.77 -19.23
C GLY A 591 -1.31 -4.25 -18.90
N ILE A 592 -2.37 -5.06 -18.91
CA ILE A 592 -2.33 -6.52 -18.66
C ILE A 592 -1.53 -7.24 -19.75
N SER A 593 -1.66 -6.82 -21.01
CA SER A 593 -0.94 -7.41 -22.14
C SER A 593 0.50 -6.88 -22.32
N SER A 594 0.99 -6.01 -21.43
CA SER A 594 2.29 -5.34 -21.59
C SER A 594 3.53 -6.23 -21.37
N GLY A 595 3.37 -7.38 -20.72
CA GLY A 595 4.47 -8.27 -20.32
C GLY A 595 5.31 -7.79 -19.13
N VAL A 596 5.10 -6.57 -18.62
CA VAL A 596 5.81 -6.04 -17.45
C VAL A 596 5.11 -6.50 -16.17
N VAL A 597 5.75 -7.40 -15.41
CA VAL A 597 5.18 -8.08 -14.23
C VAL A 597 4.35 -7.15 -13.32
N GLN A 598 4.94 -6.04 -12.89
CA GLN A 598 4.29 -5.12 -11.95
C GLN A 598 3.15 -4.30 -12.57
N LEU A 599 3.22 -4.02 -13.87
CA LEU A 599 2.14 -3.35 -14.59
C LEU A 599 0.96 -4.30 -14.75
N VAL A 600 1.23 -5.56 -15.12
CA VAL A 600 0.20 -6.61 -15.19
C VAL A 600 -0.48 -6.81 -13.85
N LEU A 601 0.30 -6.93 -12.77
CA LEU A 601 -0.21 -7.06 -11.40
C LEU A 601 -1.20 -5.94 -11.05
N TRP A 602 -0.77 -4.68 -11.15
CA TRP A 602 -1.60 -3.54 -10.77
C TRP A 602 -2.78 -3.31 -11.72
N SER A 603 -2.64 -3.62 -13.01
CA SER A 603 -3.76 -3.55 -13.94
C SER A 603 -4.81 -4.64 -13.67
N LEU A 604 -4.41 -5.85 -13.27
CA LEU A 604 -5.34 -6.91 -12.82
C LEU A 604 -6.07 -6.50 -11.52
N LEU A 605 -5.35 -5.95 -10.55
CA LEU A 605 -5.96 -5.47 -9.30
C LEU A 605 -6.89 -4.27 -9.53
N ALA A 606 -6.51 -3.33 -10.40
CA ALA A 606 -7.39 -2.22 -10.80
C ALA A 606 -8.65 -2.74 -11.52
N LEU A 607 -8.49 -3.72 -12.42
CA LEU A 607 -9.62 -4.35 -13.10
C LEU A 607 -10.56 -5.04 -12.11
N ALA A 608 -10.02 -5.76 -11.11
CA ALA A 608 -10.81 -6.37 -10.05
C ALA A 608 -11.68 -5.34 -9.31
N LYS A 609 -11.14 -4.14 -9.03
CA LYS A 609 -11.86 -3.05 -8.35
C LYS A 609 -12.85 -2.30 -9.25
N LEU A 610 -12.63 -2.28 -10.57
CA LEU A 610 -13.50 -1.60 -11.53
C LEU A 610 -14.90 -2.20 -11.60
N LYS A 611 -15.02 -3.53 -11.36
CA LYS A 611 -16.22 -4.37 -11.47
C LYS A 611 -17.52 -3.61 -11.82
N PRO A 612 -18.09 -3.82 -13.02
CA PRO A 612 -19.34 -3.19 -13.42
C PRO A 612 -20.54 -3.68 -12.59
N ASP A 613 -21.63 -2.92 -12.65
CA ASP A 613 -22.93 -3.36 -12.15
C ASP A 613 -23.41 -4.64 -12.86
N SER A 614 -24.26 -5.43 -12.21
CA SER A 614 -24.65 -6.77 -12.67
C SER A 614 -25.23 -6.82 -14.08
N GLU A 615 -25.87 -5.76 -14.55
CA GLU A 615 -26.41 -5.67 -15.92
C GLU A 615 -25.29 -5.54 -16.98
N HIS A 616 -24.23 -4.82 -16.65
CA HIS A 616 -23.12 -4.53 -17.58
C HIS A 616 -22.04 -5.63 -17.57
N ILE A 617 -21.94 -6.45 -16.52
CA ILE A 617 -20.94 -7.54 -16.45
C ILE A 617 -21.01 -8.47 -17.68
N MET A 618 -22.21 -8.73 -18.20
CA MET A 618 -22.40 -9.65 -19.32
C MET A 618 -21.82 -9.13 -20.65
N SER A 619 -21.76 -7.81 -20.86
CA SER A 619 -21.17 -7.24 -22.09
C SER A 619 -19.64 -7.36 -22.10
N PHE A 620 -19.01 -7.32 -20.92
CA PHE A 620 -17.56 -7.43 -20.76
C PHE A 620 -17.07 -8.87 -20.59
N ARG A 621 -17.95 -9.87 -20.53
CA ARG A 621 -17.58 -11.26 -20.24
C ARG A 621 -16.49 -11.81 -21.16
N LYS A 622 -16.74 -11.81 -22.48
CA LYS A 622 -15.80 -12.40 -23.44
C LYS A 622 -14.44 -11.67 -23.44
N PRO A 623 -14.40 -10.32 -23.56
CA PRO A 623 -13.15 -9.56 -23.42
C PRO A 623 -12.42 -9.81 -22.09
N PHE A 624 -13.16 -9.95 -20.99
CA PHE A 624 -12.58 -10.23 -19.67
C PHE A 624 -11.85 -11.56 -19.66
N PHE A 625 -12.50 -12.67 -20.05
CA PHE A 625 -11.88 -13.99 -19.98
C PHE A 625 -10.73 -14.14 -20.99
N GLU A 626 -10.82 -13.51 -22.17
CA GLU A 626 -9.73 -13.47 -23.14
C GLU A 626 -8.50 -12.73 -22.58
N THR A 627 -8.72 -11.70 -21.75
CA THR A 627 -7.63 -10.90 -21.16
C THR A 627 -7.06 -11.53 -19.89
N VAL A 628 -7.89 -12.06 -18.98
CA VAL A 628 -7.45 -12.47 -17.62
C VAL A 628 -7.02 -13.94 -17.54
N THR A 629 -7.73 -14.85 -18.20
CA THR A 629 -7.48 -16.31 -18.10
C THR A 629 -6.05 -16.74 -18.50
N PRO A 630 -5.41 -16.14 -19.53
CA PRO A 630 -4.03 -16.46 -19.87
C PRO A 630 -3.05 -16.29 -18.71
N HIS A 631 -3.30 -15.32 -17.82
CA HIS A 631 -2.44 -15.02 -16.68
C HIS A 631 -2.53 -16.04 -15.55
N LEU A 632 -3.53 -16.92 -15.52
CA LEU A 632 -3.55 -18.08 -14.62
C LEU A 632 -2.42 -19.09 -14.93
N GLY A 633 -1.79 -19.01 -16.10
CA GLY A 633 -0.60 -19.77 -16.47
C GLY A 633 0.71 -19.00 -16.33
N SER A 634 0.70 -17.80 -15.72
CA SER A 634 1.91 -16.97 -15.57
C SER A 634 2.99 -17.67 -14.74
N SER A 635 4.25 -17.44 -15.08
CA SER A 635 5.41 -17.91 -14.30
C SER A 635 5.50 -17.26 -12.92
N HIS A 636 4.82 -16.13 -12.69
CA HIS A 636 4.84 -15.41 -11.43
C HIS A 636 3.59 -15.71 -10.59
N PRO A 637 3.74 -16.27 -9.37
CA PRO A 637 2.61 -16.57 -8.47
C PRO A 637 1.75 -15.35 -8.14
N ASP A 638 2.37 -14.17 -7.99
CA ASP A 638 1.66 -12.92 -7.65
C ASP A 638 0.66 -12.49 -8.74
N ILE A 639 1.02 -12.71 -10.01
CA ILE A 639 0.13 -12.48 -11.17
C ILE A 639 -1.01 -13.50 -11.17
N ARG A 640 -0.72 -14.78 -10.90
CA ARG A 640 -1.74 -15.83 -10.85
C ARG A 640 -2.76 -15.57 -9.74
N ALA A 641 -2.28 -15.18 -8.56
CA ALA A 641 -3.12 -14.82 -7.42
C ALA A 641 -3.97 -13.58 -7.73
N SER A 642 -3.40 -12.56 -8.37
CA SER A 642 -4.13 -11.35 -8.78
C SER A 642 -5.19 -11.62 -9.85
N ALA A 643 -4.90 -12.52 -10.81
CA ALA A 643 -5.89 -12.99 -11.78
C ALA A 643 -7.03 -13.75 -11.10
N MET A 644 -6.70 -14.61 -10.13
CA MET A 644 -7.70 -15.34 -9.34
C MET A 644 -8.57 -14.41 -8.50
N TYR A 645 -7.97 -13.43 -7.85
CA TYR A 645 -8.66 -12.35 -7.14
C TYR A 645 -9.62 -11.59 -8.07
N CYS A 646 -9.17 -11.24 -9.27
CA CYS A 646 -9.98 -10.54 -10.26
C CYS A 646 -11.21 -11.35 -10.69
N ILE A 647 -11.05 -12.66 -10.96
CA ILE A 647 -12.15 -13.57 -11.30
C ILE A 647 -13.14 -13.68 -10.13
N SER A 648 -12.61 -13.85 -8.91
CA SER A 648 -13.40 -13.96 -7.68
C SER A 648 -14.26 -12.72 -7.42
N GLU A 649 -13.69 -11.52 -7.55
CA GLU A 649 -14.43 -10.27 -7.34
C GLU A 649 -15.57 -10.08 -8.34
N TRP A 650 -15.31 -10.35 -9.62
CA TRP A 650 -16.27 -10.11 -10.70
C TRP A 650 -17.44 -11.10 -10.66
N PHE A 651 -17.17 -12.40 -10.52
CA PHE A 651 -18.15 -13.44 -10.80
C PHE A 651 -18.62 -14.25 -9.58
N CYS A 652 -17.89 -14.26 -8.46
CA CYS A 652 -18.22 -15.15 -7.34
C CYS A 652 -19.19 -14.55 -6.31
N ASN A 653 -19.42 -13.23 -6.31
CA ASN A 653 -20.24 -12.53 -5.31
C ASN A 653 -21.77 -12.58 -5.57
N LYS A 654 -22.22 -12.85 -6.80
CA LYS A 654 -23.64 -13.03 -7.18
C LYS A 654 -23.69 -14.10 -8.27
N TRP A 655 -24.61 -15.06 -8.18
CA TRP A 655 -24.74 -16.13 -9.18
C TRP A 655 -25.06 -15.53 -10.56
N VAL A 656 -24.14 -15.69 -11.51
CA VAL A 656 -24.35 -15.32 -12.91
C VAL A 656 -24.85 -16.56 -13.67
N TYR A 657 -26.13 -16.58 -14.02
CA TYR A 657 -26.72 -17.68 -14.79
C TYR A 657 -26.13 -17.71 -16.22
N GLY A 658 -25.74 -18.90 -16.71
CA GLY A 658 -25.30 -19.12 -18.09
C GLY A 658 -23.88 -19.70 -18.25
N PRO A 659 -23.30 -19.69 -19.47
CA PRO A 659 -22.06 -20.40 -19.77
C PRO A 659 -20.82 -19.87 -19.01
N SER A 660 -20.95 -18.77 -18.25
CA SER A 660 -19.85 -18.15 -17.48
C SER A 660 -19.51 -19.01 -16.27
N PHE A 661 -20.48 -19.77 -15.77
CA PHE A 661 -20.30 -20.55 -14.56
C PHE A 661 -19.27 -21.68 -14.74
N ALA A 662 -19.29 -22.37 -15.88
CA ALA A 662 -18.30 -23.39 -16.21
C ALA A 662 -16.88 -22.78 -16.35
N GLU A 663 -16.74 -21.65 -17.04
CA GLU A 663 -15.44 -20.96 -17.21
C GLU A 663 -14.84 -20.53 -15.87
N VAL A 664 -15.66 -19.94 -14.98
CA VAL A 664 -15.22 -19.51 -13.64
C VAL A 664 -14.81 -20.71 -12.79
N THR A 665 -15.61 -21.77 -12.76
CA THR A 665 -15.34 -22.94 -11.92
C THR A 665 -14.11 -23.72 -12.39
N VAL A 666 -13.88 -23.83 -13.71
CA VAL A 666 -12.62 -24.37 -14.26
C VAL A 666 -11.41 -23.52 -13.85
N ALA A 667 -11.53 -22.20 -13.90
CA ALA A 667 -10.47 -21.30 -13.42
C ALA A 667 -10.17 -21.50 -11.93
N LEU A 668 -11.21 -21.65 -11.09
CA LEU A 668 -11.08 -21.92 -9.66
C LEU A 668 -10.41 -23.28 -9.39
N CYS A 669 -10.74 -24.33 -10.13
CA CYS A 669 -10.05 -25.62 -10.03
C CYS A 669 -8.55 -25.47 -10.29
N LYS A 670 -8.19 -24.76 -11.36
CA LYS A 670 -6.78 -24.53 -11.71
C LYS A 670 -6.02 -23.81 -10.58
N GLY A 671 -6.65 -22.85 -9.90
CA GLY A 671 -6.04 -22.18 -8.76
C GLY A 671 -5.99 -23.04 -7.49
N ALA A 672 -6.95 -23.95 -7.30
CA ALA A 672 -6.97 -24.89 -6.17
C ALA A 672 -5.82 -25.92 -6.25
N GLU A 673 -5.36 -26.24 -7.45
CA GLU A 673 -4.26 -27.18 -7.71
C GLU A 673 -2.86 -26.50 -7.80
N ASP A 674 -2.78 -25.18 -7.59
CA ASP A 674 -1.52 -24.42 -7.67
C ASP A 674 -0.57 -24.75 -6.50
N ALA A 675 0.74 -24.78 -6.73
CA ALA A 675 1.69 -25.00 -5.64
C ALA A 675 1.74 -23.81 -4.68
N SER A 676 1.55 -22.58 -5.17
CA SER A 676 1.64 -21.40 -4.32
C SER A 676 0.44 -21.29 -3.38
N PRO A 677 0.66 -21.25 -2.04
CA PRO A 677 -0.43 -21.04 -1.08
C PRO A 677 -1.22 -19.76 -1.32
N LEU A 678 -0.57 -18.72 -1.84
CA LEU A 678 -1.18 -17.43 -2.16
C LEU A 678 -2.30 -17.58 -3.20
N VAL A 679 -2.04 -18.35 -4.27
CA VAL A 679 -3.00 -18.60 -5.35
C VAL A 679 -4.15 -19.47 -4.85
N ARG A 680 -3.84 -20.53 -4.08
CA ARG A 680 -4.86 -21.42 -3.49
C ARG A 680 -5.77 -20.70 -2.51
N TYR A 681 -5.24 -19.77 -1.72
CA TYR A 681 -6.05 -18.95 -0.81
C TYR A 681 -7.07 -18.09 -1.56
N GLU A 682 -6.67 -17.46 -2.67
CA GLU A 682 -7.60 -16.68 -3.50
C GLU A 682 -8.62 -17.56 -4.25
N ALA A 683 -8.20 -18.75 -4.70
CA ALA A 683 -9.13 -19.74 -5.26
C ALA A 683 -10.16 -20.19 -4.21
N PHE A 684 -9.72 -20.44 -2.97
CA PHE A 684 -10.60 -20.76 -1.85
C PHE A 684 -11.63 -19.66 -1.59
N ILE A 685 -11.24 -18.38 -1.60
CA ILE A 685 -12.18 -17.28 -1.42
C ILE A 685 -13.23 -17.26 -2.55
N GLY A 686 -12.81 -17.48 -3.79
CA GLY A 686 -13.73 -17.60 -4.94
C GLY A 686 -14.72 -18.77 -4.80
N VAL A 687 -14.22 -19.95 -4.42
CA VAL A 687 -15.05 -21.14 -4.14
C VAL A 687 -16.02 -20.87 -2.99
N HIS A 688 -15.55 -20.33 -1.87
CA HIS A 688 -16.38 -19.96 -0.72
C HIS A 688 -17.51 -19.02 -1.14
N ARG A 689 -17.21 -17.94 -1.86
CA ARG A 689 -18.22 -16.96 -2.33
C ARG A 689 -19.29 -17.61 -3.22
N LEU A 690 -18.88 -18.49 -4.15
CA LEU A 690 -19.84 -19.24 -4.98
C LEU A 690 -20.68 -20.23 -4.16
N CYS A 691 -20.08 -20.96 -3.23
CA CYS A 691 -20.78 -21.91 -2.36
C CYS A 691 -21.77 -21.22 -1.41
N MET A 692 -21.55 -19.94 -1.07
CA MET A 692 -22.50 -19.15 -0.28
C MET A 692 -23.66 -18.59 -1.09
N CYS A 693 -23.64 -18.68 -2.43
CA CYS A 693 -24.76 -18.25 -3.26
C CYS A 693 -25.94 -19.23 -3.11
N GLU A 694 -27.11 -18.75 -2.67
CA GLU A 694 -28.31 -19.57 -2.46
C GLU A 694 -28.71 -20.41 -3.68
N ASN A 695 -28.50 -19.88 -4.89
CA ASN A 695 -28.81 -20.59 -6.11
C ASN A 695 -27.90 -21.81 -6.32
N VAL A 696 -26.60 -21.66 -6.07
CA VAL A 696 -25.62 -22.75 -6.15
C VAL A 696 -25.94 -23.80 -5.09
N GLN A 697 -26.28 -23.37 -3.87
CA GLN A 697 -26.73 -24.26 -2.79
C GLN A 697 -27.98 -25.05 -3.20
N ARG A 698 -28.97 -24.38 -3.83
CA ARG A 698 -30.19 -25.03 -4.33
C ARG A 698 -29.92 -26.04 -5.45
N GLU A 699 -29.05 -25.74 -6.40
CA GLU A 699 -28.73 -26.69 -7.47
C GLU A 699 -27.86 -27.85 -6.97
N LEU A 700 -26.92 -27.61 -6.04
CA LEU A 700 -26.18 -28.68 -5.36
C LEU A 700 -27.12 -29.60 -4.55
N ALA A 701 -28.09 -29.03 -3.82
CA ALA A 701 -29.10 -29.80 -3.10
C ALA A 701 -30.05 -30.58 -4.04
N ARG A 702 -30.28 -30.11 -5.27
CA ARG A 702 -31.05 -30.88 -6.27
C ARG A 702 -30.26 -32.06 -6.82
N LEU A 703 -28.95 -31.92 -7.00
CA LEU A 703 -28.08 -33.01 -7.42
C LEU A 703 -28.01 -34.13 -6.36
N ASP A 704 -28.08 -33.75 -5.08
CA ASP A 704 -28.23 -34.65 -3.94
C ASP A 704 -29.55 -35.45 -4.02
N THR A 705 -30.69 -34.79 -4.26
CA THR A 705 -32.00 -35.49 -4.37
C THR A 705 -32.15 -36.48 -5.53
N ASN A 706 -31.29 -36.38 -6.57
CA ASN A 706 -31.34 -37.26 -7.74
C ASN A 706 -30.31 -38.40 -7.69
N GLY A 707 -29.57 -38.56 -6.58
CA GLY A 707 -28.59 -39.65 -6.42
C GLY A 707 -27.40 -39.59 -7.37
N VAL A 708 -27.11 -38.41 -7.96
CA VAL A 708 -25.98 -38.20 -8.89
C VAL A 708 -24.70 -37.85 -8.13
N VAL A 709 -24.82 -37.40 -6.88
CA VAL A 709 -23.71 -37.15 -5.96
C VAL A 709 -24.00 -37.89 -4.67
N ASP A 710 -23.22 -38.92 -4.37
CA ASP A 710 -23.41 -39.78 -3.20
C ASP A 710 -22.93 -39.04 -1.93
N TYR A 711 -23.88 -38.51 -1.16
CA TYR A 711 -23.63 -37.67 0.03
C TYR A 711 -23.82 -38.41 1.38
N ASP A 712 -24.11 -39.72 1.38
CA ASP A 712 -24.48 -40.47 2.60
C ASP A 712 -23.35 -40.66 3.64
N VAL A 713 -22.18 -40.04 3.46
CA VAL A 713 -20.94 -40.30 4.23
C VAL A 713 -20.41 -39.08 5.02
N ILE A 714 -21.20 -38.03 5.23
CA ILE A 714 -20.79 -36.83 6.01
C ILE A 714 -21.31 -36.85 7.47
N ARG A 715 -21.97 -37.94 7.89
CA ARG A 715 -22.67 -38.03 9.18
C ARG A 715 -21.84 -38.39 10.42
N THR A 716 -20.50 -38.42 10.34
CA THR A 716 -19.65 -38.77 11.49
C THR A 716 -18.62 -37.67 11.79
N ASP A 717 -18.61 -37.17 13.02
CA ASP A 717 -17.80 -36.06 13.57
C ASP A 717 -16.26 -36.19 13.48
N ASP A 718 -15.72 -37.14 12.72
CA ASP A 718 -14.28 -37.38 12.59
C ASP A 718 -13.70 -36.82 11.28
N SER A 719 -12.73 -35.90 11.41
CA SER A 719 -11.92 -35.33 10.33
C SER A 719 -11.18 -36.38 9.46
N ALA A 720 -11.07 -37.62 9.92
CA ALA A 720 -10.52 -38.75 9.18
C ALA A 720 -11.50 -39.39 8.16
N SER A 721 -12.80 -39.13 8.26
CA SER A 721 -13.84 -39.81 7.46
C SER A 721 -14.09 -39.18 6.09
N VAL A 722 -13.83 -37.87 5.91
CA VAL A 722 -13.89 -37.18 4.60
C VAL A 722 -12.86 -37.77 3.63
N VAL A 723 -11.76 -38.27 4.19
CA VAL A 723 -10.64 -38.86 3.48
C VAL A 723 -11.08 -40.22 2.88
N HIS A 724 -11.98 -40.97 3.55
CA HIS A 724 -12.48 -42.29 3.09
C HIS A 724 -13.24 -42.23 1.75
N MET A 725 -13.58 -41.03 1.28
CA MET A 725 -14.34 -40.73 0.05
C MET A 725 -13.57 -41.03 -1.24
N MET A 726 -12.25 -40.84 -1.29
CA MET A 726 -11.47 -40.97 -2.54
C MET A 726 -11.36 -42.41 -3.06
N ALA A 727 -11.71 -43.41 -2.24
CA ALA A 727 -11.64 -44.82 -2.61
C ALA A 727 -12.94 -45.38 -3.21
N SER A 728 -14.09 -44.71 -3.02
CA SER A 728 -15.41 -45.27 -3.35
C SER A 728 -16.17 -44.56 -4.49
N SER A 729 -15.66 -43.44 -5.01
CA SER A 729 -16.29 -42.68 -6.11
C SER A 729 -15.50 -42.74 -7.42
N VAL A 730 -15.09 -43.94 -7.83
CA VAL A 730 -14.82 -44.22 -9.25
C VAL A 730 -16.11 -44.75 -9.88
N PRO A 731 -16.75 -44.03 -10.82
CA PRO A 731 -17.84 -44.61 -11.60
C PRO A 731 -17.26 -45.77 -12.42
N GLN A 732 -17.70 -47.00 -12.12
CA GLN A 732 -17.60 -48.09 -13.08
C GLN A 732 -18.53 -47.78 -14.26
N GLY A 733 -18.03 -47.01 -15.22
CA GLY A 733 -18.71 -46.73 -16.48
C GLY A 733 -18.73 -45.24 -16.83
N THR A 734 -17.74 -44.78 -17.58
CA THR A 734 -17.88 -43.80 -18.67
C THR A 734 -16.64 -43.87 -19.56
N SER A 735 -16.66 -44.81 -20.50
CA SER A 735 -15.91 -44.68 -21.75
C SER A 735 -16.61 -43.64 -22.64
N SER A 736 -16.30 -42.35 -22.46
CA SER A 736 -16.39 -41.36 -23.54
C SER A 736 -15.78 -40.01 -23.14
N PHE A 737 -14.45 -39.91 -23.17
CA PHE A 737 -13.75 -38.73 -23.69
C PHE A 737 -12.45 -39.23 -24.36
N GLY A 738 -12.46 -39.17 -25.70
CA GLY A 738 -11.42 -39.50 -26.68
C GLY A 738 -10.11 -40.16 -26.22
N SER A 739 -10.09 -41.50 -26.20
CA SER A 739 -8.87 -42.28 -26.44
C SER A 739 -8.73 -42.47 -27.95
N LEU A 740 -7.73 -41.84 -28.57
CA LEU A 740 -7.27 -42.22 -29.90
C LEU A 740 -6.43 -43.49 -29.75
N THR A 741 -7.08 -44.63 -29.96
CA THR A 741 -6.43 -45.93 -30.09
C THR A 741 -5.63 -45.96 -31.38
N PHE A 742 -4.30 -46.04 -31.27
CA PHE A 742 -3.44 -46.45 -32.39
C PHE A 742 -3.53 -47.98 -32.54
N SER A 743 -4.01 -48.41 -33.71
CA SER A 743 -3.91 -49.77 -34.21
C SER A 743 -2.44 -50.19 -34.39
N PRO A 744 -2.04 -51.42 -34.01
CA PRO A 744 -0.74 -51.97 -34.37
C PRO A 744 -0.87 -52.81 -35.65
N THR A 745 -0.37 -52.33 -36.79
CA THR A 745 -0.05 -53.21 -37.92
C THR A 745 1.09 -52.64 -38.78
N ALA A 746 2.26 -53.28 -38.70
CA ALA A 746 3.03 -53.74 -39.85
C ALA A 746 4.32 -54.45 -39.38
N ARG A 747 4.33 -55.79 -39.43
CA ARG A 747 5.54 -56.51 -39.83
C ARG A 747 5.13 -57.78 -40.57
N GLU A 748 5.49 -57.79 -41.85
CA GLU A 748 5.43 -58.91 -42.78
C GLU A 748 6.12 -60.14 -42.21
N VAL A 749 5.47 -61.31 -42.29
CA VAL A 749 6.12 -62.59 -42.57
C VAL A 749 5.19 -63.44 -43.43
N LEU A 750 5.77 -63.99 -44.50
CA LEU A 750 5.22 -64.84 -45.56
C LEU A 750 4.48 -66.10 -45.07
N SER A 751 3.43 -66.52 -45.79
CA SER A 751 3.23 -67.86 -46.43
C SER A 751 1.74 -68.26 -46.61
N PRO A 752 1.39 -69.19 -47.54
CA PRO A 752 0.20 -69.07 -48.39
C PRO A 752 -0.92 -70.12 -48.17
N ASP A 753 -2.00 -69.90 -48.92
CA ASP A 753 -3.03 -70.84 -49.41
C ASP A 753 -4.21 -71.27 -48.53
N GLY A 754 -5.42 -71.23 -49.13
CA GLY A 754 -6.54 -72.09 -48.74
C GLY A 754 -7.96 -71.50 -48.78
N THR A 755 -8.53 -71.32 -49.97
CA THR A 755 -9.92 -71.67 -50.38
C THR A 755 -11.13 -71.44 -49.42
N LEU A 756 -12.06 -70.54 -49.85
CA LEU A 756 -13.52 -70.71 -50.17
C LEU A 756 -14.29 -71.99 -49.70
N PRO A 757 -15.65 -72.07 -49.72
CA PRO A 757 -16.72 -71.07 -50.01
C PRO A 757 -18.09 -71.20 -49.23
N GLN A 758 -18.96 -70.19 -49.44
CA GLN A 758 -20.43 -70.19 -49.73
C GLN A 758 -21.46 -71.04 -48.94
N GLY A 759 -22.60 -70.40 -48.61
CA GLY A 759 -23.89 -70.75 -49.28
C GLY A 759 -25.16 -71.04 -48.46
N ARG A 760 -26.11 -70.09 -48.51
CA ARG A 760 -27.58 -70.20 -48.74
C ARG A 760 -28.56 -70.99 -47.81
N ARG A 761 -29.61 -70.24 -47.42
CA ARG A 761 -31.09 -70.50 -47.47
C ARG A 761 -31.75 -71.55 -46.54
N VAL A 762 -32.41 -71.08 -45.47
CA VAL A 762 -33.90 -70.90 -45.26
C VAL A 762 -34.85 -71.99 -45.82
N PRO A 763 -36.04 -72.32 -45.22
CA PRO A 763 -36.58 -72.26 -43.84
C PRO A 763 -37.34 -73.55 -43.39
N GLY A 764 -37.93 -73.56 -42.18
CA GLY A 764 -39.08 -74.43 -41.88
C GLY A 764 -39.38 -74.67 -40.39
N ASN A 765 -40.45 -74.04 -39.90
CA ASN A 765 -41.05 -74.08 -38.55
C ASN A 765 -41.39 -75.48 -37.99
N GLU A 766 -41.31 -75.68 -36.66
CA GLU A 766 -42.47 -75.54 -35.73
C GLU A 766 -42.15 -75.91 -34.26
N ARG A 767 -42.72 -75.08 -33.35
CA ARG A 767 -43.26 -75.37 -31.99
C ARG A 767 -42.45 -75.17 -30.68
N THR A 768 -42.79 -74.02 -30.05
CA THR A 768 -43.13 -73.76 -28.62
C THR A 768 -42.09 -73.88 -27.50
N GLN A 769 -41.62 -72.73 -26.99
CA GLN A 769 -41.98 -72.10 -25.70
C GLN A 769 -41.36 -70.68 -25.65
N GLN A 770 -42.14 -69.67 -25.26
CA GLN A 770 -41.84 -68.25 -25.49
C GLN A 770 -41.77 -67.49 -24.15
N GLU A 771 -40.56 -67.08 -23.74
CA GLU A 771 -40.28 -66.00 -22.80
C GLU A 771 -39.52 -64.92 -23.58
N GLN A 772 -40.12 -63.75 -23.80
CA GLN A 772 -39.52 -62.66 -24.56
C GLN A 772 -39.13 -61.49 -23.65
N LYS A 773 -37.82 -61.24 -23.63
CA LYS A 773 -37.15 -59.95 -23.39
C LYS A 773 -37.50 -59.00 -24.55
N PRO A 774 -37.88 -57.73 -24.34
CA PRO A 774 -37.87 -56.73 -25.39
C PRO A 774 -36.64 -55.82 -25.28
N GLU A 775 -35.98 -55.60 -26.43
CA GLU A 775 -35.14 -54.41 -26.66
C GLU A 775 -35.97 -53.13 -26.49
N PRO A 776 -35.41 -52.02 -26.00
CA PRO A 776 -36.06 -50.73 -26.10
C PRO A 776 -35.56 -49.98 -27.35
N ASN A 777 -36.48 -49.78 -28.30
CA ASN A 777 -36.42 -48.68 -29.25
C ASN A 777 -37.01 -47.41 -28.63
N HIS A 778 -36.55 -46.30 -29.20
CA HIS A 778 -36.80 -44.91 -28.87
C HIS A 778 -38.25 -44.49 -28.52
N ASP A 779 -38.27 -43.40 -27.76
CA ASP A 779 -39.36 -42.44 -27.50
C ASP A 779 -40.30 -42.73 -26.33
N LEU A 780 -39.96 -42.12 -25.18
CA LEU A 780 -40.90 -41.46 -24.26
C LEU A 780 -40.12 -40.51 -23.36
N SER A 781 -40.01 -39.25 -23.79
CA SER A 781 -39.76 -38.12 -22.91
C SER A 781 -41.00 -37.89 -22.03
N SER A 782 -40.89 -38.15 -20.73
CA SER A 782 -41.77 -37.57 -19.73
C SER A 782 -40.92 -36.88 -18.65
N SER A 783 -40.67 -35.59 -18.89
CA SER A 783 -40.64 -34.51 -17.89
C SER A 783 -39.90 -34.77 -16.57
N SER A 784 -38.57 -34.74 -16.61
CA SER A 784 -37.75 -34.16 -15.54
C SER A 784 -37.10 -32.89 -16.10
N ALA A 785 -37.33 -31.74 -15.47
CA ALA A 785 -36.85 -30.44 -15.93
C ALA A 785 -35.33 -30.46 -16.19
N GLY A 786 -34.93 -30.24 -17.44
CA GLY A 786 -33.54 -30.30 -17.89
C GLY A 786 -32.70 -29.17 -17.31
N VAL A 787 -31.63 -29.55 -16.61
CA VAL A 787 -30.53 -28.64 -16.25
C VAL A 787 -29.57 -28.58 -17.45
N ASP A 788 -29.17 -27.37 -17.83
CA ASP A 788 -28.23 -27.12 -18.94
C ASP A 788 -26.88 -27.81 -18.68
N SER A 789 -26.31 -28.53 -19.65
CA SER A 789 -25.12 -29.40 -19.45
C SER A 789 -23.88 -28.64 -18.97
N SER A 790 -23.77 -27.36 -19.34
CA SER A 790 -22.71 -26.46 -18.88
C SER A 790 -22.76 -26.16 -17.38
N ILE A 791 -23.97 -26.13 -16.79
CA ILE A 791 -24.15 -25.88 -15.35
C ILE A 791 -23.73 -27.10 -14.55
N LEU A 792 -24.09 -28.30 -15.01
CA LEU A 792 -23.68 -29.57 -14.40
C LEU A 792 -22.16 -29.73 -14.37
N ASN A 793 -21.50 -29.45 -15.50
CA ASN A 793 -20.03 -29.48 -15.58
C ASN A 793 -19.38 -28.45 -14.64
N GLY A 794 -19.98 -27.25 -14.53
CA GLY A 794 -19.50 -26.23 -13.61
C GLY A 794 -19.70 -26.61 -12.14
N LEU A 795 -20.82 -27.24 -11.78
CA LEU A 795 -21.08 -27.69 -10.41
C LEU A 795 -20.15 -28.83 -10.01
N SER A 796 -19.88 -29.76 -10.93
CA SER A 796 -18.89 -30.83 -10.74
C SER A 796 -17.49 -30.26 -10.55
N SER A 797 -17.09 -29.27 -11.35
CA SER A 797 -15.80 -28.59 -11.22
C SER A 797 -15.71 -27.86 -9.87
N LEU A 798 -16.73 -27.12 -9.47
CA LEU A 798 -16.79 -26.43 -8.18
C LEU A 798 -16.65 -27.41 -7.00
N TRP A 799 -17.32 -28.55 -7.08
CA TRP A 799 -17.23 -29.60 -6.07
C TRP A 799 -15.82 -30.19 -5.98
N HIS A 800 -15.20 -30.50 -7.12
CA HIS A 800 -13.81 -30.95 -7.20
C HIS A 800 -12.85 -29.94 -6.57
N ALA A 801 -12.96 -28.66 -6.91
CA ALA A 801 -12.14 -27.60 -6.31
C ALA A 801 -12.29 -27.55 -4.78
N LEU A 802 -13.52 -27.68 -4.26
CA LEU A 802 -13.77 -27.71 -2.82
C LEU A 802 -13.16 -28.95 -2.15
N GLN A 803 -13.19 -30.12 -2.80
CA GLN A 803 -12.56 -31.35 -2.31
C GLN A 803 -11.03 -31.22 -2.24
N VAL A 804 -10.40 -30.67 -3.28
CA VAL A 804 -8.96 -30.42 -3.29
C VAL A 804 -8.58 -29.49 -2.13
N LEU A 805 -9.29 -28.37 -1.98
CA LEU A 805 -9.04 -27.39 -0.91
C LEU A 805 -9.36 -27.92 0.50
N ALA A 806 -10.30 -28.87 0.65
CA ALA A 806 -10.58 -29.52 1.93
C ALA A 806 -9.39 -30.37 2.42
N THR A 807 -8.57 -30.88 1.50
CA THR A 807 -7.35 -31.64 1.80
C THR A 807 -6.08 -30.79 1.75
N ASP A 808 -6.20 -29.47 1.69
CA ASP A 808 -5.08 -28.55 1.54
C ASP A 808 -4.06 -28.68 2.69
N PRO A 809 -2.74 -28.69 2.41
CA PRO A 809 -1.72 -28.77 3.44
C PRO A 809 -1.63 -27.52 4.33
N VAL A 810 -2.22 -26.40 3.92
CA VAL A 810 -2.40 -25.19 4.74
C VAL A 810 -3.63 -25.38 5.63
N PRO A 811 -3.46 -25.45 6.97
CA PRO A 811 -4.53 -25.82 7.89
C PRO A 811 -5.78 -24.93 7.80
N ASP A 812 -5.60 -23.62 7.61
CA ASP A 812 -6.71 -22.67 7.57
C ASP A 812 -7.58 -22.83 6.32
N ILE A 813 -6.98 -23.15 5.16
CA ILE A 813 -7.71 -23.41 3.92
C ILE A 813 -8.50 -24.72 4.06
N SER A 814 -7.85 -25.78 4.52
CA SER A 814 -8.47 -27.09 4.73
C SER A 814 -9.64 -27.02 5.70
N LYS A 815 -9.42 -26.47 6.91
CA LYS A 815 -10.45 -26.41 7.96
C LYS A 815 -11.70 -25.68 7.49
N ARG A 816 -11.55 -24.48 6.90
CA ARG A 816 -12.68 -23.69 6.41
C ARG A 816 -13.38 -24.35 5.22
N SER A 817 -12.63 -25.01 4.33
CA SER A 817 -13.22 -25.74 3.20
C SER A 817 -14.08 -26.92 3.67
N VAL A 818 -13.62 -27.66 4.69
CA VAL A 818 -14.40 -28.72 5.34
C VAL A 818 -15.67 -28.17 5.99
N GLU A 819 -15.58 -27.04 6.71
CA GLU A 819 -16.75 -26.38 7.31
C GLU A 819 -17.80 -26.00 6.24
N ILE A 820 -17.38 -25.46 5.09
CA ILE A 820 -18.27 -25.15 3.96
C ILE A 820 -18.91 -26.43 3.43
N ALA A 821 -18.11 -27.46 3.14
CA ALA A 821 -18.60 -28.74 2.61
C ALA A 821 -19.66 -29.34 3.55
N SER A 822 -19.38 -29.43 4.84
CA SER A 822 -20.32 -29.93 5.85
C SER A 822 -21.61 -29.10 5.91
N SER A 823 -21.50 -27.77 5.79
CA SER A 823 -22.68 -26.88 5.80
C SER A 823 -23.60 -27.07 4.59
N LEU A 824 -23.04 -27.41 3.43
CA LEU A 824 -23.81 -27.68 2.21
C LEU A 824 -24.59 -29.00 2.31
N VAL A 825 -24.02 -29.99 3.00
CA VAL A 825 -24.62 -31.32 3.15
C VAL A 825 -25.63 -31.43 4.30
N LEU A 826 -25.51 -30.61 5.34
CA LEU A 826 -26.44 -30.65 6.49
C LEU A 826 -27.72 -29.81 6.29
N LYS A 827 -27.73 -28.84 5.37
CA LYS A 827 -28.90 -27.97 5.07
C LYS A 827 -30.04 -28.57 4.20
N PRO A 828 -29.94 -29.69 3.46
CA PRO A 828 -31.02 -30.15 2.57
C PRO A 828 -32.30 -30.62 3.30
N SER A 829 -32.23 -30.94 4.60
CA SER A 829 -33.31 -31.67 5.28
C SER A 829 -34.38 -30.79 5.94
N SER A 830 -34.20 -29.46 6.05
CA SER A 830 -35.11 -28.60 6.85
C SER A 830 -36.02 -27.66 6.06
N SER A 831 -35.91 -27.60 4.72
CA SER A 831 -36.73 -26.70 3.89
C SER A 831 -37.97 -27.36 3.25
N GLY A 832 -38.26 -28.61 3.64
CA GLY A 832 -39.25 -29.49 2.99
C GLY A 832 -40.55 -29.74 3.75
N GLU A 833 -41.00 -28.87 4.67
CA GLU A 833 -42.35 -29.00 5.25
C GLU A 833 -43.13 -27.67 5.11
N ARG A 834 -43.95 -27.58 4.06
CA ARG A 834 -45.05 -26.60 4.01
C ARG A 834 -46.36 -27.31 4.33
N ASN A 835 -46.88 -26.96 5.50
CA ASN A 835 -48.29 -26.66 5.80
C ASN A 835 -49.35 -27.48 5.04
N VAL A 836 -49.79 -28.56 5.70
CA VAL A 836 -51.22 -28.91 5.73
C VAL A 836 -51.60 -29.07 7.20
N GLN A 837 -52.17 -28.03 7.82
CA GLN A 837 -53.44 -28.18 8.55
C GLN A 837 -53.99 -26.86 9.07
N SER A 838 -55.30 -26.80 8.93
CA SER A 838 -56.27 -25.80 9.33
C SER A 838 -56.25 -25.46 10.83
N VAL A 839 -56.30 -24.15 11.10
CA VAL A 839 -57.16 -23.46 12.09
C VAL A 839 -57.61 -24.29 13.32
N ARG A 840 -57.04 -24.01 14.49
CA ARG A 840 -57.80 -23.43 15.61
C ARG A 840 -56.91 -23.01 16.80
N GLU A 841 -57.25 -21.82 17.29
CA GLU A 841 -56.90 -21.17 18.56
C GLU A 841 -56.93 -22.12 19.78
N GLU A 842 -55.98 -22.01 20.72
CA GLU A 842 -56.08 -21.21 21.96
C GLU A 842 -54.88 -21.51 22.91
N SER A 843 -54.57 -20.56 23.79
CA SER A 843 -53.44 -20.56 24.75
C SER A 843 -53.85 -21.19 26.13
N PRO A 844 -53.10 -21.05 27.25
CA PRO A 844 -52.04 -21.96 27.70
C PRO A 844 -52.21 -22.48 29.17
N ALA A 845 -51.23 -23.30 29.60
CA ALA A 845 -50.71 -23.49 30.98
C ALA A 845 -51.09 -24.77 31.78
N ARG A 846 -50.02 -25.46 32.25
CA ARG A 846 -49.71 -25.96 33.63
C ARG A 846 -49.16 -27.41 33.71
N ARG A 847 -47.91 -27.46 34.19
CA ARG A 847 -47.44 -28.14 35.43
C ARG A 847 -47.36 -29.69 35.48
N ARG A 848 -46.09 -30.15 35.61
CA ARG A 848 -45.54 -31.30 36.38
C ARG A 848 -46.11 -32.71 36.12
N GLN A 849 -45.23 -33.67 35.85
CA GLN A 849 -44.72 -34.64 36.86
C GLN A 849 -43.66 -35.58 36.26
N SER A 850 -42.71 -35.94 37.11
CA SER A 850 -41.61 -36.90 36.95
C SER A 850 -42.08 -38.36 36.80
N PRO A 851 -41.14 -39.29 36.56
CA PRO A 851 -40.98 -40.39 37.51
C PRO A 851 -39.51 -40.67 37.86
N GLY A 852 -39.29 -41.23 39.04
CA GLY A 852 -37.98 -41.70 39.50
C GLY A 852 -38.05 -43.08 40.12
N LEU A 853 -36.89 -43.69 40.34
CA LEU A 853 -36.54 -44.77 41.31
C LEU A 853 -35.06 -45.10 41.06
N ARG A 854 -34.11 -44.58 41.87
CA ARG A 854 -33.49 -45.15 43.09
C ARG A 854 -32.71 -46.46 42.86
N ASP A 855 -31.39 -46.40 43.08
CA ASP A 855 -30.77 -47.09 44.23
C ASP A 855 -29.43 -46.47 44.66
N ARG A 856 -29.17 -46.59 45.97
CA ARG A 856 -28.04 -46.10 46.79
C ARG A 856 -26.78 -46.98 46.55
N VAL A 857 -25.54 -46.61 46.90
CA VAL A 857 -24.93 -46.57 48.25
C VAL A 857 -23.55 -45.87 48.20
N ASP A 858 -23.14 -45.41 49.37
CA ASP A 858 -22.30 -44.29 49.78
C ASP A 858 -20.80 -44.58 50.03
N SER A 859 -20.06 -43.49 50.30
CA SER A 859 -18.78 -43.33 51.06
C SER A 859 -17.43 -43.57 50.34
N GLY A 860 -16.40 -42.72 50.46
CA GLY A 860 -16.23 -41.43 51.16
C GLY A 860 -14.74 -41.12 51.50
N SER A 861 -14.50 -39.88 51.96
CA SER A 861 -13.29 -39.33 52.64
C SER A 861 -12.19 -38.72 51.71
N ARG A 862 -11.62 -37.52 51.91
CA ARG A 862 -11.53 -36.45 52.95
C ARG A 862 -10.98 -35.20 52.22
N SER A 863 -11.09 -33.91 52.57
CA SER A 863 -11.27 -33.17 53.83
C SER A 863 -11.63 -31.69 53.53
N SER A 864 -12.45 -31.07 54.37
CA SER A 864 -12.67 -29.60 54.55
C SER A 864 -11.82 -29.10 55.77
N PRO A 865 -11.83 -27.82 56.27
CA PRO A 865 -12.84 -26.76 56.10
C PRO A 865 -12.43 -25.25 56.20
N ARG A 866 -13.35 -24.41 55.65
CA ARG A 866 -13.97 -23.12 56.12
C ARG A 866 -13.17 -21.97 56.79
N LEU A 867 -13.51 -20.73 56.39
CA LEU A 867 -14.14 -19.60 57.17
C LEU A 867 -13.91 -18.26 56.39
N SER A 868 -14.90 -17.51 55.87
CA SER A 868 -15.94 -16.60 56.43
C SER A 868 -15.52 -15.13 56.67
N LEU A 869 -16.38 -14.17 56.23
CA LEU A 869 -16.71 -12.79 56.74
C LEU A 869 -16.78 -11.78 55.57
N ARG A 870 -17.85 -11.01 55.21
CA ARG A 870 -19.08 -10.41 55.80
C ARG A 870 -18.93 -8.92 56.22
N ARG A 871 -19.53 -7.98 55.44
CA ARG A 871 -20.42 -6.83 55.81
C ARG A 871 -20.50 -5.83 54.61
N LYS A 872 -21.65 -5.37 54.04
CA LYS A 872 -22.88 -4.64 54.50
C LYS A 872 -22.56 -3.24 55.10
N LYS A 873 -23.15 -2.09 54.72
CA LYS A 873 -24.59 -1.78 54.41
C LYS A 873 -24.83 -0.29 53.97
N ASN A 874 -25.89 -0.06 53.17
CA ASN A 874 -26.98 0.99 53.19
C ASN A 874 -26.72 2.49 52.90
N SER A 875 -27.64 3.33 52.39
CA SER A 875 -29.08 3.30 51.93
C SER A 875 -29.46 4.70 51.37
N SER A 876 -30.20 4.94 50.25
CA SER A 876 -31.66 4.95 49.96
C SER A 876 -32.24 6.34 49.60
N ARG A 877 -33.02 6.47 48.50
CA ARG A 877 -34.41 7.01 48.39
C ARG A 877 -34.77 7.58 46.99
N ASP A 878 -35.89 7.09 46.45
CA ASP A 878 -36.74 7.56 45.32
C ASP A 878 -37.42 8.93 45.62
N PRO A 879 -38.11 9.67 44.68
CA PRO A 879 -39.11 9.17 43.69
C PRO A 879 -39.24 9.93 42.32
N SER A 880 -40.14 9.43 41.45
CA SER A 880 -40.60 10.02 40.16
C SER A 880 -41.71 11.09 40.32
N PRO A 881 -42.00 11.93 39.29
CA PRO A 881 -43.08 11.65 38.31
C PRO A 881 -42.92 12.23 36.87
N THR A 882 -43.75 11.72 35.93
CA THR A 882 -44.05 12.17 34.52
C THR A 882 -44.92 13.46 34.46
N PRO A 883 -45.07 14.24 33.34
CA PRO A 883 -45.77 13.84 32.08
C PRO A 883 -45.39 14.54 30.73
N GLU A 884 -45.89 14.00 29.61
CA GLU A 884 -45.92 14.55 28.23
C GLU A 884 -46.81 15.83 28.09
N PRO A 885 -46.82 16.50 26.90
CA PRO A 885 -48.02 16.37 26.07
C PRO A 885 -47.85 16.31 24.52
N SER A 886 -48.83 15.59 23.97
CA SER A 886 -49.31 15.21 22.63
C SER A 886 -49.69 16.26 21.54
N ARG A 887 -49.91 15.71 20.31
CA ARG A 887 -50.94 15.99 19.23
C ARG A 887 -50.33 16.43 17.89
N SER A 888 -50.76 15.98 16.70
CA SER A 888 -51.93 15.20 16.23
C SER A 888 -51.75 14.78 14.75
N ARG A 889 -52.20 13.57 14.37
CA ARG A 889 -52.60 13.23 12.99
C ARG A 889 -54.08 13.59 12.77
N PRO A 890 -54.52 13.65 11.50
CA PRO A 890 -55.72 12.88 11.16
C PRO A 890 -55.55 12.01 9.90
N SER A 891 -55.99 10.75 10.02
CA SER A 891 -56.61 9.95 8.95
C SER A 891 -58.02 10.50 8.67
N ARG A 892 -58.66 10.34 7.50
CA ARG A 892 -59.31 9.13 6.95
C ARG A 892 -60.11 9.60 5.71
N ASP A 893 -60.21 8.84 4.62
CA ASP A 893 -61.42 8.13 4.12
C ASP A 893 -61.43 8.30 2.57
N GLU A 894 -61.94 7.44 1.68
CA GLU A 894 -62.61 6.14 1.72
C GLU A 894 -62.82 5.64 0.26
N LYS A 895 -62.85 4.31 0.06
CA LYS A 895 -63.71 3.54 -0.89
C LYS A 895 -63.47 3.70 -2.41
N GLN A 896 -63.66 2.72 -3.31
CA GLN A 896 -64.59 1.58 -3.33
C GLN A 896 -64.21 0.56 -4.45
N HIS A 897 -64.65 -0.69 -4.28
CA HIS A 897 -64.64 -1.81 -5.22
C HIS A 897 -65.38 -1.54 -6.56
N GLN A 898 -65.04 -2.23 -7.67
CA GLN A 898 -65.79 -3.39 -8.23
C GLN A 898 -65.32 -3.86 -9.64
N GLU A 899 -65.29 -5.19 -9.79
CA GLU A 899 -65.66 -6.04 -10.97
C GLU A 899 -65.01 -5.84 -12.36
N ARG A 900 -64.43 -6.92 -12.92
CA ARG A 900 -65.12 -7.89 -13.82
C ARG A 900 -64.19 -9.01 -14.33
N ASN A 901 -64.74 -10.24 -14.39
CA ASN A 901 -64.21 -11.41 -15.09
C ASN A 901 -64.33 -11.28 -16.62
N GLN A 902 -63.34 -11.75 -17.40
CA GLN A 902 -63.49 -12.71 -18.54
C GLN A 902 -62.20 -12.93 -19.38
N VAL A 903 -61.73 -14.18 -19.38
CA VAL A 903 -61.45 -15.13 -20.49
C VAL A 903 -60.77 -14.67 -21.82
N ARG A 904 -59.61 -15.30 -22.09
CA ARG A 904 -58.92 -15.73 -23.35
C ARG A 904 -58.45 -14.72 -24.42
N GLY A 905 -57.16 -14.85 -24.79
CA GLY A 905 -56.71 -14.72 -26.19
C GLY A 905 -55.26 -14.23 -26.44
N VAL A 906 -54.34 -15.18 -26.68
CA VAL A 906 -53.23 -15.18 -27.70
C VAL A 906 -52.17 -14.04 -27.75
N ARG A 907 -50.91 -14.47 -27.49
CA ARG A 907 -49.56 -14.12 -28.03
C ARG A 907 -49.04 -12.65 -28.13
N SER A 908 -47.75 -12.59 -27.74
CA SER A 908 -46.63 -11.75 -28.23
C SER A 908 -46.51 -10.32 -27.68
N GLY A 909 -45.51 -10.10 -26.84
CA GLY A 909 -45.02 -8.76 -26.48
C GLY A 909 -44.28 -8.77 -25.14
N GLY A 910 -42.99 -8.46 -25.16
CA GLY A 910 -42.13 -8.41 -23.98
C GLY A 910 -42.47 -7.26 -23.02
N SER A 911 -42.16 -7.47 -21.74
CA SER A 911 -41.88 -6.42 -20.75
C SER A 911 -41.15 -7.06 -19.57
N GLY A 912 -40.05 -6.42 -19.15
CA GLY A 912 -39.07 -6.96 -18.20
C GLY A 912 -39.59 -7.14 -16.76
N PRO A 913 -38.86 -7.89 -15.91
CA PRO A 913 -39.20 -7.98 -14.51
C PRO A 913 -38.79 -6.71 -13.77
N ARG A 914 -39.73 -6.24 -12.95
CA ARG A 914 -39.66 -5.05 -12.09
C ARG A 914 -38.50 -5.13 -11.09
N SER A 915 -37.87 -3.97 -10.86
CA SER A 915 -36.86 -3.72 -9.83
C SER A 915 -37.33 -4.18 -8.44
N VAL A 916 -36.61 -5.13 -7.86
CA VAL A 916 -36.71 -5.44 -6.42
C VAL A 916 -35.80 -4.45 -5.69
N ASN A 917 -36.36 -3.75 -4.70
CA ASN A 917 -35.60 -2.85 -3.82
C ASN A 917 -34.44 -3.62 -3.16
N GLU A 918 -33.20 -3.26 -3.49
CA GLU A 918 -32.00 -3.72 -2.81
C GLU A 918 -31.88 -2.97 -1.47
N ASN A 919 -32.28 -3.62 -0.37
CA ASN A 919 -31.91 -3.21 1.00
C ASN A 919 -31.97 -4.40 1.98
N ASP A 920 -31.52 -5.58 1.54
CA ASP A 920 -31.27 -6.71 2.46
C ASP A 920 -29.78 -6.77 2.82
N GLN A 921 -29.46 -6.16 3.97
CA GLN A 921 -28.20 -6.34 4.69
C GLN A 921 -28.17 -7.71 5.39
N GLN A 922 -28.00 -8.78 4.62
CA GLN A 922 -27.61 -10.10 5.11
C GLN A 922 -26.29 -10.52 4.45
N GLY A 923 -25.18 -10.39 5.17
CA GLY A 923 -23.85 -10.74 4.67
C GLY A 923 -22.73 -10.46 5.68
N SER A 924 -22.84 -10.98 6.91
CA SER A 924 -21.80 -10.82 7.94
C SER A 924 -20.69 -11.88 7.90
N ASP A 925 -20.84 -12.97 7.12
CA ASP A 925 -19.98 -14.17 7.27
C ASP A 925 -19.08 -14.46 6.04
N ALA A 926 -19.01 -13.55 5.05
CA ALA A 926 -18.17 -13.77 3.86
C ALA A 926 -16.69 -13.47 4.14
N VAL A 927 -15.81 -14.47 3.98
CA VAL A 927 -14.35 -14.31 4.04
C VAL A 927 -13.91 -13.27 3.01
N LYS A 928 -13.23 -12.21 3.46
CA LYS A 928 -12.65 -11.17 2.60
C LYS A 928 -11.21 -11.51 2.23
N SER A 929 -10.82 -11.20 1.00
CA SER A 929 -9.42 -11.26 0.59
C SER A 929 -8.65 -10.07 1.13
N GLU A 930 -7.45 -10.34 1.65
CA GLU A 930 -6.49 -9.34 2.12
C GLU A 930 -5.38 -9.08 1.09
N LEU A 931 -5.43 -9.74 -0.08
CA LEU A 931 -4.41 -9.67 -1.13
C LEU A 931 -4.17 -8.23 -1.61
N PHE A 932 -5.26 -7.50 -1.87
CA PHE A 932 -5.17 -6.12 -2.35
C PHE A 932 -4.48 -5.21 -1.33
N SER A 933 -4.88 -5.27 -0.05
CA SER A 933 -4.24 -4.48 1.02
C SER A 933 -2.78 -4.84 1.20
N TRP A 934 -2.45 -6.14 1.16
CA TRP A 934 -1.08 -6.60 1.31
C TRP A 934 -0.18 -6.13 0.17
N PHE A 935 -0.61 -6.28 -1.10
CA PHE A 935 0.17 -5.78 -2.23
C PHE A 935 0.34 -4.26 -2.21
N VAL A 936 -0.66 -3.51 -1.74
CA VAL A 936 -0.58 -2.06 -1.59
C VAL A 936 0.52 -1.68 -0.59
N ASP A 937 0.59 -2.35 0.56
CA ASP A 937 1.62 -2.10 1.56
C ASP A 937 3.01 -2.58 1.11
N GLU A 938 3.08 -3.73 0.44
CA GLU A 938 4.34 -4.28 -0.08
C GLU A 938 4.96 -3.38 -1.14
N PHE A 939 4.16 -2.92 -2.12
CA PHE A 939 4.65 -2.06 -3.20
C PHE A 939 5.25 -0.75 -2.69
N VAL A 940 4.68 -0.19 -1.62
CA VAL A 940 5.21 1.03 -0.99
C VAL A 940 6.48 0.71 -0.19
N ARG A 941 6.48 -0.40 0.57
CA ARG A 941 7.64 -0.84 1.37
C ARG A 941 8.87 -1.14 0.51
N GLU A 942 8.70 -1.81 -0.63
CA GLU A 942 9.80 -2.08 -1.57
C GLU A 942 10.44 -0.79 -2.08
N GLN A 943 9.62 0.21 -2.38
CA GLN A 943 10.12 1.51 -2.83
C GLN A 943 10.90 2.23 -1.71
N ASP A 944 10.41 2.20 -0.48
CA ASP A 944 11.10 2.80 0.67
C ASP A 944 12.47 2.14 0.93
N LYS A 945 12.57 0.82 0.74
CA LYS A 945 13.84 0.07 0.78
C LYS A 945 14.78 0.43 -0.37
N GLY A 946 14.25 0.60 -1.58
CA GLY A 946 15.04 1.01 -2.75
C GLY A 946 15.76 2.34 -2.53
N VAL A 947 15.12 3.29 -1.84
CA VAL A 947 15.69 4.60 -1.50
C VAL A 947 16.74 4.49 -0.38
N SER A 948 16.46 3.74 0.68
CA SER A 948 17.43 3.54 1.78
C SER A 948 18.71 2.82 1.32
N ASN A 949 18.60 1.85 0.40
CA ASN A 949 19.73 1.15 -0.21
C ASN A 949 20.47 1.94 -1.31
N ALA A 950 19.90 3.07 -1.76
CA ALA A 950 20.53 3.91 -2.79
C ALA A 950 21.60 4.87 -2.23
N SER A 951 21.61 5.14 -0.91
CA SER A 951 22.62 6.00 -0.29
C SER A 951 24.04 5.43 -0.47
N PRO A 952 25.05 6.24 -0.81
CA PRO A 952 26.45 5.79 -0.92
C PRO A 952 26.94 5.07 0.35
N TYR A 953 26.44 5.49 1.52
CA TYR A 953 26.79 4.91 2.81
C TYR A 953 26.14 3.54 3.05
N SER A 954 24.88 3.36 2.64
CA SER A 954 24.22 2.05 2.73
C SER A 954 24.77 1.08 1.70
N LYS A 955 25.17 1.54 0.50
CA LYS A 955 25.93 0.70 -0.45
C LYS A 955 27.29 0.29 0.11
N SER A 956 28.01 1.20 0.78
CA SER A 956 29.29 0.88 1.44
C SER A 956 29.12 -0.05 2.64
N MET A 957 28.07 0.13 3.44
CA MET A 957 27.80 -0.70 4.62
C MET A 957 27.24 -2.06 4.21
N ALA A 958 26.34 -2.12 3.23
CA ALA A 958 25.88 -3.35 2.61
C ALA A 958 27.03 -4.08 1.92
N PHE A 959 27.92 -3.39 1.21
CA PHE A 959 29.13 -3.98 0.62
C PHE A 959 30.13 -4.46 1.70
N SER A 960 30.28 -3.73 2.81
CA SER A 960 31.16 -4.13 3.93
C SER A 960 30.58 -5.28 4.75
N MET A 961 29.27 -5.29 4.99
CA MET A 961 28.56 -6.40 5.63
C MET A 961 28.53 -7.61 4.69
N ASP A 962 28.24 -7.44 3.40
CA ASP A 962 28.33 -8.52 2.40
C ASP A 962 29.77 -9.04 2.29
N SER A 963 30.78 -8.18 2.31
CA SER A 963 32.19 -8.59 2.27
C SER A 963 32.60 -9.35 3.53
N ALA A 964 32.13 -8.94 4.71
CA ALA A 964 32.40 -9.64 5.97
C ALA A 964 31.63 -10.96 6.12
N VAL A 965 30.38 -11.00 5.63
CA VAL A 965 29.48 -12.16 5.66
C VAL A 965 29.86 -13.18 4.58
N HIS A 966 30.33 -12.75 3.41
CA HIS A 966 30.68 -13.63 2.28
C HIS A 966 32.20 -13.91 2.15
N GLY A 967 33.06 -13.10 2.78
CA GLY A 967 34.51 -13.35 2.86
C GLY A 967 34.87 -14.50 3.81
N ARG A 968 34.08 -14.71 4.87
CA ARG A 968 34.19 -15.87 5.78
C ARG A 968 33.83 -17.22 5.12
N PRO A 969 32.72 -17.38 4.37
CA PRO A 969 32.36 -18.65 3.76
C PRO A 969 33.24 -19.04 2.58
N LYS A 970 33.76 -18.12 1.75
CA LYS A 970 34.72 -18.51 0.69
C LYS A 970 36.03 -19.04 1.26
N SER A 971 36.58 -18.38 2.29
CA SER A 971 37.80 -18.81 2.96
C SER A 971 37.62 -20.13 3.72
N GLN A 972 36.56 -20.27 4.54
CA GLN A 972 36.26 -21.52 5.25
C GLN A 972 35.89 -22.68 4.32
N LYS A 973 35.17 -22.42 3.22
CA LYS A 973 34.81 -23.46 2.24
C LYS A 973 36.02 -23.90 1.43
N GLU A 974 36.97 -23.00 1.12
CA GLU A 974 38.24 -23.38 0.51
C GLU A 974 39.18 -24.11 1.49
N GLU A 975 39.23 -23.72 2.77
CA GLU A 975 39.98 -24.42 3.81
C GLU A 975 39.41 -25.81 4.08
N LYS A 976 38.11 -25.95 4.38
CA LYS A 976 37.44 -27.25 4.58
C LYS A 976 37.54 -28.13 3.32
N LYS A 977 37.53 -27.55 2.11
CA LYS A 977 37.70 -28.29 0.86
C LYS A 977 39.15 -28.71 0.63
N LYS A 978 40.14 -27.92 1.09
CA LYS A 978 41.55 -28.31 1.13
C LYS A 978 41.78 -29.40 2.17
N GLU A 979 41.20 -29.31 3.36
CA GLU A 979 41.21 -30.35 4.40
C GLU A 979 40.55 -31.65 3.92
N ASN A 980 39.32 -31.60 3.38
CA ASN A 980 38.65 -32.78 2.84
C ASN A 980 39.41 -33.40 1.66
N LYS A 981 40.01 -32.59 0.77
CA LYS A 981 40.90 -33.11 -0.29
C LYS A 981 42.21 -33.69 0.25
N LYS A 982 42.68 -33.21 1.39
CA LYS A 982 43.90 -33.69 2.05
C LYS A 982 43.62 -35.02 2.76
N MET A 983 42.53 -35.12 3.53
CA MET A 983 42.03 -36.38 4.11
C MET A 983 41.67 -37.42 3.03
N SER A 984 40.97 -37.03 1.96
CA SER A 984 40.61 -37.94 0.85
C SER A 984 41.82 -38.49 0.08
N ARG A 985 42.97 -37.80 0.10
CA ARG A 985 44.22 -38.28 -0.52
C ARG A 985 45.11 -39.08 0.41
N GLU A 986 44.96 -38.92 1.72
CA GLU A 986 45.78 -39.62 2.72
C GLU A 986 45.18 -40.97 3.17
N ASP A 987 43.88 -41.21 2.99
CA ASP A 987 43.19 -42.39 3.53
C ASP A 987 42.53 -43.32 2.48
N GLU A 988 43.34 -44.05 1.70
CA GLU A 988 42.85 -45.19 0.89
C GLU A 988 42.62 -46.49 1.72
N LYS A 989 42.70 -46.44 3.07
CA LYS A 989 42.71 -47.64 3.94
C LYS A 989 41.89 -47.55 5.24
N LEU A 990 40.82 -46.76 5.31
CA LEU A 990 39.93 -46.81 6.48
C LEU A 990 38.85 -47.89 6.33
N LYS A 991 38.96 -48.96 7.12
CA LYS A 991 37.79 -49.74 7.54
C LYS A 991 37.00 -48.85 8.49
N ILE A 992 35.70 -48.66 8.23
CA ILE A 992 34.76 -48.00 9.14
C ILE A 992 34.69 -48.85 10.41
N VAL A 993 35.28 -48.40 11.52
CA VAL A 993 35.22 -49.14 12.80
C VAL A 993 34.80 -48.27 13.98
N ASP A 994 35.12 -46.97 14.02
CA ASP A 994 34.83 -46.15 15.21
C ASP A 994 33.70 -45.13 15.00
N PRO A 995 32.59 -45.19 15.79
CA PRO A 995 31.53 -44.19 15.75
C PRO A 995 32.02 -42.84 16.31
N VAL A 996 31.78 -41.76 15.57
CA VAL A 996 32.20 -40.39 15.95
C VAL A 996 31.39 -39.85 17.14
N VAL A 997 30.07 -40.07 17.15
CA VAL A 997 29.18 -39.66 18.25
C VAL A 997 27.96 -40.58 18.29
N LEU A 998 27.45 -40.89 19.49
CA LEU A 998 26.21 -41.66 19.68
C LEU A 998 25.07 -40.68 19.99
N LEU A 999 24.15 -40.51 19.04
CA LEU A 999 22.95 -39.67 19.22
C LEU A 999 21.79 -40.54 19.69
N GLN A 1000 21.42 -40.43 20.97
CA GLN A 1000 20.26 -41.13 21.54
C GLN A 1000 19.07 -40.19 21.67
N SER A 1001 17.99 -40.51 20.95
CA SER A 1001 16.72 -39.79 21.06
C SER A 1001 15.99 -40.17 22.36
N GLU A 1002 15.61 -39.17 23.16
CA GLU A 1002 14.74 -39.38 24.32
C GLU A 1002 13.28 -39.63 23.90
N SER A 1003 12.86 -39.11 22.74
CA SER A 1003 11.57 -39.39 22.11
C SER A 1003 11.63 -40.71 21.33
N GLY A 1004 10.73 -41.65 21.64
CA GLY A 1004 10.63 -42.92 20.93
C GLY A 1004 10.14 -42.75 19.49
N GLY A 1005 10.69 -43.54 18.55
CA GLY A 1005 10.29 -43.53 17.14
C GLY A 1005 11.42 -44.03 16.24
N VAL A 1006 11.07 -44.77 15.18
CA VAL A 1006 12.05 -45.27 14.21
C VAL A 1006 12.41 -44.14 13.24
N PRO A 1007 13.71 -43.85 13.00
CA PRO A 1007 14.12 -42.90 11.98
C PRO A 1007 13.67 -43.34 10.59
N THR A 1008 12.98 -42.47 9.85
CA THR A 1008 12.49 -42.76 8.49
C THR A 1008 13.34 -42.08 7.41
N ALA A 1009 13.93 -40.93 7.71
CA ALA A 1009 14.81 -40.18 6.82
C ALA A 1009 15.87 -39.40 7.61
N LEU A 1010 17.05 -39.26 7.02
CA LEU A 1010 18.21 -38.55 7.56
C LEU A 1010 18.74 -37.58 6.51
N CYS A 1011 19.13 -36.37 6.92
CA CYS A 1011 19.76 -35.39 6.03
C CYS A 1011 20.86 -34.63 6.79
N PHE A 1012 22.09 -34.67 6.27
CA PHE A 1012 23.23 -33.95 6.84
C PHE A 1012 23.30 -32.54 6.26
N SER A 1013 23.54 -31.55 7.13
CA SER A 1013 23.92 -30.21 6.69
C SER A 1013 25.33 -30.22 6.09
N VAL A 1014 25.54 -29.45 5.03
CA VAL A 1014 26.80 -29.43 4.26
C VAL A 1014 27.86 -28.54 4.92
N ASN A 1015 27.46 -27.42 5.52
CA ASN A 1015 28.40 -26.42 6.05
C ASN A 1015 28.44 -26.37 7.58
N GLU A 1016 27.36 -26.79 8.24
CA GLU A 1016 27.15 -26.73 9.70
C GLU A 1016 27.04 -28.14 10.29
N PRO A 1017 27.36 -28.33 11.58
CA PRO A 1017 27.34 -29.64 12.23
C PRO A 1017 25.91 -30.13 12.58
N TYR A 1018 24.94 -29.86 11.72
CA TYR A 1018 23.55 -30.25 11.93
C TYR A 1018 23.18 -31.54 11.19
N LEU A 1019 22.44 -32.41 11.87
CA LEU A 1019 21.78 -33.59 11.33
C LEU A 1019 20.27 -33.45 11.52
N PHE A 1020 19.51 -33.53 10.43
CA PHE A 1020 18.05 -33.55 10.44
C PHE A 1020 17.56 -34.99 10.42
N VAL A 1021 16.70 -35.34 11.38
CA VAL A 1021 16.16 -36.69 11.53
C VAL A 1021 14.63 -36.62 11.57
N ALA A 1022 13.99 -37.29 10.62
CA ALA A 1022 12.57 -37.58 10.68
C ALA A 1022 12.36 -38.85 11.52
N LYS A 1023 11.56 -38.74 12.58
CA LYS A 1023 11.28 -39.80 13.55
C LYS A 1023 9.79 -40.15 13.52
N GLY A 1024 9.50 -41.45 13.49
CA GLY A 1024 8.13 -41.95 13.53
C GLY A 1024 7.29 -41.45 12.35
N ALA A 1025 6.02 -41.13 12.61
CA ALA A 1025 5.10 -40.66 11.58
C ALA A 1025 5.19 -39.14 11.33
N ASN A 1026 5.50 -38.29 12.32
CA ASN A 1026 5.26 -36.84 12.20
C ASN A 1026 6.36 -35.94 12.82
N ASP A 1027 7.32 -36.50 13.55
CA ASP A 1027 8.26 -35.69 14.32
C ASP A 1027 9.55 -35.43 13.52
N LEU A 1028 10.00 -34.18 13.49
CA LEU A 1028 11.26 -33.73 12.92
C LEU A 1028 12.16 -33.23 14.04
N SER A 1029 13.40 -33.72 14.07
CA SER A 1029 14.40 -33.33 15.05
C SER A 1029 15.68 -32.83 14.40
N VAL A 1030 16.29 -31.83 15.04
CA VAL A 1030 17.52 -31.19 14.63
C VAL A 1030 18.59 -31.50 15.67
N TRP A 1031 19.67 -32.15 15.25
CA TRP A 1031 20.76 -32.57 16.12
C TRP A 1031 22.04 -31.83 15.77
N ASP A 1032 22.76 -31.35 16.77
CA ASP A 1032 24.15 -30.92 16.59
C ASP A 1032 25.07 -32.11 16.89
N TYR A 1033 25.67 -32.68 15.86
CA TYR A 1033 26.52 -33.86 16.01
C TYR A 1033 27.93 -33.53 16.50
N SER A 1034 28.33 -32.25 16.54
CA SER A 1034 29.60 -31.82 17.14
C SER A 1034 29.52 -31.77 18.67
N ILE A 1035 28.34 -31.44 19.21
CA ILE A 1035 28.07 -31.36 20.65
C ILE A 1035 27.41 -32.65 21.17
N GLY A 1036 26.72 -33.39 20.29
CA GLY A 1036 26.02 -34.63 20.63
C GLY A 1036 24.64 -34.42 21.26
N SER A 1037 23.96 -33.31 20.95
CA SER A 1037 22.69 -32.92 21.58
C SER A 1037 21.59 -32.55 20.56
N GLU A 1038 20.33 -32.79 20.93
CA GLU A 1038 19.16 -32.32 20.19
C GLU A 1038 18.98 -30.81 20.38
N VAL A 1039 19.00 -30.04 19.29
CA VAL A 1039 18.84 -28.58 19.27
C VAL A 1039 17.37 -28.21 19.29
N ASN A 1040 16.55 -28.95 18.53
CA ASN A 1040 15.12 -28.66 18.40
C ASN A 1040 14.32 -29.90 17.97
N MET A 1041 13.03 -29.93 18.29
CA MET A 1041 12.07 -30.94 17.86
C MET A 1041 10.72 -30.28 17.57
N PHE A 1042 10.12 -30.56 16.42
CA PHE A 1042 8.82 -30.04 16.02
C PHE A 1042 8.05 -31.05 15.16
N ARG A 1043 6.74 -30.85 15.01
CA ARG A 1043 5.88 -31.71 14.19
C ARG A 1043 5.75 -31.17 12.77
N ASN A 1044 5.81 -32.07 11.79
CA ASN A 1044 5.64 -31.74 10.37
C ASN A 1044 4.17 -31.44 9.99
N GLY A 1045 3.19 -31.86 10.81
CA GLY A 1045 1.78 -31.59 10.56
C GLY A 1045 1.14 -32.50 9.52
N ASN A 1046 1.67 -33.69 9.28
CA ASN A 1046 1.01 -34.69 8.44
C ASN A 1046 -0.11 -35.44 9.21
N PRO A 1047 -1.09 -36.02 8.49
CA PRO A 1047 -2.15 -36.86 9.09
C PRO A 1047 -1.58 -38.06 9.86
N GLU A 1048 -2.35 -38.61 10.81
CA GLU A 1048 -1.90 -39.68 11.72
C GLU A 1048 -1.37 -40.95 11.02
N ARG A 1049 -1.77 -41.20 9.77
CA ARG A 1049 -1.38 -42.38 8.98
C ARG A 1049 -0.32 -42.09 7.91
N SER A 1050 0.18 -40.85 7.86
CA SER A 1050 1.22 -40.39 6.93
C SER A 1050 2.59 -40.37 7.63
N CYS A 1051 3.68 -40.48 6.87
CA CYS A 1051 5.03 -40.31 7.39
C CYS A 1051 5.94 -39.52 6.46
N VAL A 1052 6.95 -38.86 7.04
CA VAL A 1052 8.00 -38.17 6.27
C VAL A 1052 8.93 -39.22 5.64
N SER A 1053 9.06 -39.18 4.31
CA SER A 1053 9.75 -40.17 3.49
C SER A 1053 11.08 -39.69 2.90
N SER A 1054 11.27 -38.37 2.82
CA SER A 1054 12.47 -37.72 2.28
C SER A 1054 12.67 -36.33 2.91
N LEU A 1055 13.94 -35.95 3.09
CA LEU A 1055 14.40 -34.68 3.64
C LEU A 1055 15.46 -34.09 2.71
N GLU A 1056 15.29 -32.83 2.31
CA GLU A 1056 16.20 -32.10 1.42
C GLU A 1056 16.47 -30.69 1.99
N ILE A 1057 17.68 -30.17 1.77
CA ILE A 1057 18.05 -28.81 2.21
C ILE A 1057 18.08 -27.88 1.01
N LEU A 1058 17.34 -26.78 1.06
CA LEU A 1058 17.36 -25.74 0.03
C LEU A 1058 18.33 -24.63 0.44
N ASN A 1059 18.82 -23.88 -0.56
CA ASN A 1059 19.73 -22.73 -0.38
C ASN A 1059 21.03 -23.05 0.40
N ILE A 1060 21.62 -24.23 0.19
CA ILE A 1060 22.88 -24.69 0.83
C ILE A 1060 24.04 -23.66 0.74
N GLY A 1061 24.01 -22.76 -0.25
CA GLY A 1061 25.00 -21.69 -0.42
C GLY A 1061 24.81 -20.45 0.46
N ASN A 1062 23.66 -20.29 1.12
CA ASN A 1062 23.31 -19.10 1.90
C ASN A 1062 23.06 -19.48 3.36
N MET A 1063 24.06 -19.25 4.22
CA MET A 1063 24.05 -19.72 5.61
C MET A 1063 22.98 -19.02 6.47
N ASP A 1064 22.51 -17.83 6.07
CA ASP A 1064 21.53 -17.05 6.83
C ASP A 1064 20.07 -17.32 6.42
N ASP A 1065 19.80 -18.05 5.32
CA ASP A 1065 18.42 -18.32 4.83
C ASP A 1065 18.25 -19.67 4.10
N TRP A 1066 18.74 -20.76 4.72
CA TRP A 1066 18.49 -22.13 4.25
C TRP A 1066 17.14 -22.67 4.76
N LEU A 1067 16.55 -23.60 3.99
CA LEU A 1067 15.24 -24.18 4.30
C LEU A 1067 15.33 -25.71 4.36
N LEU A 1068 14.56 -26.32 5.26
CA LEU A 1068 14.40 -27.78 5.34
C LEU A 1068 13.12 -28.19 4.62
N CYS A 1069 13.24 -28.94 3.53
CA CYS A 1069 12.11 -29.49 2.80
C CYS A 1069 11.82 -30.91 3.30
N ALA A 1070 10.62 -31.12 3.83
CA ALA A 1070 10.11 -32.40 4.27
C ALA A 1070 9.00 -32.88 3.33
N SER A 1071 9.19 -34.09 2.82
CA SER A 1071 8.31 -34.74 1.86
C SER A 1071 7.61 -35.93 2.52
N SER A 1072 6.29 -35.97 2.45
CA SER A 1072 5.45 -36.95 3.14
C SER A 1072 4.78 -37.92 2.15
N ASN A 1073 4.50 -39.14 2.61
CA ASN A 1073 3.93 -40.20 1.76
C ASN A 1073 2.46 -39.98 1.33
N ASP A 1074 1.80 -38.97 1.88
CA ASP A 1074 0.52 -38.42 1.40
C ASP A 1074 0.67 -37.59 0.12
N GLY A 1075 1.90 -37.39 -0.39
CA GLY A 1075 2.18 -36.59 -1.58
C GLY A 1075 2.35 -35.10 -1.30
N VAL A 1076 2.41 -34.68 -0.03
CA VAL A 1076 2.62 -33.30 0.39
C VAL A 1076 4.10 -32.99 0.58
N VAL A 1077 4.50 -31.80 0.14
CA VAL A 1077 5.80 -31.21 0.41
C VAL A 1077 5.64 -29.99 1.31
N ARG A 1078 6.43 -29.89 2.38
CA ARG A 1078 6.48 -28.74 3.30
C ARG A 1078 7.90 -28.21 3.43
N CYS A 1079 8.08 -26.92 3.24
CA CYS A 1079 9.36 -26.24 3.43
C CYS A 1079 9.35 -25.46 4.75
N TRP A 1080 10.35 -25.69 5.59
CA TRP A 1080 10.47 -25.14 6.93
C TRP A 1080 11.64 -24.16 7.03
N ARG A 1081 11.45 -23.06 7.76
CA ARG A 1081 12.46 -22.03 8.06
C ARG A 1081 12.68 -21.94 9.56
N ASP A 1082 13.86 -21.45 9.94
CA ASP A 1082 14.23 -21.20 11.33
C ASP A 1082 14.17 -22.48 12.19
N VAL A 1083 14.42 -23.66 11.61
CA VAL A 1083 14.28 -24.96 12.29
C VAL A 1083 15.24 -25.15 13.47
N THR A 1084 16.31 -24.35 13.56
CA THR A 1084 17.23 -24.32 14.72
C THR A 1084 16.75 -23.40 15.85
N LYS A 1085 15.70 -22.59 15.62
CA LYS A 1085 15.12 -21.66 16.60
C LYS A 1085 13.82 -22.24 17.18
N SER A 1086 13.38 -21.71 18.31
CA SER A 1086 12.13 -22.15 18.97
C SER A 1086 10.86 -21.89 18.15
N ASN A 1087 10.85 -20.82 17.33
CA ASN A 1087 9.70 -20.45 16.50
C ASN A 1087 9.90 -20.92 15.05
N VAL A 1088 9.65 -22.20 14.82
CA VAL A 1088 9.75 -22.83 13.50
C VAL A 1088 8.55 -22.42 12.63
N ARG A 1089 8.81 -21.99 11.39
CA ARG A 1089 7.76 -21.50 10.48
C ARG A 1089 7.72 -22.30 9.17
N VAL A 1090 6.50 -22.60 8.71
CA VAL A 1090 6.28 -23.12 7.37
C VAL A 1090 6.41 -21.97 6.37
N THR A 1091 7.28 -22.13 5.37
CA THR A 1091 7.53 -21.15 4.30
C THR A 1091 6.57 -21.35 3.13
N THR A 1092 6.34 -22.60 2.75
CA THR A 1092 5.34 -23.01 1.75
C THR A 1092 5.02 -24.49 1.96
N SER A 1093 3.83 -24.90 1.54
CA SER A 1093 3.39 -26.29 1.60
C SER A 1093 2.40 -26.58 0.49
N PHE A 1094 2.58 -27.64 -0.29
CA PHE A 1094 1.71 -27.95 -1.43
C PHE A 1094 1.63 -29.44 -1.75
N HIS A 1095 0.60 -29.83 -2.50
CA HIS A 1095 0.44 -31.19 -3.02
C HIS A 1095 1.33 -31.41 -4.24
N ALA A 1096 2.43 -32.14 -4.05
CA ALA A 1096 3.37 -32.44 -5.13
C ALA A 1096 2.93 -33.64 -5.99
N LEU A 1097 2.17 -34.59 -5.43
CA LEU A 1097 1.50 -35.68 -6.14
C LEU A 1097 0.07 -35.88 -5.59
N PRO A 1098 -0.91 -35.07 -6.03
CA PRO A 1098 -2.31 -35.18 -5.60
C PRO A 1098 -2.92 -36.59 -5.80
N GLU A 1099 -2.44 -37.32 -6.82
CA GLU A 1099 -2.90 -38.67 -7.16
C GLU A 1099 -2.63 -39.69 -6.04
N VAL A 1100 -1.62 -39.44 -5.20
CA VAL A 1100 -1.26 -40.31 -4.07
C VAL A 1100 -2.09 -39.97 -2.83
N SER A 1101 -2.49 -38.71 -2.68
CA SER A 1101 -3.34 -38.26 -1.55
C SER A 1101 -4.69 -38.99 -1.54
N ALA A 1102 -5.19 -39.41 -2.71
CA ALA A 1102 -6.39 -40.24 -2.86
C ALA A 1102 -6.22 -41.68 -2.34
N LEU A 1103 -5.00 -42.21 -2.41
CA LEU A 1103 -4.68 -43.60 -2.09
C LEU A 1103 -4.21 -43.78 -0.64
N ALA A 1104 -3.61 -42.74 -0.05
CA ALA A 1104 -3.05 -42.73 1.31
C ALA A 1104 -4.10 -42.95 2.43
N VAL A 1105 -5.39 -42.88 2.08
CA VAL A 1105 -6.50 -42.99 3.03
C VAL A 1105 -6.88 -44.42 3.36
N HIS A 1106 -6.66 -45.33 2.41
CA HIS A 1106 -7.13 -46.69 2.56
C HIS A 1106 -6.34 -47.39 3.69
N PRO A 1107 -7.01 -48.12 4.62
CA PRO A 1107 -6.33 -48.80 5.74
C PRO A 1107 -5.22 -49.78 5.33
N ALA A 1108 -5.15 -50.17 4.06
CA ALA A 1108 -4.14 -51.07 3.50
C ALA A 1108 -2.90 -50.37 2.91
N HIS A 1109 -2.87 -49.03 2.88
CA HIS A 1109 -1.92 -48.24 2.07
C HIS A 1109 -1.10 -47.20 2.86
N SER A 1110 -1.03 -47.29 4.20
CA SER A 1110 -0.25 -46.36 5.06
C SER A 1110 1.28 -46.37 4.83
N ALA A 1111 1.78 -47.17 3.90
CA ALA A 1111 3.21 -47.38 3.61
C ALA A 1111 3.59 -47.15 2.14
N LEU A 1112 2.77 -46.43 1.35
CA LEU A 1112 3.10 -46.12 -0.04
C LEU A 1112 4.38 -45.25 -0.11
N PRO A 1113 5.35 -45.56 -1.00
CA PRO A 1113 6.56 -44.77 -1.10
C PRO A 1113 6.30 -43.44 -1.82
N PHE A 1114 6.92 -42.39 -1.30
CA PHE A 1114 7.04 -41.08 -1.93
C PHE A 1114 8.50 -40.65 -1.80
N LYS A 1115 9.12 -40.22 -2.89
CA LYS A 1115 10.51 -39.77 -2.92
C LYS A 1115 10.60 -38.45 -3.65
N SER A 1116 11.31 -37.50 -3.06
CA SER A 1116 11.65 -36.24 -3.69
C SER A 1116 13.17 -36.07 -3.76
N ILE A 1117 13.62 -35.30 -4.74
CA ILE A 1117 15.01 -34.86 -4.86
C ILE A 1117 15.05 -33.43 -5.39
N PHE A 1118 15.92 -32.60 -4.82
CA PHE A 1118 16.07 -31.21 -5.21
C PHE A 1118 17.33 -30.99 -6.07
N VAL A 1119 17.14 -30.40 -7.25
CA VAL A 1119 18.22 -30.07 -8.20
C VAL A 1119 18.56 -28.59 -8.06
N HIS A 1120 19.57 -28.29 -7.23
CA HIS A 1120 19.98 -26.92 -6.90
C HIS A 1120 20.34 -26.05 -8.11
N SER A 1121 20.99 -26.61 -9.14
CA SER A 1121 21.41 -25.86 -10.33
C SER A 1121 20.22 -25.30 -11.13
N LYS A 1122 19.05 -25.94 -11.02
CA LYS A 1122 17.83 -25.58 -11.76
C LYS A 1122 16.70 -25.05 -10.89
N GLY A 1123 16.81 -25.15 -9.56
CA GLY A 1123 15.71 -24.82 -8.65
C GLY A 1123 14.50 -25.75 -8.78
N GLN A 1124 14.73 -27.00 -9.21
CA GLN A 1124 13.66 -27.95 -9.51
C GLN A 1124 13.56 -29.02 -8.42
N LEU A 1125 12.33 -29.31 -7.98
CA LEU A 1125 12.00 -30.42 -7.09
C LEU A 1125 11.33 -31.52 -7.89
N ILE A 1126 11.91 -32.72 -7.89
CA ILE A 1126 11.42 -33.86 -8.66
C ILE A 1126 10.81 -34.85 -7.68
N CYS A 1127 9.53 -35.19 -7.89
CA CYS A 1127 8.76 -36.06 -7.00
C CYS A 1127 8.25 -37.29 -7.74
N GLY A 1128 8.40 -38.46 -7.13
CA GLY A 1128 7.89 -39.74 -7.62
C GLY A 1128 7.43 -40.64 -6.48
N GLY A 1129 6.75 -41.73 -6.78
CA GLY A 1129 6.28 -42.66 -5.75
C GLY A 1129 5.30 -43.70 -6.25
N ALA A 1130 4.20 -43.88 -5.50
CA ALA A 1130 3.12 -44.80 -5.85
C ALA A 1130 2.32 -44.40 -7.10
N ALA A 1131 2.35 -43.13 -7.51
CA ALA A 1131 1.74 -42.70 -8.76
C ALA A 1131 2.59 -43.16 -9.98
N PRO A 1132 1.96 -43.53 -11.11
CA PRO A 1132 2.66 -43.93 -12.35
C PRO A 1132 3.24 -42.72 -13.12
N ILE A 1133 3.65 -41.68 -12.41
CA ILE A 1133 4.21 -40.44 -12.95
C ILE A 1133 5.35 -39.94 -12.06
N ILE A 1134 6.29 -39.22 -12.66
CA ILE A 1134 7.28 -38.39 -11.99
C ILE A 1134 6.93 -36.94 -12.31
N ARG A 1135 6.75 -36.11 -11.29
CA ARG A 1135 6.39 -34.70 -11.47
C ARG A 1135 7.58 -33.81 -11.15
N VAL A 1136 7.88 -32.87 -12.06
CA VAL A 1136 8.96 -31.90 -11.93
C VAL A 1136 8.36 -30.54 -11.61
N TRP A 1137 8.68 -30.02 -10.43
CA TRP A 1137 8.25 -28.73 -9.93
C TRP A 1137 9.37 -27.71 -10.03
N ASP A 1138 9.08 -26.52 -10.55
CA ASP A 1138 9.96 -25.36 -10.47
C ASP A 1138 9.55 -24.54 -9.25
N LEU A 1139 10.44 -24.47 -8.26
CA LEU A 1139 10.16 -23.76 -7.00
C LEU A 1139 10.30 -22.24 -7.12
N VAL A 1140 10.91 -21.72 -8.20
CA VAL A 1140 10.94 -20.28 -8.49
C VAL A 1140 9.58 -19.83 -9.01
N ARG A 1141 8.99 -20.63 -9.90
CA ARG A 1141 7.66 -20.35 -10.48
C ARG A 1141 6.51 -20.85 -9.62
N GLU A 1142 6.81 -21.72 -8.65
CA GLU A 1142 5.85 -22.48 -7.85
C GLU A 1142 4.81 -23.19 -8.74
N GLN A 1143 5.29 -23.92 -9.75
CA GLN A 1143 4.44 -24.63 -10.74
C GLN A 1143 5.05 -25.96 -11.17
N SER A 1144 4.20 -26.90 -11.57
CA SER A 1144 4.64 -28.12 -12.24
C SER A 1144 5.04 -27.79 -13.69
N VAL A 1145 6.28 -28.08 -14.06
CA VAL A 1145 6.81 -27.79 -15.40
C VAL A 1145 6.73 -29.00 -16.32
N GLN A 1146 6.97 -30.20 -15.79
CA GLN A 1146 6.94 -31.44 -16.57
C GLN A 1146 6.33 -32.58 -15.75
N THR A 1147 5.62 -33.47 -16.44
CA THR A 1147 5.12 -34.74 -15.90
C THR A 1147 5.64 -35.87 -16.77
N LEU A 1148 6.49 -36.72 -16.22
CA LEU A 1148 7.13 -37.82 -16.93
C LEU A 1148 6.38 -39.13 -16.62
N PRO A 1149 5.83 -39.84 -17.62
CA PRO A 1149 5.21 -41.14 -17.40
C PRO A 1149 6.24 -42.22 -17.02
N THR A 1150 5.90 -43.08 -16.06
CA THR A 1150 6.77 -44.21 -15.66
C THR A 1150 6.77 -45.36 -16.67
N MET A 1151 5.83 -45.34 -17.63
CA MET A 1151 5.58 -46.39 -18.64
C MET A 1151 5.26 -47.78 -18.07
N THR A 1152 5.10 -47.89 -16.75
CA THR A 1152 4.79 -49.14 -16.05
C THR A 1152 3.80 -48.84 -14.93
N SER A 1153 2.98 -49.82 -14.55
CA SER A 1153 2.15 -49.73 -13.33
C SER A 1153 2.96 -49.93 -12.05
N SER A 1154 4.29 -50.06 -12.16
CA SER A 1154 5.17 -50.33 -11.03
C SER A 1154 5.49 -49.05 -10.26
N ILE A 1155 5.51 -49.17 -8.94
CA ILE A 1155 5.71 -48.07 -8.00
C ILE A 1155 7.18 -47.63 -8.05
N ILE A 1156 7.44 -46.32 -8.03
CA ILE A 1156 8.80 -45.80 -7.87
C ILE A 1156 9.21 -45.92 -6.41
N THR A 1157 10.32 -46.61 -6.18
CA THR A 1157 10.84 -46.88 -4.84
C THR A 1157 12.12 -46.08 -4.54
N ALA A 1158 12.86 -45.69 -5.57
CA ALA A 1158 14.07 -44.88 -5.46
C ALA A 1158 14.15 -43.86 -6.61
N LEU A 1159 14.72 -42.68 -6.34
CA LEU A 1159 14.83 -41.57 -7.28
C LEU A 1159 16.18 -40.86 -7.07
N SER A 1160 16.90 -40.55 -8.15
CA SER A 1160 18.11 -39.72 -8.13
C SER A 1160 18.17 -38.84 -9.37
N ALA A 1161 18.87 -37.72 -9.27
CA ALA A 1161 19.14 -36.81 -10.36
C ALA A 1161 20.64 -36.48 -10.40
N ASP A 1162 21.12 -35.87 -11.48
CA ASP A 1162 22.50 -35.40 -11.58
C ASP A 1162 22.70 -34.14 -10.74
N VAL A 1163 23.47 -34.23 -9.66
CA VAL A 1163 23.68 -33.14 -8.68
C VAL A 1163 25.08 -32.51 -8.82
N SER A 1164 25.85 -32.83 -9.86
CA SER A 1164 27.28 -32.45 -9.94
C SER A 1164 27.55 -30.95 -10.19
N ALA A 1165 27.55 -30.14 -9.13
CA ALA A 1165 28.07 -28.77 -9.19
C ALA A 1165 29.60 -28.77 -9.38
N ASP A 1166 30.09 -28.88 -10.61
CA ASP A 1166 31.50 -28.70 -10.94
C ASP A 1166 31.84 -27.23 -11.25
N LEU A 1167 33.02 -26.83 -10.75
CA LEU A 1167 33.61 -25.48 -10.79
C LEU A 1167 34.17 -25.07 -12.16
N SER A 1168 33.85 -25.79 -13.24
CA SER A 1168 34.46 -25.56 -14.56
C SER A 1168 33.65 -24.68 -15.50
N GLY A 1169 32.42 -24.26 -15.14
CA GLY A 1169 31.60 -23.37 -15.98
C GLY A 1169 31.09 -23.98 -17.29
N ASP A 1170 31.68 -25.09 -17.75
CA ASP A 1170 31.33 -25.79 -18.99
C ASP A 1170 30.68 -27.14 -18.72
N GLN A 1171 29.33 -27.14 -18.75
CA GLN A 1171 28.37 -28.20 -19.11
C GLN A 1171 27.09 -28.08 -18.25
N GLU A 1172 25.92 -28.16 -18.91
CA GLU A 1172 24.58 -28.07 -18.31
C GLU A 1172 24.26 -29.25 -17.37
N VAL A 1173 24.76 -29.21 -16.13
CA VAL A 1173 24.52 -30.26 -15.13
C VAL A 1173 23.08 -30.22 -14.58
N GLY A 1174 22.48 -31.39 -14.36
CA GLY A 1174 21.15 -31.54 -13.73
C GLY A 1174 20.01 -31.85 -14.69
N SER A 1175 20.31 -32.46 -15.84
CA SER A 1175 19.30 -32.80 -16.85
C SER A 1175 18.87 -34.27 -16.83
N LEU A 1176 19.61 -35.14 -16.15
CA LEU A 1176 19.29 -36.57 -16.06
C LEU A 1176 18.57 -36.90 -14.75
N VAL A 1177 17.51 -37.68 -14.85
CA VAL A 1177 16.74 -38.23 -13.72
C VAL A 1177 16.69 -39.74 -13.88
N VAL A 1178 16.96 -40.46 -12.80
CA VAL A 1178 16.90 -41.92 -12.80
C VAL A 1178 15.95 -42.38 -11.70
N ALA A 1179 15.07 -43.32 -12.06
CA ALA A 1179 14.04 -43.87 -11.19
C ALA A 1179 14.12 -45.40 -11.16
N GLY A 1180 14.14 -45.96 -9.95
CA GLY A 1180 14.09 -47.39 -9.70
C GLY A 1180 12.70 -47.79 -9.24
N THR A 1181 12.20 -48.92 -9.74
CA THR A 1181 10.83 -49.37 -9.45
C THR A 1181 10.79 -50.59 -8.51
N SER A 1182 9.59 -50.85 -7.97
CA SER A 1182 9.30 -52.01 -7.13
C SER A 1182 9.47 -53.36 -7.82
N CYS A 1183 9.45 -53.40 -9.16
CA CYS A 1183 9.67 -54.61 -9.95
C CYS A 1183 11.13 -54.79 -10.39
N GLY A 1184 12.05 -53.90 -9.98
CA GLY A 1184 13.48 -54.01 -10.32
C GLY A 1184 13.88 -53.36 -11.64
N MET A 1185 12.98 -52.59 -12.26
CA MET A 1185 13.28 -51.80 -13.45
C MET A 1185 14.01 -50.52 -13.07
N ILE A 1186 14.88 -50.06 -13.97
CA ILE A 1186 15.57 -48.79 -13.88
C ILE A 1186 15.22 -47.98 -15.12
N ASN A 1187 14.65 -46.80 -14.91
CA ASN A 1187 14.24 -45.85 -15.94
C ASN A 1187 15.10 -44.58 -15.86
N VAL A 1188 15.66 -44.15 -16.98
CA VAL A 1188 16.46 -42.93 -17.11
C VAL A 1188 15.71 -41.95 -18.01
N TYR A 1189 15.59 -40.71 -17.56
CA TYR A 1189 14.93 -39.61 -18.24
C TYR A 1189 15.90 -38.45 -18.45
N ASP A 1190 15.74 -37.71 -19.55
CA ASP A 1190 16.42 -36.43 -19.79
C ASP A 1190 15.36 -35.33 -19.89
N LEU A 1191 15.44 -34.39 -18.95
CA LEU A 1191 14.52 -33.27 -18.80
C LEU A 1191 14.53 -32.31 -20.00
N ARG A 1192 15.54 -32.38 -20.89
CA ARG A 1192 15.66 -31.55 -22.08
C ARG A 1192 14.90 -32.09 -23.28
N VAL A 1193 14.75 -33.42 -23.38
CA VAL A 1193 14.16 -34.07 -24.56
C VAL A 1193 12.68 -33.71 -24.73
N GLY A 1194 12.01 -33.25 -23.66
CA GLY A 1194 10.66 -32.70 -23.71
C GLY A 1194 10.54 -31.22 -24.11
N SER A 1195 11.64 -30.48 -24.36
CA SER A 1195 11.59 -29.01 -24.53
C SER A 1195 11.75 -28.50 -25.96
N ILE A 1196 12.05 -29.33 -26.97
CA ILE A 1196 12.50 -28.86 -28.30
C ILE A 1196 11.37 -28.75 -29.36
N ALA A 1197 10.12 -29.12 -29.09
CA ALA A 1197 9.06 -29.09 -30.10
C ALA A 1197 7.97 -28.02 -29.86
N VAL A 1198 8.29 -26.73 -29.97
CA VAL A 1198 7.27 -25.68 -30.14
C VAL A 1198 7.68 -24.69 -31.24
N SER A 1199 7.58 -25.13 -32.49
CA SER A 1199 7.38 -24.22 -33.64
C SER A 1199 7.14 -25.01 -34.94
N SER A 1200 5.98 -25.64 -35.08
CA SER A 1200 5.39 -25.97 -36.39
C SER A 1200 3.94 -26.42 -36.20
N MET A 1201 3.03 -25.75 -36.90
CA MET A 1201 1.59 -25.96 -36.84
C MET A 1201 1.14 -27.39 -37.15
N GLY A 1202 0.05 -27.81 -36.49
CA GLY A 1202 -1.00 -28.62 -37.12
C GLY A 1202 -1.01 -30.12 -36.81
N GLY A 1203 -1.89 -30.52 -35.88
CA GLY A 1203 -2.60 -31.80 -35.93
C GLY A 1203 -1.87 -33.04 -35.39
N GLY A 1204 -2.38 -33.56 -34.26
CA GLY A 1204 -2.38 -34.98 -33.90
C GLY A 1204 -1.05 -35.74 -33.92
N GLY A 1205 -0.29 -35.68 -32.83
CA GLY A 1205 0.81 -36.60 -32.56
C GLY A 1205 1.08 -36.65 -31.07
N GLY A 1206 0.96 -37.84 -30.45
CA GLY A 1206 1.36 -38.06 -29.07
C GLY A 1206 2.85 -37.83 -28.91
N GLU A 1207 3.20 -36.87 -28.06
CA GLU A 1207 4.58 -36.48 -27.75
C GLU A 1207 5.27 -37.59 -26.91
N ASN A 1208 6.40 -38.11 -27.37
CA ASN A 1208 7.14 -39.19 -26.71
C ASN A 1208 7.91 -38.69 -25.47
N PHE A 1209 7.25 -38.54 -24.32
CA PHE A 1209 7.89 -38.35 -23.00
C PHE A 1209 8.40 -39.67 -22.38
N ALA A 1210 8.82 -40.62 -23.22
CA ALA A 1210 9.30 -41.92 -22.78
C ALA A 1210 10.67 -41.82 -22.07
N PRO A 1211 10.98 -42.73 -21.13
CA PRO A 1211 12.34 -42.85 -20.61
C PRO A 1211 13.31 -43.07 -21.78
N ILE A 1212 14.45 -42.37 -21.76
CA ILE A 1212 15.53 -42.58 -22.75
C ILE A 1212 15.98 -44.04 -22.71
N PHE A 1213 15.99 -44.60 -21.50
CA PHE A 1213 16.41 -45.96 -21.24
C PHE A 1213 15.55 -46.57 -20.15
N SER A 1214 15.10 -47.80 -20.39
CA SER A 1214 14.40 -48.62 -19.42
C SER A 1214 14.99 -50.03 -19.47
N SER A 1215 15.44 -50.56 -18.34
CA SER A 1215 16.07 -51.88 -18.26
C SER A 1215 15.70 -52.63 -17.00
N GLN A 1216 15.44 -53.93 -17.16
CA GLN A 1216 15.25 -54.87 -16.07
C GLN A 1216 16.61 -55.19 -15.44
N GLY A 1217 17.04 -54.35 -14.50
CA GLY A 1217 18.34 -54.46 -13.86
C GLY A 1217 18.38 -55.40 -12.67
N HIS A 1218 17.27 -55.51 -11.94
CA HIS A 1218 17.14 -56.27 -10.72
C HIS A 1218 15.93 -57.22 -10.78
N SER A 1219 15.95 -58.27 -9.96
CA SER A 1219 14.81 -59.22 -9.88
C SER A 1219 13.78 -58.84 -8.81
N ARG A 1220 14.12 -57.85 -7.96
CA ARG A 1220 13.30 -57.33 -6.86
C ARG A 1220 13.39 -55.81 -6.80
N ALA A 1221 12.63 -55.21 -5.89
CA ALA A 1221 12.54 -53.76 -5.73
C ALA A 1221 13.90 -53.09 -5.54
N VAL A 1222 14.14 -52.02 -6.30
CA VAL A 1222 15.29 -51.14 -6.12
C VAL A 1222 15.03 -50.28 -4.89
N VAL A 1223 15.80 -50.46 -3.83
CA VAL A 1223 15.58 -49.76 -2.55
C VAL A 1223 16.20 -48.38 -2.55
N ASP A 1224 17.36 -48.24 -3.18
CA ASP A 1224 18.09 -46.99 -3.27
C ASP A 1224 18.83 -46.93 -4.60
N LEU A 1225 19.02 -45.71 -5.11
CA LEU A 1225 19.76 -45.46 -6.35
C LEU A 1225 20.43 -44.10 -6.26
N ARG A 1226 21.67 -44.00 -6.75
CA ARG A 1226 22.43 -42.76 -6.74
C ARG A 1226 23.17 -42.57 -8.05
N LEU A 1227 22.98 -41.41 -8.67
CA LEU A 1227 23.75 -40.99 -9.83
C LEU A 1227 25.03 -40.28 -9.36
N VAL A 1228 26.16 -40.90 -9.65
CA VAL A 1228 27.52 -40.46 -9.32
C VAL A 1228 28.13 -39.68 -10.49
N ARG A 1229 29.25 -38.99 -10.27
CA ARG A 1229 29.96 -38.20 -11.28
C ARG A 1229 30.28 -39.00 -12.55
N HIS A 1230 30.28 -38.30 -13.69
CA HIS A 1230 30.58 -38.83 -15.04
C HIS A 1230 29.56 -39.83 -15.60
N GLY A 1231 28.29 -39.76 -15.19
CA GLY A 1231 27.23 -40.63 -15.71
C GLY A 1231 27.33 -42.07 -15.23
N ILE A 1232 28.00 -42.29 -14.09
CA ILE A 1232 28.02 -43.59 -13.40
C ILE A 1232 26.87 -43.60 -12.40
N MET A 1233 26.11 -44.67 -12.33
CA MET A 1233 25.03 -44.82 -11.34
C MET A 1233 25.21 -46.09 -10.53
N VAL A 1234 24.85 -46.07 -9.25
CA VAL A 1234 24.79 -47.25 -8.41
C VAL A 1234 23.34 -47.50 -7.99
N SER A 1235 22.88 -48.75 -8.09
CA SER A 1235 21.57 -49.19 -7.62
C SER A 1235 21.72 -50.33 -6.61
N GLY A 1236 20.92 -50.32 -5.55
CA GLY A 1236 20.85 -51.38 -4.55
C GLY A 1236 19.44 -51.96 -4.46
N SER A 1237 19.33 -53.29 -4.39
CA SER A 1237 18.05 -53.99 -4.47
C SER A 1237 17.85 -55.01 -3.35
N GLN A 1238 16.58 -55.36 -3.10
CA GLN A 1238 16.18 -56.41 -2.16
C GLN A 1238 16.55 -57.83 -2.65
N ASP A 1239 17.10 -57.98 -3.85
CA ASP A 1239 17.69 -59.24 -4.33
C ASP A 1239 19.09 -59.51 -3.74
N GLY A 1240 19.65 -58.56 -3.00
CA GLY A 1240 20.99 -58.67 -2.42
C GLY A 1240 22.12 -58.35 -3.41
N GLU A 1241 21.80 -57.68 -4.53
CA GLU A 1241 22.78 -57.18 -5.48
C GLU A 1241 22.84 -55.65 -5.47
N ALA A 1242 24.07 -55.10 -5.45
CA ALA A 1242 24.36 -53.73 -5.83
C ALA A 1242 24.95 -53.72 -7.25
N LYS A 1243 24.42 -52.88 -8.13
CA LYS A 1243 24.87 -52.77 -9.53
C LYS A 1243 25.41 -51.38 -9.82
N VAL A 1244 26.56 -51.34 -10.48
CA VAL A 1244 27.19 -50.12 -10.99
C VAL A 1244 26.92 -50.06 -12.49
N TRP A 1245 26.42 -48.92 -12.96
CA TRP A 1245 25.92 -48.70 -14.32
C TRP A 1245 26.67 -47.56 -14.99
N ASP A 1246 26.91 -47.68 -16.30
CA ASP A 1246 27.23 -46.54 -17.14
C ASP A 1246 25.92 -46.08 -17.80
N VAL A 1247 25.37 -44.95 -17.34
CA VAL A 1247 24.09 -44.42 -17.82
C VAL A 1247 24.20 -44.01 -19.30
N ARG A 1248 25.39 -43.62 -19.76
CA ARG A 1248 25.62 -43.22 -21.17
C ARG A 1248 25.64 -44.42 -22.11
N LYS A 1249 26.11 -45.57 -21.62
CA LYS A 1249 26.18 -46.83 -22.39
C LYS A 1249 24.99 -47.75 -22.12
N CYS A 1250 24.11 -47.40 -21.20
CA CYS A 1250 22.93 -48.17 -20.83
C CYS A 1250 23.27 -49.61 -20.39
N GLN A 1251 24.41 -49.80 -19.70
CA GLN A 1251 24.92 -51.13 -19.33
C GLN A 1251 25.41 -51.19 -17.89
N VAL A 1252 25.28 -52.38 -17.28
CA VAL A 1252 25.87 -52.70 -15.99
C VAL A 1252 27.37 -52.91 -16.20
N ILE A 1253 28.18 -52.11 -15.50
CA ILE A 1253 29.64 -52.23 -15.44
C ILE A 1253 30.03 -53.35 -14.46
N ARG A 1254 29.37 -53.40 -13.30
CA ARG A 1254 29.73 -54.32 -12.21
C ARG A 1254 28.52 -54.69 -11.38
N THR A 1255 28.43 -55.96 -11.00
CA THR A 1255 27.49 -56.47 -9.99
C THR A 1255 28.27 -56.88 -8.74
N ILE A 1256 27.80 -56.47 -7.57
CA ILE A 1256 28.36 -56.76 -6.26
C ILE A 1256 27.28 -57.48 -5.47
N ASN A 1257 27.54 -58.71 -5.02
CA ASN A 1257 26.61 -59.47 -4.20
C ASN A 1257 26.89 -59.20 -2.71
N THR A 1258 25.87 -58.83 -1.95
CA THR A 1258 25.98 -58.46 -0.53
C THR A 1258 25.55 -59.56 0.43
N GLU A 1259 25.22 -60.76 -0.07
CA GLU A 1259 24.72 -61.94 0.67
C GLU A 1259 23.37 -61.74 1.41
N ALA A 1260 23.01 -60.51 1.74
CA ALA A 1260 21.75 -60.09 2.36
C ALA A 1260 21.05 -58.98 1.53
N PRO A 1261 19.71 -58.82 1.66
CA PRO A 1261 18.98 -57.74 1.01
C PRO A 1261 19.52 -56.36 1.39
N ILE A 1262 19.62 -55.47 0.41
CA ILE A 1262 20.06 -54.08 0.65
C ILE A 1262 18.88 -53.26 1.13
N HIS A 1263 19.06 -52.54 2.24
CA HIS A 1263 18.03 -51.67 2.84
C HIS A 1263 18.31 -50.16 2.68
N GLY A 1264 19.50 -49.78 2.23
CA GLY A 1264 19.90 -48.40 1.95
C GLY A 1264 21.37 -48.33 1.52
N MET A 1265 21.77 -47.24 0.87
CA MET A 1265 23.16 -46.98 0.49
C MET A 1265 23.62 -45.63 1.05
N GLY A 1266 24.88 -45.56 1.50
CA GLY A 1266 25.53 -44.32 1.96
C GLY A 1266 26.68 -43.95 1.03
N GLU A 1267 26.82 -42.65 0.75
CA GLU A 1267 27.99 -42.08 0.06
C GLU A 1267 28.98 -41.58 1.12
N TYR A 1268 30.28 -41.79 0.88
CA TYR A 1268 31.37 -41.32 1.74
C TYR A 1268 32.13 -40.18 1.06
#